data_AF-A0A9X3X040-F1
#
_entry.id   AF-A0A9X3X040-F1
#
_cell.length_a   1.000
_cell.length_b   1.000
_cell.length_c   1.000
_cell.angle_alpha   90.00
_cell.angle_beta   90.00
_cell.angle_gamma   90.00
#
_symmetry.space_group_name_H-M   'P 1'
#
loop_
_entity.id
_entity.type
_entity.pdbx_description
1 polymer ?
#
loop_
_entity_poly.entity_id
_entity_poly.type
_entity_poly.pdbx_seq_one_letter_code
_entity_poly.pdbx_strand_id
1 'polypeptide(L)'
;MPAYAGPLTPVEAPLVPLGLVPLVPLFAAIVVALFGARMGRRRATHLGLGATLLALALALVDTARLASLDPARRAFFDVSFRLVRIGSLDANASFVLDPLGAGFLLVALLVVAITHVSARKLIEDDRAAIRFAATASLFASGLSLVALAADAIVWLFGWAAVVLATGLFIVGGKASQASASAGMRAGVVASLGGAAIVSGLVFLFWGLGGAWLDEGHFLADFRARFVPVYAEGRIPAEEMLAEDVERPRGERDVKIIAERAEKRGTLTFTSHPGARVYLGVSDRAQLAQNPAPFAVAPFVRRDIAAGTYSVVIVPGGGATVTGDGLEAAWIEGLVVPEGEDVRIAPLGPTVAFREIHDQLVIRDAEGRQSVARALAGKLGAGSIGLVTLACLLLFFGAAATSATFPFSGWLPSAASSLSPPVLALVLGLALAPGPLLLVRFSDLFTLSPTASSVVTVFGVVSTALAALRAALEHRHPHRFVFVTIAAVGLAFIAIGLDEPAFAVVLVSLHALVRAATCLRTPEQREKRPAKNLSFPGARALLDGPGAKLGEALFEAANTIARAASKLVSTIDDLVLGLPARLFERLFSLFAALVILGLAAPAFADEPAGRAALRPEFGGDHVELSLSPDGEHMTGAFFIRNEGPGPLELSRVDARTSATDPLLPPGITVTVEGSRAVTRIPPGQERRVTIRWRYEAARARELYGQVLVESNSLSDGGEPGRPLAIAIHAERPLGLGFLGKNPLSIVVFFPLLGTLLALLLRVTRRDHPRVLATTSALVHGSLLVFVAWLCVRFDRAFSRADGNDGFQFLERARLLPSLGVEYFLGVDGISLALVAAAVLLAFVASIASATLRDRAATYHALAGLFLTASLGVLVSLDLFLFCAFFLLGVLPTSLLVALRGGPGPRRAAARVLVSSLIGAALLCAASWFLWQNADPTYLATGESVRRAAAIPELARVAWVEKGLTVGGYSAVKVLWTALFVAFALRMSAFPFPGYLADLHAEADAPTSVLLSGALLSTGVYGILRLNVGVLPDGMRWAALTISILGAAGILVSALAAIAQNDLKRFLARIAGAHGGIALLGIGSLTPQGFEASVVVAATHGVIVGLLFVLVSVLESRVQTRDLGRFGGLAREMPLFSTLFGLGMLASLGLPLLAGFWGPLLALWGAFARERVIGVFGAIGIVALAAVHIFAMGHLLFGEAREEWQTSKYLEPFGGKFPALNGRELVAALPLAIGLVVLGVAPRPLLGMVDQACLSLHRLVDRPGPLQIAAAEQDREIVRA
;
A
#
# COMPACT_ATOMS: atom_id res chain seq x y z
N MET A 1 -37.24 2.52 11.87
CA MET A 1 -36.59 1.19 11.84
C MET A 1 -35.74 1.09 13.10
N PRO A 2 -35.67 -0.05 13.81
CA PRO A 2 -34.75 -0.21 14.94
C PRO A 2 -33.34 0.13 14.46
N ALA A 3 -32.52 0.75 15.32
CA ALA A 3 -31.17 1.22 15.03
C ALA A 3 -30.49 0.32 13.98
N TYR A 4 -30.08 0.94 12.87
CA TYR A 4 -29.46 0.30 11.71
C TYR A 4 -28.31 -0.66 12.10
N ALA A 5 -27.75 -0.48 13.29
CA ALA A 5 -27.09 -1.52 14.03
C ALA A 5 -27.53 -1.49 15.51
N GLY A 6 -28.11 -2.61 15.97
CA GLY A 6 -28.22 -2.90 17.40
C GLY A 6 -26.82 -3.12 18.01
N PRO A 7 -26.70 -3.20 19.35
CA PRO A 7 -25.40 -3.33 20.02
C PRO A 7 -24.65 -4.56 19.48
N LEU A 8 -23.54 -4.30 18.76
CA LEU A 8 -22.64 -5.30 18.16
C LEU A 8 -23.33 -6.35 17.26
N THR A 9 -23.90 -5.98 16.12
CA THR A 9 -24.85 -6.84 15.36
C THR A 9 -24.30 -8.24 14.97
N PRO A 10 -24.90 -9.37 15.38
CA PRO A 10 -24.47 -10.70 14.93
C PRO A 10 -24.59 -10.85 13.41
N VAL A 11 -23.67 -11.60 12.79
CA VAL A 11 -23.60 -11.77 11.32
C VAL A 11 -23.83 -13.21 10.92
N GLU A 12 -24.58 -13.42 9.85
CA GLU A 12 -24.81 -14.75 9.29
C GLU A 12 -23.98 -14.97 8.03
N ALA A 13 -23.73 -16.23 7.69
CA ALA A 13 -23.19 -16.56 6.37
C ALA A 13 -24.30 -16.42 5.31
N PRO A 14 -24.04 -15.84 4.13
CA PRO A 14 -25.02 -15.77 3.04
C PRO A 14 -25.32 -17.17 2.46
N LEU A 15 -26.37 -17.31 1.64
CA LEU A 15 -26.60 -18.59 0.92
C LEU A 15 -25.66 -18.72 -0.27
N VAL A 16 -25.43 -17.59 -0.94
CA VAL A 16 -24.53 -17.47 -2.07
C VAL A 16 -23.39 -16.54 -1.67
N PRO A 17 -22.13 -16.84 -2.01
CA PRO A 17 -21.03 -15.90 -1.79
C PRO A 17 -21.34 -14.53 -2.41
N LEU A 18 -21.34 -13.48 -1.59
CA LEU A 18 -21.75 -12.13 -2.00
C LEU A 18 -20.85 -11.58 -3.10
N GLY A 19 -19.58 -12.00 -3.13
CA GLY A 19 -18.61 -11.65 -4.17
C GLY A 19 -19.00 -12.10 -5.59
N LEU A 20 -19.91 -13.08 -5.75
CA LEU A 20 -20.38 -13.50 -7.07
C LEU A 20 -21.27 -12.45 -7.75
N VAL A 21 -22.04 -11.68 -6.98
CA VAL A 21 -22.96 -10.65 -7.49
C VAL A 21 -22.23 -9.61 -8.36
N PRO A 22 -21.11 -8.98 -7.90
CA PRO A 22 -20.34 -8.06 -8.74
C PRO A 22 -19.47 -8.77 -9.79
N LEU A 23 -19.07 -10.03 -9.58
CA LEU A 23 -18.14 -10.75 -10.47
C LEU A 23 -18.81 -11.21 -11.77
N VAL A 24 -20.08 -11.63 -11.73
CA VAL A 24 -20.86 -12.03 -12.91
C VAL A 24 -20.95 -10.92 -13.98
N PRO A 25 -21.38 -9.69 -13.65
CA PRO A 25 -21.43 -8.60 -14.63
C PRO A 25 -20.03 -8.11 -15.03
N LEU A 26 -19.02 -8.21 -14.14
CA LEU A 26 -17.62 -7.91 -14.52
C LEU A 26 -17.11 -8.87 -15.60
N PHE A 27 -17.35 -10.17 -15.42
CA PHE A 27 -16.98 -11.18 -16.40
C PHE A 27 -17.64 -10.93 -17.74
N ALA A 28 -18.94 -10.61 -17.75
CA ALA A 28 -19.64 -10.21 -18.96
C ALA A 28 -19.04 -8.95 -19.61
N ALA A 29 -18.67 -7.94 -18.82
CA ALA A 29 -18.02 -6.74 -19.33
C ALA A 29 -16.71 -7.07 -20.05
N ILE A 30 -15.86 -7.92 -19.45
CA ILE A 30 -14.57 -8.35 -20.02
C ILE A 30 -14.78 -9.16 -21.30
N VAL A 31 -15.67 -10.16 -21.27
CA VAL A 31 -15.95 -11.01 -22.44
C VAL A 31 -16.52 -10.19 -23.59
N VAL A 32 -17.46 -9.29 -23.32
CA VAL A 32 -18.02 -8.42 -24.37
C VAL A 32 -16.98 -7.42 -24.88
N ALA A 33 -16.13 -6.86 -24.02
CA ALA A 33 -15.06 -5.96 -24.45
C ALA A 33 -14.03 -6.65 -25.37
N LEU A 34 -13.64 -7.89 -25.06
CA LEU A 34 -12.63 -8.63 -25.81
C LEU A 34 -13.18 -9.34 -27.05
N PHE A 35 -14.37 -9.94 -26.96
CA PHE A 35 -14.93 -10.82 -27.97
C PHE A 35 -16.23 -10.32 -28.60
N GLY A 36 -16.81 -9.22 -28.11
CA GLY A 36 -18.11 -8.71 -28.57
C GLY A 36 -18.17 -8.44 -30.07
N ALA A 37 -17.06 -7.97 -30.66
CA ALA A 37 -16.96 -7.78 -32.11
C ALA A 37 -17.11 -9.08 -32.92
N ARG A 38 -16.66 -10.22 -32.39
CA ARG A 38 -16.83 -11.56 -33.00
C ARG A 38 -18.20 -12.17 -32.70
N MET A 39 -18.78 -11.82 -31.56
CA MET A 39 -20.08 -12.35 -31.12
C MET A 39 -21.28 -11.68 -31.81
N GLY A 40 -21.10 -10.43 -32.28
CA GLY A 40 -22.17 -9.60 -32.84
C GLY A 40 -23.10 -9.01 -31.77
N ARG A 41 -23.85 -7.97 -32.15
CA ARG A 41 -24.71 -7.18 -31.24
C ARG A 41 -25.68 -8.01 -30.41
N ARG A 42 -26.39 -8.96 -31.02
CA ARG A 42 -27.39 -9.78 -30.32
C ARG A 42 -26.75 -10.54 -29.17
N ARG A 43 -25.71 -11.35 -29.43
CA ARG A 43 -25.07 -12.16 -28.39
C ARG A 43 -24.41 -11.30 -27.31
N ALA A 44 -23.75 -10.21 -27.69
CA ALA A 44 -23.14 -9.27 -26.73
C ALA A 44 -24.17 -8.66 -25.78
N THR A 45 -25.30 -8.18 -26.31
CA THR A 45 -26.38 -7.59 -25.50
C THR A 45 -27.16 -8.65 -24.71
N HIS A 46 -27.24 -9.90 -25.19
CA HIS A 46 -27.76 -11.05 -24.43
C HIS A 46 -26.87 -11.43 -23.25
N LEU A 47 -25.55 -11.47 -23.46
CA LEU A 47 -24.61 -11.77 -22.40
C LEU A 47 -24.68 -10.71 -21.28
N GLY A 48 -24.65 -9.41 -21.63
CA GLY A 48 -24.74 -8.33 -20.63
C GLY A 48 -26.06 -8.33 -19.84
N LEU A 49 -27.20 -8.48 -20.53
CA LEU A 49 -28.51 -8.59 -19.86
C LEU A 49 -28.60 -9.85 -18.99
N GLY A 50 -28.19 -11.00 -19.52
CA GLY A 50 -28.24 -12.28 -18.82
C GLY A 50 -27.38 -12.27 -17.55
N ALA A 51 -26.18 -11.69 -17.63
CA ALA A 51 -25.32 -11.50 -16.47
C ALA A 51 -25.94 -10.58 -15.41
N THR A 52 -26.56 -9.47 -15.83
CA THR A 52 -27.25 -8.56 -14.90
C THR A 52 -28.46 -9.23 -14.23
N LEU A 53 -29.24 -10.00 -14.98
CA LEU A 53 -30.39 -10.74 -14.43
C LEU A 53 -29.95 -11.87 -13.49
N LEU A 54 -28.86 -12.56 -13.81
CA LEU A 54 -28.28 -13.56 -12.92
C LEU A 54 -27.81 -12.91 -11.62
N ALA A 55 -27.08 -11.79 -11.69
CA ALA A 55 -26.67 -11.04 -10.49
C ALA A 55 -27.88 -10.59 -9.65
N LEU A 56 -28.97 -10.14 -10.31
CA LEU A 56 -30.22 -9.79 -9.63
C LEU A 56 -30.85 -10.99 -8.94
N ALA A 57 -30.87 -12.17 -9.58
CA ALA A 57 -31.40 -13.39 -8.99
C ALA A 57 -30.59 -13.83 -7.76
N LEU A 58 -29.26 -13.78 -7.83
CA LEU A 58 -28.39 -14.08 -6.68
C LEU A 58 -28.66 -13.11 -5.52
N ALA A 59 -28.72 -11.80 -5.80
CA ALA A 59 -29.03 -10.79 -4.80
C ALA A 59 -30.44 -10.97 -4.18
N LEU A 60 -31.44 -11.40 -4.96
CA LEU A 60 -32.79 -11.69 -4.47
C LEU A 60 -32.82 -12.89 -3.51
N VAL A 61 -32.05 -13.95 -3.80
CA VAL A 61 -31.96 -15.14 -2.94
C VAL A 61 -31.41 -14.76 -1.56
N ASP A 62 -30.30 -14.04 -1.51
CA ASP A 62 -29.75 -13.59 -0.22
C ASP A 62 -30.69 -12.58 0.45
N THR A 63 -31.28 -11.64 -0.29
CA THR A 63 -32.24 -10.68 0.32
C THR A 63 -33.48 -11.37 0.91
N ALA A 64 -34.00 -12.43 0.27
CA ALA A 64 -35.12 -13.20 0.80
C ALA A 64 -34.76 -13.91 2.11
N ARG A 65 -33.54 -14.47 2.20
CA ARG A 65 -33.05 -15.03 3.46
C ARG A 65 -32.85 -13.95 4.51
N LEU A 66 -32.28 -12.79 4.15
CA LEU A 66 -32.09 -11.67 5.05
C LEU A 66 -33.42 -11.21 5.67
N ALA A 67 -34.49 -11.17 4.88
CA ALA A 67 -35.83 -10.80 5.35
C ALA A 67 -36.44 -11.85 6.29
N SER A 68 -36.07 -13.13 6.15
CA SER A 68 -36.53 -14.22 7.02
C SER A 68 -35.91 -14.24 8.41
N LEU A 69 -34.78 -13.52 8.60
CA LEU A 69 -34.11 -13.42 9.90
C LEU A 69 -34.77 -12.39 10.82
N ASP A 70 -34.61 -12.60 12.12
CA ASP A 70 -34.96 -11.62 13.15
C ASP A 70 -34.29 -10.27 12.87
N PRO A 71 -34.95 -9.12 13.10
CA PRO A 71 -34.40 -7.80 12.80
C PRO A 71 -32.98 -7.55 13.32
N ALA A 72 -32.64 -8.09 14.50
CA ALA A 72 -31.31 -7.96 15.12
C ALA A 72 -30.20 -8.79 14.43
N ARG A 73 -30.55 -9.71 13.53
CA ARG A 73 -29.63 -10.63 12.83
C ARG A 73 -29.55 -10.39 11.33
N ARG A 74 -30.15 -9.30 10.82
CA ARG A 74 -30.26 -9.00 9.39
C ARG A 74 -28.96 -8.40 8.82
N ALA A 75 -27.86 -9.13 8.91
CA ALA A 75 -26.62 -8.79 8.24
C ALA A 75 -25.88 -10.06 7.80
N PHE A 76 -25.50 -10.13 6.52
CA PHE A 76 -24.56 -11.14 6.03
C PHE A 76 -23.17 -10.55 5.85
N PHE A 77 -22.16 -11.37 6.09
CA PHE A 77 -20.77 -11.01 5.88
C PHE A 77 -20.02 -12.13 5.18
N ASP A 78 -19.23 -11.75 4.17
CA ASP A 78 -18.46 -12.65 3.34
C ASP A 78 -17.07 -12.05 3.08
N VAL A 79 -16.04 -12.88 3.12
CA VAL A 79 -14.65 -12.47 2.89
C VAL A 79 -14.10 -13.29 1.74
N SER A 80 -13.88 -12.63 0.60
CA SER A 80 -13.38 -13.33 -0.59
C SER A 80 -11.88 -13.58 -0.53
N PHE A 81 -11.07 -12.52 -0.37
CA PHE A 81 -9.62 -12.64 -0.22
C PHE A 81 -9.02 -11.41 0.47
N ARG A 82 -7.81 -11.53 1.02
CA ARG A 82 -7.10 -10.42 1.69
C ARG A 82 -6.33 -9.57 0.67
N LEU A 83 -6.62 -8.26 0.62
CA LEU A 83 -6.02 -7.30 -0.31
C LEU A 83 -4.63 -6.86 0.18
N VAL A 84 -4.58 -6.20 1.34
CA VAL A 84 -3.38 -5.55 1.89
C VAL A 84 -3.36 -5.67 3.41
N ARG A 85 -2.20 -5.96 3.99
CA ARG A 85 -2.01 -5.93 5.44
C ARG A 85 -0.61 -5.42 5.80
N ILE A 86 -0.52 -4.16 6.22
CA ILE A 86 0.76 -3.44 6.43
C ILE A 86 0.71 -2.69 7.76
N GLY A 87 1.51 -3.12 8.73
CA GLY A 87 1.45 -2.56 10.08
C GLY A 87 0.03 -2.62 10.63
N SER A 88 -0.55 -1.46 10.98
CA SER A 88 -1.93 -1.33 11.45
C SER A 88 -2.99 -1.28 10.35
N LEU A 89 -2.62 -1.12 9.08
CA LEU A 89 -3.57 -1.08 7.95
C LEU A 89 -3.93 -2.51 7.53
N ASP A 90 -5.15 -2.94 7.83
CA ASP A 90 -5.72 -4.20 7.34
C ASP A 90 -6.92 -3.93 6.43
N ALA A 91 -6.82 -4.36 5.17
CA ALA A 91 -7.88 -4.24 4.20
C ALA A 91 -8.11 -5.57 3.47
N ASN A 92 -9.36 -6.03 3.49
CA ASN A 92 -9.80 -7.28 2.88
C ASN A 92 -10.75 -6.98 1.72
N ALA A 93 -10.85 -7.87 0.73
CA ALA A 93 -11.98 -7.85 -0.19
C ALA A 93 -13.19 -8.46 0.54
N SER A 94 -13.85 -7.65 1.36
CA SER A 94 -14.96 -8.07 2.20
C SER A 94 -16.29 -7.46 1.76
N PHE A 95 -17.35 -8.27 1.87
CA PHE A 95 -18.70 -7.94 1.44
C PHE A 95 -19.68 -8.04 2.60
N VAL A 96 -20.58 -7.07 2.70
CA VAL A 96 -21.67 -7.04 3.66
C VAL A 96 -22.99 -6.82 2.93
N LEU A 97 -24.01 -7.60 3.28
CA LEU A 97 -25.38 -7.40 2.80
C LEU A 97 -26.32 -7.18 3.99
N ASP A 98 -26.85 -5.97 4.06
CA ASP A 98 -27.75 -5.46 5.08
C ASP A 98 -29.04 -4.91 4.41
N PRO A 99 -30.11 -4.56 5.15
CA PRO A 99 -31.38 -4.17 4.54
C PRO A 99 -31.28 -2.93 3.64
N LEU A 100 -30.43 -1.95 4.00
CA LEU A 100 -30.19 -0.77 3.17
C LEU A 100 -29.42 -1.12 1.89
N GLY A 101 -28.33 -1.90 2.02
CA GLY A 101 -27.55 -2.40 0.90
C GLY A 101 -28.38 -3.27 -0.06
N ALA A 102 -29.22 -4.16 0.48
CA ALA A 102 -30.11 -5.02 -0.29
C ALA A 102 -31.15 -4.22 -1.08
N GLY A 103 -31.81 -3.25 -0.44
CA GLY A 103 -32.79 -2.38 -1.11
C GLY A 103 -32.18 -1.63 -2.29
N PHE A 104 -31.02 -1.00 -2.08
CA PHE A 104 -30.32 -0.28 -3.16
C PHE A 104 -29.81 -1.23 -4.26
N LEU A 105 -29.19 -2.36 -3.89
CA LEU A 105 -28.60 -3.32 -4.82
C LEU A 105 -29.64 -3.87 -5.80
N LEU A 106 -30.81 -4.27 -5.29
CA LEU A 106 -31.91 -4.78 -6.12
C LEU A 106 -32.41 -3.72 -7.09
N VAL A 107 -32.60 -2.49 -6.63
CA VAL A 107 -33.03 -1.38 -7.49
C VAL A 107 -31.98 -1.05 -8.54
N ALA A 108 -30.71 -0.98 -8.16
CA ALA A 108 -29.61 -0.70 -9.09
C ALA A 108 -29.54 -1.74 -10.21
N LEU A 109 -29.54 -3.04 -9.87
CA LEU A 109 -29.50 -4.13 -10.84
C LEU A 109 -30.75 -4.17 -11.73
N LEU A 110 -31.94 -3.92 -11.16
CA LEU A 110 -33.19 -3.82 -11.92
C LEU A 110 -33.15 -2.66 -12.93
N VAL A 111 -32.70 -1.49 -12.51
CA VAL A 111 -32.57 -0.31 -13.38
C VAL A 111 -31.57 -0.58 -14.51
N VAL A 112 -30.43 -1.23 -14.22
CA VAL A 112 -29.46 -1.62 -15.27
C VAL A 112 -30.09 -2.63 -16.23
N ALA A 113 -30.84 -3.62 -15.73
CA ALA A 113 -31.53 -4.60 -16.58
C ALA A 113 -32.57 -3.93 -17.50
N ILE A 114 -33.39 -3.02 -16.97
CA ILE A 114 -34.35 -2.20 -17.75
C ILE A 114 -33.62 -1.38 -18.81
N THR A 115 -32.46 -0.84 -18.47
CA THR A 115 -31.64 -0.05 -19.39
C THR A 115 -31.10 -0.92 -20.53
N HIS A 116 -30.64 -2.15 -20.23
CA HIS A 116 -30.23 -3.12 -21.26
C HIS A 116 -31.37 -3.46 -22.23
N VAL A 117 -32.59 -3.69 -21.71
CA VAL A 117 -33.78 -3.97 -22.53
C VAL A 117 -34.11 -2.77 -23.42
N SER A 118 -34.08 -1.56 -22.86
CA SER A 118 -34.38 -0.32 -23.57
C SER A 118 -33.34 -0.02 -24.66
N ALA A 119 -32.05 -0.23 -24.37
CA ALA A 119 -30.95 -0.01 -25.29
C ALA A 119 -31.02 -0.90 -26.54
N ARG A 120 -31.52 -2.14 -26.42
CA ARG A 120 -31.72 -3.03 -27.59
C ARG A 120 -32.71 -2.47 -28.62
N LYS A 121 -33.71 -1.73 -28.15
CA LYS A 121 -34.73 -1.12 -29.02
C LYS A 121 -34.27 0.21 -29.63
N LEU A 122 -33.38 0.93 -28.93
CA LEU A 122 -33.01 2.32 -29.26
C LEU A 122 -31.62 2.46 -29.88
N ILE A 123 -30.72 1.48 -29.71
CA ILE A 123 -29.36 1.50 -30.27
C ILE A 123 -29.30 0.53 -31.45
N GLU A 124 -29.37 1.11 -32.65
CA GLU A 124 -29.35 0.35 -33.90
C GLU A 124 -27.94 -0.03 -34.34
N ASP A 125 -26.94 0.83 -34.07
CA ASP A 125 -25.54 0.57 -34.42
C ASP A 125 -24.93 -0.58 -33.61
N ASP A 126 -24.37 -1.56 -34.32
CA ASP A 126 -23.80 -2.77 -33.73
C ASP A 126 -22.62 -2.47 -32.80
N ARG A 127 -21.72 -1.55 -33.20
CA ARG A 127 -20.54 -1.21 -32.39
C ARG A 127 -20.93 -0.43 -31.14
N ALA A 128 -21.86 0.51 -31.24
CA ALA A 128 -22.42 1.22 -30.10
C ALA A 128 -23.13 0.27 -29.13
N ALA A 129 -23.87 -0.72 -29.63
CA ALA A 129 -24.57 -1.69 -28.77
C ALA A 129 -23.61 -2.65 -28.03
N ILE A 130 -22.53 -3.10 -28.69
CA ILE A 130 -21.49 -3.92 -28.05
C ILE A 130 -20.78 -3.12 -26.95
N ARG A 131 -20.36 -1.88 -27.25
CA ARG A 131 -19.74 -0.98 -26.26
C ARG A 131 -20.68 -0.72 -25.09
N PHE A 132 -21.94 -0.37 -25.38
CA PHE A 132 -22.95 -0.18 -24.36
C PHE A 132 -23.07 -1.42 -23.46
N ALA A 133 -23.14 -2.63 -24.03
CA ALA A 133 -23.27 -3.86 -23.26
C ALA A 133 -22.08 -4.10 -22.32
N ALA A 134 -20.85 -3.89 -22.79
CA ALA A 134 -19.65 -3.99 -21.95
C ALA A 134 -19.65 -2.93 -20.83
N THR A 135 -19.89 -1.66 -21.18
CA THR A 135 -19.84 -0.54 -20.22
C THR A 135 -20.96 -0.62 -19.18
N ALA A 136 -22.18 -1.01 -19.58
CA ALA A 136 -23.30 -1.19 -18.65
C ALA A 136 -23.07 -2.37 -17.69
N SER A 137 -22.42 -3.44 -18.14
CA SER A 137 -22.05 -4.56 -17.28
C SER A 137 -20.93 -4.16 -16.29
N LEU A 138 -19.94 -3.38 -16.73
CA LEU A 138 -18.92 -2.80 -15.83
C LEU A 138 -19.57 -1.88 -14.79
N PHE A 139 -20.53 -1.06 -15.22
CA PHE A 139 -21.29 -0.16 -14.34
C PHE A 139 -22.10 -0.93 -13.30
N ALA A 140 -22.79 -2.01 -13.69
CA ALA A 140 -23.51 -2.89 -12.77
C ALA A 140 -22.57 -3.53 -11.74
N SER A 141 -21.40 -4.00 -12.17
CA SER A 141 -20.38 -4.55 -11.28
C SER A 141 -19.91 -3.51 -10.26
N GLY A 142 -19.56 -2.30 -10.71
CA GLY A 142 -19.11 -1.21 -9.84
C GLY A 142 -20.15 -0.81 -8.81
N LEU A 143 -21.43 -0.70 -9.19
CA LEU A 143 -22.52 -0.41 -8.24
C LEU A 143 -22.76 -1.55 -7.26
N SER A 144 -22.63 -2.80 -7.71
CA SER A 144 -22.75 -3.97 -6.83
C SER A 144 -21.63 -3.97 -5.78
N LEU A 145 -20.39 -3.63 -6.18
CA LEU A 145 -19.27 -3.43 -5.26
C LEU A 145 -19.53 -2.30 -4.26
N VAL A 146 -20.02 -1.14 -4.72
CA VAL A 146 -20.37 0.00 -3.82
C VAL A 146 -21.44 -0.40 -2.81
N ALA A 147 -22.46 -1.15 -3.23
CA ALA A 147 -23.56 -1.57 -2.37
C ALA A 147 -23.10 -2.60 -1.32
N LEU A 148 -22.25 -3.55 -1.73
CA LEU A 148 -21.81 -4.67 -0.91
C LEU A 148 -20.52 -4.40 -0.13
N ALA A 149 -19.82 -3.29 -0.36
CA ALA A 149 -18.52 -3.04 0.27
C ALA A 149 -18.60 -3.06 1.81
N ALA A 150 -17.85 -3.94 2.46
CA ALA A 150 -17.72 -3.96 3.92
C ALA A 150 -16.61 -3.03 4.43
N ASP A 151 -15.65 -2.68 3.58
CA ASP A 151 -14.55 -1.77 3.86
C ASP A 151 -14.44 -0.66 2.80
N ALA A 152 -13.83 0.44 3.20
CA ALA A 152 -13.74 1.64 2.38
C ALA A 152 -12.85 1.47 1.13
N ILE A 153 -11.91 0.51 1.13
CA ILE A 153 -11.04 0.25 -0.04
C ILE A 153 -11.83 -0.47 -1.13
N VAL A 154 -12.63 -1.50 -0.78
CA VAL A 154 -13.55 -2.15 -1.72
C VAL A 154 -14.58 -1.16 -2.26
N TRP A 155 -15.06 -0.25 -1.41
CA TRP A 155 -15.95 0.83 -1.86
C TRP A 155 -15.26 1.73 -2.91
N LEU A 156 -14.00 2.13 -2.69
CA LEU A 156 -13.23 2.92 -3.66
C LEU A 156 -13.03 2.18 -5.00
N PHE A 157 -12.90 0.85 -4.97
CA PHE A 157 -12.83 0.03 -6.19
C PHE A 157 -14.14 0.05 -6.96
N GLY A 158 -15.27 -0.15 -6.27
CA GLY A 158 -16.60 -0.04 -6.88
C GLY A 158 -16.86 1.34 -7.46
N TRP A 159 -16.52 2.39 -6.71
CA TRP A 159 -16.59 3.78 -7.14
C TRP A 159 -15.74 4.04 -8.39
N ALA A 160 -14.49 3.59 -8.42
CA ALA A 160 -13.62 3.77 -9.58
C ALA A 160 -14.16 3.07 -10.83
N ALA A 161 -14.76 1.88 -10.69
CA ALA A 161 -15.43 1.19 -11.79
C ALA A 161 -16.64 1.98 -12.33
N VAL A 162 -17.45 2.57 -11.44
CA VAL A 162 -18.58 3.44 -11.82
C VAL A 162 -18.11 4.70 -12.54
N VAL A 163 -17.05 5.36 -12.04
CA VAL A 163 -16.45 6.55 -12.66
C VAL A 163 -15.91 6.21 -14.05
N LEU A 164 -15.16 5.10 -14.18
CA LEU A 164 -14.62 4.64 -15.44
C LEU A 164 -15.74 4.33 -16.46
N ALA A 165 -16.76 3.57 -16.05
CA ALA A 165 -17.89 3.26 -16.91
C ALA A 165 -18.67 4.52 -17.33
N THR A 166 -18.86 5.49 -16.43
CA THR A 166 -19.49 6.77 -16.73
C THR A 166 -18.67 7.57 -17.75
N GLY A 167 -17.35 7.63 -17.59
CA GLY A 167 -16.45 8.24 -18.57
C GLY A 167 -16.55 7.57 -19.95
N LEU A 168 -16.56 6.24 -20.00
CA LEU A 168 -16.72 5.46 -21.22
C LEU A 168 -18.08 5.70 -21.91
N PHE A 169 -19.15 5.93 -21.15
CA PHE A 169 -20.46 6.30 -21.71
C PHE A 169 -20.43 7.69 -22.35
N ILE A 170 -19.86 8.69 -21.66
CA ILE A 170 -19.79 10.08 -22.14
C ILE A 170 -18.95 10.16 -23.42
N VAL A 171 -17.79 9.52 -23.43
CA VAL A 171 -16.88 9.50 -24.57
C VAL A 171 -17.43 8.64 -25.71
N GLY A 172 -18.08 7.52 -25.40
CA GLY A 172 -18.55 6.52 -26.36
C GLY A 172 -19.85 6.89 -27.10
N GLY A 173 -20.60 7.89 -26.63
CA GLY A 173 -21.84 8.38 -27.25
C GLY A 173 -21.60 9.14 -28.55
N LYS A 174 -21.75 10.47 -28.52
CA LYS A 174 -21.37 11.35 -29.63
C LYS A 174 -19.95 11.88 -29.40
N ALA A 175 -18.97 11.37 -30.14
CA ALA A 175 -17.60 11.88 -30.06
C ALA A 175 -17.51 13.29 -30.66
N SER A 176 -17.82 14.29 -29.83
CA SER A 176 -17.64 15.71 -30.07
C SER A 176 -16.69 16.28 -29.04
N GLN A 177 -16.10 17.43 -29.33
CA GLN A 177 -15.22 18.14 -28.39
C GLN A 177 -15.95 18.54 -27.10
N ALA A 178 -17.27 18.79 -27.18
CA ALA A 178 -18.11 19.07 -26.02
C ALA A 178 -18.26 17.86 -25.09
N SER A 179 -18.46 16.65 -25.64
CA SER A 179 -18.53 15.41 -24.85
C SER A 179 -17.18 15.09 -24.20
N ALA A 180 -16.09 15.28 -24.94
CA ALA A 180 -14.73 15.08 -24.42
C ALA A 180 -14.41 16.03 -23.27
N SER A 181 -14.74 17.32 -23.40
CA SER A 181 -14.53 18.31 -22.32
C SER A 181 -15.43 18.07 -21.10
N ALA A 182 -16.63 17.54 -21.29
CA ALA A 182 -17.50 17.12 -20.20
C ALA A 182 -16.91 15.91 -19.46
N GLY A 183 -16.43 14.89 -20.18
CA GLY A 183 -15.74 13.74 -19.60
C GLY A 183 -14.46 14.09 -18.84
N MET A 184 -13.66 15.03 -19.37
CA MET A 184 -12.48 15.53 -18.67
C MET A 184 -12.84 16.21 -17.34
N ARG A 185 -13.82 17.13 -17.36
CA ARG A 185 -14.27 17.81 -16.14
C ARG A 185 -14.85 16.82 -15.12
N ALA A 186 -15.60 15.81 -15.58
CA ALA A 186 -16.09 14.74 -14.73
C ALA A 186 -14.95 13.96 -14.06
N GLY A 187 -13.90 13.62 -14.82
CA GLY A 187 -12.72 12.95 -14.30
C GLY A 187 -11.97 13.77 -13.25
N VAL A 188 -11.76 15.08 -13.48
CA VAL A 188 -11.10 15.97 -12.51
C VAL A 188 -11.90 16.06 -11.20
N VAL A 189 -13.23 16.22 -11.31
CA VAL A 189 -14.12 16.23 -10.15
C VAL A 189 -14.08 14.89 -9.41
N ALA A 190 -14.04 13.76 -10.13
CA ALA A 190 -13.90 12.44 -9.53
C ALA A 190 -12.54 12.29 -8.81
N SER A 191 -11.43 12.72 -9.41
CA SER A 191 -10.11 12.67 -8.74
C SER A 191 -10.04 13.53 -7.49
N LEU A 192 -10.61 14.74 -7.55
CA LEU A 192 -10.75 15.62 -6.38
C LEU A 192 -11.58 14.95 -5.29
N GLY A 193 -12.70 14.34 -5.67
CA GLY A 193 -13.57 13.60 -4.75
C GLY A 193 -12.86 12.42 -4.10
N GLY A 194 -12.16 11.59 -4.89
CA GLY A 194 -11.39 10.45 -4.40
C GLY A 194 -10.28 10.86 -3.43
N ALA A 195 -9.53 11.93 -3.73
CA ALA A 195 -8.48 12.42 -2.83
C ALA A 195 -9.05 12.94 -1.49
N ALA A 196 -10.21 13.59 -1.51
CA ALA A 196 -10.90 14.02 -0.30
C ALA A 196 -11.43 12.83 0.52
N ILE A 197 -12.00 11.81 -0.12
CA ILE A 197 -12.43 10.57 0.54
C ILE A 197 -11.23 9.88 1.19
N VAL A 198 -10.15 9.66 0.44
CA VAL A 198 -8.92 9.04 0.97
C VAL A 198 -8.35 9.84 2.14
N SER A 199 -8.28 11.17 2.05
CA SER A 199 -7.80 12.00 3.15
C SER A 199 -8.70 11.90 4.38
N GLY A 200 -10.03 11.94 4.21
CA GLY A 200 -11.00 11.77 5.28
C GLY A 200 -10.90 10.40 5.96
N LEU A 201 -10.76 9.32 5.16
CA LEU A 201 -10.53 7.96 5.65
C LEU A 201 -9.24 7.85 6.45
N VAL A 202 -8.15 8.47 5.97
CA VAL A 202 -6.85 8.43 6.66
C VAL A 202 -6.91 9.22 7.97
N PHE A 203 -7.54 10.40 8.00
CA PHE A 203 -7.78 11.14 9.24
C PHE A 203 -8.60 10.33 10.24
N LEU A 204 -9.67 9.68 9.77
CA LEU A 204 -10.52 8.84 10.60
C LEU A 204 -9.77 7.61 11.14
N PHE A 205 -9.03 6.92 10.27
CA PHE A 205 -8.23 5.75 10.62
C PHE A 205 -7.23 6.05 11.74
N TRP A 206 -6.47 7.14 11.61
CA TRP A 206 -5.56 7.58 12.68
C TRP A 206 -6.30 8.15 13.89
N GLY A 207 -7.47 8.75 13.66
CA GLY A 207 -8.40 9.19 14.70
C GLY A 207 -8.87 8.04 15.59
N LEU A 208 -9.09 6.85 15.03
CA LEU A 208 -9.54 5.65 15.76
C LEU A 208 -8.44 4.98 16.60
N GLY A 209 -7.16 5.33 16.43
CA GLY A 209 -6.08 4.79 17.25
C GLY A 209 -6.01 5.37 18.67
N GLY A 210 -5.98 4.50 19.69
CA GLY A 210 -5.51 4.79 21.05
C GLY A 210 -5.58 3.67 22.08
N ALA A 211 -4.93 3.88 23.22
CA ALA A 211 -4.80 3.01 24.37
C ALA A 211 -5.47 3.64 25.60
N TRP A 212 -6.17 2.83 26.38
CA TRP A 212 -6.67 3.21 27.70
C TRP A 212 -5.58 2.93 28.75
N LEU A 213 -5.35 3.91 29.62
CA LEU A 213 -4.65 3.74 30.90
C LEU A 213 -5.67 3.34 31.97
N ASP A 214 -5.19 2.64 32.99
CA ASP A 214 -6.01 2.05 34.07
C ASP A 214 -6.84 3.08 34.87
N GLU A 215 -6.53 4.38 34.75
CA GLU A 215 -7.28 5.48 35.39
C GLU A 215 -8.35 6.15 34.48
N GLY A 216 -8.70 5.54 33.34
CA GLY A 216 -9.71 6.10 32.42
C GLY A 216 -9.19 7.21 31.49
N HIS A 217 -7.87 7.37 31.41
CA HIS A 217 -7.21 8.29 30.48
C HIS A 217 -6.84 7.59 29.16
N PHE A 218 -7.24 8.17 28.02
CA PHE A 218 -6.97 7.61 26.69
C PHE A 218 -5.72 8.27 26.05
N LEU A 219 -4.68 7.48 25.82
CA LEU A 219 -3.46 7.84 25.09
C LEU A 219 -3.62 7.51 23.60
N ALA A 220 -3.20 8.39 22.70
CA ALA A 220 -3.15 8.01 21.27
C ALA A 220 -2.07 6.93 21.06
N ASP A 221 -2.45 5.83 20.43
CA ASP A 221 -1.72 4.58 20.25
C ASP A 221 -2.20 3.98 18.92
N PHE A 222 -1.26 3.49 18.11
CA PHE A 222 -1.52 3.03 16.75
C PHE A 222 -1.82 1.52 16.68
N ARG A 223 -1.90 0.87 17.85
CA ARG A 223 -2.06 -0.57 18.03
C ARG A 223 -3.54 -0.95 18.07
N ALA A 224 -3.93 -1.89 17.22
CA ALA A 224 -5.24 -2.51 17.37
C ALA A 224 -5.21 -3.42 18.62
N ARG A 225 -6.26 -3.45 19.43
CA ARG A 225 -6.39 -4.37 20.58
C ARG A 225 -7.67 -5.16 20.46
N PHE A 226 -7.69 -6.37 21.01
CA PHE A 226 -8.92 -7.13 21.14
C PHE A 226 -9.44 -6.99 22.57
N VAL A 227 -10.70 -6.57 22.70
CA VAL A 227 -11.35 -6.41 24.00
C VAL A 227 -12.61 -7.26 24.04
N PRO A 228 -12.88 -7.97 25.14
CA PRO A 228 -14.14 -8.67 25.33
C PRO A 228 -15.26 -7.70 25.67
N VAL A 229 -16.41 -7.87 25.03
CA VAL A 229 -17.58 -7.00 25.17
C VAL A 229 -18.84 -7.88 25.21
N TYR A 230 -19.74 -7.64 26.17
CA TYR A 230 -21.04 -8.30 26.20
C TYR A 230 -21.91 -7.89 25.02
N ALA A 231 -22.91 -8.70 24.66
CA ALA A 231 -23.82 -8.44 23.55
C ALA A 231 -24.53 -7.07 23.61
N GLU A 232 -24.66 -6.48 24.79
CA GLU A 232 -25.22 -5.13 25.00
C GLU A 232 -24.22 -3.99 24.76
N GLY A 233 -22.97 -4.30 24.40
CA GLY A 233 -21.89 -3.34 24.17
C GLY A 233 -21.13 -2.93 25.43
N ARG A 234 -21.35 -3.60 26.57
CA ARG A 234 -20.73 -3.30 27.87
C ARG A 234 -19.42 -4.07 28.06
N ILE A 235 -18.38 -3.41 28.59
CA ILE A 235 -17.11 -4.04 29.01
C ILE A 235 -17.33 -4.78 30.36
N PRO A 236 -16.71 -5.95 30.60
CA PRO A 236 -16.72 -6.61 31.91
C PRO A 236 -16.24 -5.71 33.05
N ALA A 237 -16.90 -5.76 34.21
CA ALA A 237 -16.50 -5.01 35.40
C ALA A 237 -15.28 -5.68 36.09
N GLU A 238 -14.35 -4.89 36.63
CA GLU A 238 -13.16 -5.38 37.35
C GLU A 238 -13.51 -6.24 38.58
N GLU A 239 -14.60 -5.93 39.28
CA GLU A 239 -15.08 -6.73 40.43
C GLU A 239 -15.46 -8.17 40.03
N MET A 240 -15.97 -8.40 38.81
CA MET A 240 -16.23 -9.75 38.27
C MET A 240 -14.94 -10.49 37.89
N LEU A 241 -13.85 -9.77 37.60
CA LEU A 241 -12.55 -10.33 37.25
C LEU A 241 -11.74 -10.70 38.50
N ALA A 242 -11.91 -9.95 39.61
CA ALA A 242 -11.16 -10.13 40.85
C ALA A 242 -11.58 -11.37 41.68
N GLU A 243 -12.88 -11.67 41.77
CA GLU A 243 -13.41 -12.69 42.70
C GLU A 243 -12.86 -14.12 42.49
N ASP A 244 -12.50 -14.50 41.27
CA ASP A 244 -11.96 -15.85 40.94
C ASP A 244 -10.44 -15.86 40.72
N VAL A 245 -9.80 -14.70 40.53
CA VAL A 245 -8.35 -14.56 40.29
C VAL A 245 -7.55 -14.54 41.60
N GLU A 246 -8.11 -13.96 42.67
CA GLU A 246 -7.43 -13.85 43.97
C GLU A 246 -7.36 -15.16 44.77
N ARG A 247 -8.10 -16.22 44.39
CA ARG A 247 -8.05 -17.51 45.10
C ARG A 247 -6.93 -18.42 44.58
N PRO A 248 -6.05 -18.94 45.46
CA PRO A 248 -5.03 -19.93 45.11
C PRO A 248 -5.64 -21.12 44.35
N ARG A 249 -4.96 -21.63 43.30
CA ARG A 249 -5.46 -22.74 42.45
C ARG A 249 -5.95 -23.98 43.24
N GLY A 250 -5.48 -24.18 44.48
CA GLY A 250 -5.88 -25.29 45.36
C GLY A 250 -7.09 -25.03 46.27
N GLU A 251 -7.57 -23.80 46.41
CA GLU A 251 -8.71 -23.43 47.28
C GLU A 251 -10.01 -23.17 46.50
N ARG A 252 -10.00 -23.43 45.19
CA ARG A 252 -11.20 -23.27 44.35
C ARG A 252 -12.14 -24.44 44.62
N ASP A 253 -13.35 -24.13 45.06
CA ASP A 253 -14.34 -25.13 45.43
C ASP A 253 -14.76 -25.94 44.19
N VAL A 254 -14.28 -27.18 44.11
CA VAL A 254 -14.46 -28.09 42.94
C VAL A 254 -15.95 -28.34 42.67
N LYS A 255 -16.80 -28.21 43.68
CA LYS A 255 -18.26 -28.35 43.57
C LYS A 255 -18.91 -27.19 42.81
N ILE A 256 -18.45 -25.95 43.03
CA ILE A 256 -18.93 -24.74 42.32
C ILE A 256 -18.43 -24.73 40.87
N ILE A 257 -17.21 -25.22 40.62
CA ILE A 257 -16.66 -25.38 39.26
C ILE A 257 -17.41 -26.47 38.49
N ALA A 258 -17.76 -27.59 39.15
CA ALA A 258 -18.55 -28.66 38.54
C ALA A 258 -20.02 -28.26 38.29
N GLU A 259 -20.65 -27.50 39.19
CA GLU A 259 -22.01 -26.94 39.00
C GLU A 259 -22.05 -25.82 37.94
N ARG A 260 -20.99 -25.02 37.80
CA ARG A 260 -20.84 -24.05 36.69
C ARG A 260 -20.54 -24.73 35.34
N ALA A 261 -19.91 -25.91 35.34
CA ALA A 261 -19.60 -26.66 34.12
C ALA A 261 -20.83 -27.27 33.41
N GLU A 262 -21.99 -27.37 34.06
CA GLU A 262 -23.26 -27.77 33.40
C GLU A 262 -23.94 -26.62 32.65
N LYS A 263 -23.50 -25.37 32.87
CA LYS A 263 -24.11 -24.14 32.35
C LYS A 263 -23.34 -23.63 31.13
N ARG A 264 -24.04 -23.15 30.09
CA ARG A 264 -23.44 -22.74 28.80
C ARG A 264 -23.62 -21.24 28.54
N GLY A 265 -22.57 -20.61 28.03
CA GLY A 265 -22.57 -19.28 27.41
C GLY A 265 -22.08 -19.35 25.97
N THR A 266 -22.02 -18.23 25.25
CA THR A 266 -21.51 -18.21 23.86
C THR A 266 -20.39 -17.22 23.65
N LEU A 267 -19.41 -17.61 22.84
CA LEU A 267 -18.29 -16.77 22.39
C LEU A 267 -18.41 -16.48 20.90
N THR A 268 -18.25 -15.21 20.54
CA THR A 268 -18.39 -14.71 19.17
C THR A 268 -17.16 -13.91 18.76
N PHE A 269 -16.62 -14.17 17.57
CA PHE A 269 -15.51 -13.40 17.02
C PHE A 269 -15.63 -13.23 15.51
N THR A 270 -16.04 -12.05 15.08
CA THR A 270 -16.45 -11.77 13.68
C THR A 270 -15.44 -10.95 12.89
N SER A 271 -14.35 -10.50 13.51
CA SER A 271 -13.30 -9.69 12.87
C SER A 271 -12.01 -10.48 12.61
N HIS A 272 -11.07 -9.90 11.86
CA HIS A 272 -9.75 -10.47 11.55
C HIS A 272 -9.75 -11.87 10.91
N PRO A 273 -10.17 -12.00 9.63
CA PRO A 273 -10.25 -13.29 8.94
C PRO A 273 -8.94 -14.07 8.92
N GLY A 274 -9.01 -15.34 9.34
CA GLY A 274 -7.88 -16.26 9.49
C GLY A 274 -7.12 -16.14 10.82
N ALA A 275 -7.57 -15.32 11.77
CA ALA A 275 -7.00 -15.29 13.12
C ALA A 275 -7.31 -16.60 13.86
N ARG A 276 -6.30 -17.18 14.51
CA ARG A 276 -6.43 -18.39 15.32
C ARG A 276 -6.68 -17.99 16.77
N VAL A 277 -7.77 -18.48 17.34
CA VAL A 277 -8.15 -18.23 18.74
C VAL A 277 -7.89 -19.48 19.56
N TYR A 278 -7.17 -19.33 20.67
CA TYR A 278 -6.85 -20.40 21.61
C TYR A 278 -7.51 -20.10 22.96
N LEU A 279 -8.05 -21.12 23.61
CA LEU A 279 -8.60 -21.05 24.96
C LEU A 279 -7.70 -21.83 25.93
N GLY A 280 -7.47 -21.28 27.12
CA GLY A 280 -6.74 -21.95 28.20
C GLY A 280 -5.22 -21.97 28.04
N VAL A 281 -4.67 -21.23 27.07
CA VAL A 281 -3.22 -21.05 26.91
C VAL A 281 -2.78 -19.92 27.85
N SER A 282 -1.92 -20.21 28.81
CA SER A 282 -1.50 -19.25 29.85
C SER A 282 -0.15 -18.58 29.58
N ASP A 283 0.67 -19.14 28.68
CA ASP A 283 2.01 -18.62 28.41
C ASP A 283 2.50 -18.91 26.99
N ARG A 284 3.60 -18.23 26.61
CA ARG A 284 4.21 -18.37 25.28
C ARG A 284 4.83 -19.74 25.03
N ALA A 285 5.26 -20.45 26.07
CA ALA A 285 5.86 -21.77 25.92
C ALA A 285 4.80 -22.81 25.50
N GLN A 286 3.59 -22.71 26.04
CA GLN A 286 2.43 -23.49 25.60
C GLN A 286 2.00 -23.14 24.18
N LEU A 287 2.00 -21.86 23.80
CA LEU A 287 1.69 -21.46 22.42
C LEU A 287 2.75 -21.94 21.42
N ALA A 288 4.03 -21.95 21.81
CA ALA A 288 5.15 -22.43 21.01
C ALA A 288 5.10 -23.95 20.73
N GLN A 289 4.35 -24.71 21.55
CA GLN A 289 4.04 -26.13 21.30
C GLN A 289 3.00 -26.33 20.19
N ASN A 290 2.50 -25.24 19.59
CA ASN A 290 1.53 -25.22 18.50
C ASN A 290 0.25 -26.02 18.80
N PRO A 291 -0.49 -25.67 19.88
CA PRO A 291 -1.73 -26.35 20.24
C PRO A 291 -2.77 -26.21 19.13
N ALA A 292 -3.79 -27.08 19.11
CA ALA A 292 -4.89 -26.92 18.17
C ALA A 292 -5.70 -25.66 18.51
N PRO A 293 -6.00 -24.77 17.55
CA PRO A 293 -6.80 -23.58 17.82
C PRO A 293 -8.23 -23.99 18.20
N PHE A 294 -8.79 -23.33 19.21
CA PHE A 294 -10.20 -23.49 19.57
C PHE A 294 -11.08 -23.17 18.36
N ALA A 295 -10.83 -22.05 17.69
CA ALA A 295 -11.53 -21.67 16.47
C ALA A 295 -10.65 -20.78 15.56
N VAL A 296 -11.05 -20.67 14.29
CA VAL A 296 -10.44 -19.76 13.32
C VAL A 296 -11.48 -18.71 12.93
N ALA A 297 -11.11 -17.44 13.02
CA ALA A 297 -11.99 -16.32 12.72
C ALA A 297 -12.23 -16.18 11.20
N PRO A 298 -13.40 -15.65 10.78
CA PRO A 298 -14.54 -15.30 11.63
C PRO A 298 -15.31 -16.55 12.08
N PHE A 299 -15.79 -16.56 13.33
CA PHE A 299 -16.77 -17.51 13.81
C PHE A 299 -17.89 -16.78 14.54
N VAL A 300 -19.12 -17.05 14.12
CA VAL A 300 -20.30 -16.26 14.46
C VAL A 300 -20.79 -16.53 15.87
N ARG A 301 -20.68 -17.77 16.35
CA ARG A 301 -21.09 -18.18 17.69
C ARG A 301 -20.57 -19.58 17.99
N ARG A 302 -19.92 -19.80 19.12
CA ARG A 302 -19.63 -21.13 19.64
C ARG A 302 -20.04 -21.24 21.09
N ASP A 303 -20.71 -22.34 21.42
CA ASP A 303 -21.07 -22.67 22.79
C ASP A 303 -19.80 -23.05 23.56
N ILE A 304 -19.64 -22.45 24.74
CA ILE A 304 -18.58 -22.77 25.69
C ILE A 304 -19.18 -22.87 27.10
N ALA A 305 -18.51 -23.61 27.99
CA ALA A 305 -18.95 -23.69 29.38
C ALA A 305 -18.87 -22.30 30.04
N ALA A 306 -19.81 -21.97 30.91
CA ALA A 306 -19.73 -20.73 31.68
C ALA A 306 -18.50 -20.77 32.61
N GLY A 307 -17.73 -19.69 32.67
CA GLY A 307 -16.48 -19.64 33.45
C GLY A 307 -15.47 -18.60 32.98
N THR A 308 -14.26 -18.66 33.55
CA THR A 308 -13.17 -17.71 33.29
C THR A 308 -12.08 -18.34 32.42
N TYR A 309 -11.69 -17.68 31.33
CA TYR A 309 -10.77 -18.21 30.32
C TYR A 309 -9.58 -17.27 30.07
N SER A 310 -8.40 -17.85 29.80
CA SER A 310 -7.33 -17.13 29.08
C SER A 310 -7.55 -17.31 27.58
N VAL A 311 -7.58 -16.21 26.83
CA VAL A 311 -7.76 -16.23 25.37
C VAL A 311 -6.55 -15.63 24.68
N VAL A 312 -6.01 -16.39 23.71
CA VAL A 312 -4.90 -15.93 22.88
C VAL A 312 -5.37 -15.84 21.44
N ILE A 313 -5.16 -14.70 20.81
CA ILE A 313 -5.54 -14.43 19.42
C ILE A 313 -4.27 -14.23 18.62
N VAL A 314 -3.94 -15.18 17.76
CA VAL A 314 -2.80 -15.11 16.83
C VAL A 314 -3.33 -14.69 15.47
N PRO A 315 -3.05 -13.47 14.99
CA PRO A 315 -3.45 -13.06 13.65
C PRO A 315 -2.75 -13.92 12.60
N GLY A 316 -3.51 -14.51 11.68
CA GLY A 316 -2.91 -15.30 10.61
C GLY A 316 -2.02 -14.46 9.67
N GLY A 317 -0.77 -14.88 9.48
CA GLY A 317 0.14 -14.35 8.45
C GLY A 317 1.16 -13.28 8.90
N GLY A 318 1.64 -13.31 10.16
CA GLY A 318 2.76 -12.47 10.62
C GLY A 318 2.39 -11.02 10.99
N ALA A 319 1.12 -10.75 11.28
CA ALA A 319 0.66 -9.41 11.67
C ALA A 319 0.84 -9.19 13.18
N THR A 320 1.34 -8.03 13.57
CA THR A 320 1.51 -7.63 14.98
C THR A 320 0.29 -6.84 15.44
N VAL A 321 -0.40 -7.33 16.47
CA VAL A 321 -1.58 -6.64 17.04
C VAL A 321 -1.13 -5.47 17.92
N THR A 322 -0.06 -5.68 18.69
CA THR A 322 0.26 -4.87 19.86
C THR A 322 1.48 -3.96 19.70
N GLY A 323 2.07 -3.79 18.51
CA GLY A 323 3.14 -2.79 18.22
C GLY A 323 4.40 -2.82 19.11
N ASP A 324 4.47 -3.76 20.04
CA ASP A 324 5.58 -4.18 20.91
C ASP A 324 6.30 -5.41 20.31
N GLY A 325 5.92 -5.83 19.10
CA GLY A 325 6.51 -6.94 18.38
C GLY A 325 5.85 -8.29 18.67
N LEU A 326 4.71 -8.34 19.38
CA LEU A 326 4.03 -9.61 19.63
C LEU A 326 3.08 -9.99 18.49
N GLU A 327 3.25 -11.22 17.99
CA GLU A 327 2.40 -11.87 16.99
C GLU A 327 1.08 -12.39 17.56
N ALA A 328 0.76 -12.09 18.82
CA ALA A 328 -0.43 -12.59 19.49
C ALA A 328 -0.98 -11.56 20.48
N ALA A 329 -2.30 -11.38 20.49
CA ALA A 329 -3.00 -10.63 21.52
C ALA A 329 -3.46 -11.57 22.63
N TRP A 330 -3.27 -11.14 23.88
CA TRP A 330 -3.61 -11.90 25.08
C TRP A 330 -4.77 -11.20 25.79
N ILE A 331 -5.79 -11.97 26.14
CA ILE A 331 -6.92 -11.54 26.96
C ILE A 331 -6.94 -12.48 28.17
N GLU A 332 -6.45 -11.99 29.30
CA GLU A 332 -6.46 -12.73 30.55
C GLU A 332 -7.79 -12.50 31.28
N GLY A 333 -8.31 -13.54 31.93
CA GLY A 333 -9.49 -13.42 32.80
C GLY A 333 -10.84 -13.27 32.08
N LEU A 334 -11.00 -13.67 30.82
CA LEU A 334 -12.28 -13.57 30.11
C LEU A 334 -13.42 -14.30 30.85
N VAL A 335 -14.37 -13.56 31.41
CA VAL A 335 -15.56 -14.13 32.08
C VAL A 335 -16.68 -14.35 31.07
N VAL A 336 -17.24 -15.56 31.06
CA VAL A 336 -18.37 -15.95 30.20
C VAL A 336 -19.55 -16.39 31.08
N PRO A 337 -20.56 -15.53 31.28
CA PRO A 337 -21.73 -15.85 32.08
C PRO A 337 -22.66 -16.88 31.41
N GLU A 338 -23.52 -17.52 32.20
CA GLU A 338 -24.56 -18.42 31.70
C GLU A 338 -25.59 -17.66 30.85
N GLY A 339 -25.91 -18.19 29.66
CA GLY A 339 -26.92 -17.61 28.77
C GLY A 339 -26.50 -16.32 28.04
N GLU A 340 -25.34 -15.75 28.36
CA GLU A 340 -24.84 -14.53 27.73
C GLU A 340 -23.91 -14.80 26.54
N ASP A 341 -23.88 -13.85 25.60
CA ASP A 341 -22.99 -13.84 24.44
C ASP A 341 -21.88 -12.82 24.64
N VAL A 342 -20.64 -13.31 24.76
CA VAL A 342 -19.43 -12.49 24.88
C VAL A 342 -18.78 -12.38 23.50
N ARG A 343 -18.51 -11.15 23.07
CA ARG A 343 -17.97 -10.82 21.75
C ARG A 343 -16.57 -10.26 21.88
N ILE A 344 -15.66 -10.75 21.05
CA ILE A 344 -14.31 -10.17 20.95
C ILE A 344 -14.34 -9.09 19.87
N ALA A 345 -14.16 -7.83 20.26
CA ALA A 345 -14.18 -6.68 19.36
C ALA A 345 -12.76 -6.10 19.16
N PRO A 346 -12.38 -5.73 17.93
CA PRO A 346 -11.15 -4.99 17.69
C PRO A 346 -11.37 -3.50 17.99
N LEU A 347 -10.52 -2.93 18.84
CA LEU A 347 -10.41 -1.50 19.10
C LEU A 347 -9.16 -0.97 18.38
N GLY A 348 -9.30 0.11 17.60
CA GLY A 348 -8.17 0.77 16.96
C GLY A 348 -8.40 1.13 15.48
N PRO A 349 -7.33 1.52 14.78
CA PRO A 349 -7.40 1.98 13.39
C PRO A 349 -8.00 0.92 12.47
N THR A 350 -9.08 1.26 11.76
CA THR A 350 -9.73 0.36 10.79
C THR A 350 -10.35 1.13 9.63
N VAL A 351 -10.52 0.44 8.51
CA VAL A 351 -11.21 0.92 7.29
C VAL A 351 -12.53 0.18 7.04
N ALA A 352 -12.88 -0.78 7.90
CA ALA A 352 -14.12 -1.55 7.80
C ALA A 352 -15.28 -0.76 8.40
N PHE A 353 -16.32 -0.47 7.61
CA PHE A 353 -17.46 0.35 8.05
C PHE A 353 -18.11 -0.20 9.33
N ARG A 354 -18.20 -1.52 9.40
CA ARG A 354 -18.75 -2.24 10.54
C ARG A 354 -17.89 -2.11 11.79
N GLU A 355 -16.58 -2.32 11.68
CA GLU A 355 -15.69 -2.23 12.85
C GLU A 355 -15.68 -0.80 13.41
N ILE A 356 -15.81 0.21 12.54
CA ILE A 356 -15.98 1.60 12.95
C ILE A 356 -17.26 1.75 13.77
N HIS A 357 -18.39 1.25 13.27
CA HIS A 357 -19.65 1.27 14.02
C HIS A 357 -19.52 0.55 15.38
N ASP A 358 -19.02 -0.69 15.37
CA ASP A 358 -18.87 -1.54 16.54
C ASP A 358 -18.01 -0.84 17.62
N GLN A 359 -16.97 -0.10 17.22
CA GLN A 359 -16.15 0.70 18.15
C GLN A 359 -16.90 1.87 18.80
N LEU A 360 -17.79 2.55 18.06
CA LEU A 360 -18.51 3.73 18.56
C LEU A 360 -19.59 3.39 19.60
N VAL A 361 -20.13 2.17 19.56
CA VAL A 361 -21.22 1.74 20.45
C VAL A 361 -20.75 1.12 21.77
N ILE A 362 -19.44 0.85 21.91
CA ILE A 362 -18.86 0.27 23.14
C ILE A 362 -19.02 1.22 24.33
N ARG A 363 -19.43 0.65 25.47
CA ARG A 363 -19.71 1.35 26.72
C ARG A 363 -18.76 0.91 27.84
N ASP A 364 -18.34 1.88 28.66
CA ASP A 364 -17.62 1.64 29.90
C ASP A 364 -18.50 0.99 30.99
N ALA A 365 -17.92 0.70 32.16
CA ALA A 365 -18.61 0.09 33.29
C ALA A 365 -19.78 0.95 33.79
N GLU A 366 -19.72 2.27 33.62
CA GLU A 366 -20.80 3.20 33.95
C GLU A 366 -21.83 3.39 32.81
N GLY A 367 -21.74 2.61 31.73
CA GLY A 367 -22.70 2.61 30.62
C GLY A 367 -22.52 3.75 29.60
N ARG A 368 -21.39 4.47 29.64
CA ARG A 368 -21.07 5.63 28.80
C ARG A 368 -20.29 5.21 27.55
N GLN A 369 -20.58 5.80 26.39
CA GLN A 369 -19.88 5.52 25.12
C GLN A 369 -18.45 6.09 25.12
N SER A 370 -17.51 5.31 25.63
CA SER A 370 -16.16 5.76 25.96
C SER A 370 -15.33 6.13 24.72
N VAL A 371 -15.37 5.28 23.67
CA VAL A 371 -14.62 5.47 22.42
C VAL A 371 -15.15 6.67 21.62
N ALA A 372 -16.47 6.80 21.49
CA ALA A 372 -17.11 7.89 20.78
C ALA A 372 -16.78 9.26 21.39
N ARG A 373 -16.75 9.36 22.73
CA ARG A 373 -16.34 10.60 23.43
C ARG A 373 -14.87 10.93 23.24
N ALA A 374 -13.99 9.93 23.33
CA ALA A 374 -12.56 10.12 23.11
C ALA A 374 -12.28 10.66 21.70
N LEU A 375 -12.97 10.13 20.69
CA LEU A 375 -12.89 10.60 19.30
C LEU A 375 -13.36 12.04 19.14
N ALA A 376 -14.51 12.39 19.72
CA ALA A 376 -15.08 13.73 19.63
C ALA A 376 -14.17 14.81 20.23
N GLY A 377 -13.37 14.46 21.26
CA GLY A 377 -12.40 15.35 21.90
C GLY A 377 -11.08 15.56 21.14
N LYS A 378 -10.80 14.80 20.07
CA LYS A 378 -9.53 14.91 19.33
C LYS A 378 -9.49 16.14 18.44
N LEU A 379 -8.34 16.82 18.38
CA LEU A 379 -8.10 17.93 17.45
C LEU A 379 -7.56 17.41 16.11
N GLY A 380 -8.16 17.89 15.02
CA GLY A 380 -7.77 17.56 13.64
C GLY A 380 -6.72 18.52 13.11
N ALA A 381 -7.17 19.72 12.72
CA ALA A 381 -6.34 20.80 12.21
C ALA A 381 -6.85 22.15 12.73
N GLY A 382 -5.96 22.97 13.30
CA GLY A 382 -6.35 24.20 13.97
C GLY A 382 -7.34 23.94 15.11
N SER A 383 -8.43 24.71 15.16
CA SER A 383 -9.53 24.56 16.13
C SER A 383 -10.60 23.54 15.73
N ILE A 384 -10.49 22.89 14.56
CA ILE A 384 -11.49 21.94 14.07
C ILE A 384 -11.21 20.55 14.68
N GLY A 385 -12.22 19.96 15.33
CA GLY A 385 -12.17 18.60 15.84
C GLY A 385 -11.90 17.57 14.73
N LEU A 386 -11.19 16.49 15.06
CA LEU A 386 -10.71 15.48 14.12
C LEU A 386 -11.89 14.79 13.40
N VAL A 387 -12.90 14.35 14.14
CA VAL A 387 -14.10 13.72 13.58
C VAL A 387 -14.82 14.69 12.63
N THR A 388 -14.98 15.95 13.05
CA THR A 388 -15.57 17.00 12.20
C THR A 388 -14.79 17.17 10.90
N LEU A 389 -13.46 17.27 10.97
CA LEU A 389 -12.62 17.42 9.78
C LEU A 389 -12.72 16.20 8.86
N ALA A 390 -12.66 14.99 9.43
CA ALA A 390 -12.79 13.74 8.68
C ALA A 390 -14.16 13.64 7.97
N CYS A 391 -15.25 13.91 8.70
CA CYS A 391 -16.61 13.93 8.15
C CYS A 391 -16.77 15.00 7.05
N LEU A 392 -16.20 16.19 7.21
CA LEU A 392 -16.23 17.24 6.19
C LEU A 392 -15.47 16.84 4.91
N LEU A 393 -14.32 16.16 5.04
CA LEU A 393 -13.55 15.65 3.90
C LEU A 393 -14.29 14.51 3.17
N LEU A 394 -14.85 13.56 3.93
CA LEU A 394 -15.69 12.49 3.39
C LEU A 394 -16.92 13.05 2.67
N PHE A 395 -17.59 14.03 3.29
CA PHE A 395 -18.73 14.73 2.71
C PHE A 395 -18.37 15.46 1.41
N PHE A 396 -17.28 16.24 1.40
CA PHE A 396 -16.81 16.94 0.22
C PHE A 396 -16.56 15.96 -0.94
N GLY A 397 -15.93 14.82 -0.64
CA GLY A 397 -15.69 13.77 -1.62
C GLY A 397 -16.96 13.06 -2.12
N ALA A 398 -17.92 12.81 -1.23
CA ALA A 398 -19.23 12.28 -1.57
C ALA A 398 -20.04 13.25 -2.45
N ALA A 399 -20.02 14.55 -2.14
CA ALA A 399 -20.66 15.61 -2.92
C ALA A 399 -20.04 15.73 -4.32
N ALA A 400 -18.71 15.72 -4.42
CA ALA A 400 -18.00 15.73 -5.70
C ALA A 400 -18.37 14.51 -6.56
N THR A 401 -18.38 13.31 -5.97
CA THR A 401 -18.78 12.06 -6.63
C THR A 401 -20.22 12.09 -7.14
N SER A 402 -21.10 12.79 -6.44
CA SER A 402 -22.53 12.88 -6.76
C SER A 402 -22.86 14.07 -7.67
N ALA A 403 -21.84 14.77 -8.14
CA ALA A 403 -21.97 15.96 -8.99
C ALA A 403 -22.99 16.97 -8.46
N THR A 404 -23.08 17.15 -7.14
CA THR A 404 -23.92 18.19 -6.52
C THR A 404 -23.25 19.55 -6.62
N PHE A 405 -23.99 20.64 -6.45
CA PHE A 405 -23.43 21.98 -6.58
C PHE A 405 -22.33 22.20 -5.53
N PRO A 406 -21.13 22.70 -5.86
CA PRO A 406 -20.73 23.35 -7.12
C PRO A 406 -20.13 22.42 -8.19
N PHE A 407 -20.01 21.12 -7.94
CA PHE A 407 -19.36 20.13 -8.79
C PHE A 407 -20.18 19.68 -10.02
N SER A 408 -21.40 20.19 -10.18
CA SER A 408 -22.35 19.78 -11.23
C SER A 408 -22.04 20.31 -12.64
N GLY A 409 -21.06 21.21 -12.79
CA GLY A 409 -20.86 22.01 -14.00
C GLY A 409 -20.57 21.23 -15.31
N TRP A 410 -20.18 19.96 -15.21
CA TRP A 410 -19.91 19.09 -16.37
C TRP A 410 -21.14 18.29 -16.83
N LEU A 411 -22.10 18.06 -15.92
CA LEU A 411 -23.19 17.10 -16.10
C LEU A 411 -24.21 17.52 -17.18
N PRO A 412 -24.61 18.81 -17.33
CA PRO A 412 -25.48 19.24 -18.42
C PRO A 412 -24.86 19.01 -19.81
N SER A 413 -23.56 19.34 -19.96
CA SER A 413 -22.83 19.10 -21.20
C SER A 413 -22.75 17.61 -21.51
N ALA A 414 -22.44 16.77 -20.52
CA ALA A 414 -22.43 15.33 -20.68
C ALA A 414 -23.81 14.78 -21.10
N ALA A 415 -24.90 15.24 -20.46
CA ALA A 415 -26.25 14.77 -20.73
C ALA A 415 -26.68 14.97 -22.18
N SER A 416 -26.22 16.03 -22.83
CA SER A 416 -26.51 16.31 -24.24
C SER A 416 -25.87 15.32 -25.23
N SER A 417 -24.84 14.57 -24.78
CA SER A 417 -24.09 13.61 -25.60
C SER A 417 -24.54 12.16 -25.45
N LEU A 418 -25.36 11.86 -24.44
CA LEU A 418 -25.78 10.52 -24.09
C LEU A 418 -27.07 10.12 -24.81
N SER A 419 -27.18 8.83 -25.17
CA SER A 419 -28.46 8.28 -25.62
C SER A 419 -29.45 8.24 -24.45
N PRO A 420 -30.77 8.28 -24.69
CA PRO A 420 -31.76 8.26 -23.61
C PRO A 420 -31.62 7.14 -22.57
N PRO A 421 -31.36 5.85 -22.93
CA PRO A 421 -31.15 4.81 -21.93
C PRO A 421 -29.88 5.06 -21.09
N VAL A 422 -28.79 5.52 -21.71
CA VAL A 422 -27.54 5.82 -20.99
C VAL A 422 -27.71 7.04 -20.10
N LEU A 423 -28.45 8.06 -20.55
CA LEU A 423 -28.73 9.26 -19.78
C LEU A 423 -29.50 8.94 -18.49
N ALA A 424 -30.52 8.08 -18.55
CA ALA A 424 -31.24 7.67 -17.35
C ALA A 424 -30.41 6.81 -16.42
N LEU A 425 -29.52 5.97 -16.96
CA LEU A 425 -28.59 5.18 -16.15
C LEU A 425 -27.63 6.09 -15.38
N VAL A 426 -26.99 7.04 -16.08
CA VAL A 426 -26.04 8.00 -15.48
C VAL A 426 -26.74 8.90 -14.46
N LEU A 427 -27.88 9.49 -14.80
CA LEU A 427 -28.62 10.36 -13.87
C LEU A 427 -29.37 9.62 -12.76
N GLY A 428 -29.68 8.35 -12.95
CA GLY A 428 -30.38 7.53 -11.97
C GLY A 428 -29.42 6.95 -10.92
N LEU A 429 -28.26 6.45 -11.35
CA LEU A 429 -27.41 5.62 -10.50
C LEU A 429 -25.95 6.07 -10.37
N ALA A 430 -25.38 6.81 -11.33
CA ALA A 430 -23.95 7.17 -11.25
C ALA A 430 -23.65 8.17 -10.13
N LEU A 431 -24.68 8.89 -9.67
CA LEU A 431 -24.60 9.89 -8.60
C LEU A 431 -24.98 9.31 -7.22
N ALA A 432 -25.40 8.04 -7.17
CA ALA A 432 -25.80 7.36 -5.92
C ALA A 432 -24.64 7.01 -4.96
N PRO A 433 -23.41 6.70 -5.43
CA PRO A 433 -22.34 6.26 -4.53
C PRO A 433 -22.02 7.24 -3.39
N GLY A 434 -22.08 8.55 -3.62
CA GLY A 434 -21.76 9.54 -2.58
C GLY A 434 -22.71 9.50 -1.38
N PRO A 435 -24.04 9.65 -1.55
CA PRO A 435 -25.00 9.46 -0.47
C PRO A 435 -24.85 8.11 0.23
N LEU A 436 -24.61 7.03 -0.52
CA LEU A 436 -24.43 5.70 0.05
C LEU A 436 -23.19 5.59 0.94
N LEU A 437 -22.08 6.25 0.56
CA LEU A 437 -20.88 6.32 1.40
C LEU A 437 -21.19 7.01 2.73
N LEU A 438 -21.93 8.12 2.71
CA LEU A 438 -22.27 8.84 3.94
C LEU A 438 -23.26 8.07 4.81
N VAL A 439 -24.18 7.32 4.20
CA VAL A 439 -25.06 6.37 4.92
C VAL A 439 -24.23 5.30 5.64
N ARG A 440 -23.15 4.79 5.03
CA ARG A 440 -22.22 3.86 5.69
C ARG A 440 -21.43 4.49 6.85
N PHE A 441 -21.42 5.82 6.94
CA PHE A 441 -20.74 6.59 8.00
C PHE A 441 -21.72 7.39 8.88
N SER A 442 -23.03 7.13 8.83
CA SER A 442 -24.03 7.95 9.52
C SER A 442 -23.72 8.11 11.02
N ASP A 443 -23.27 7.04 11.68
CA ASP A 443 -22.95 7.04 13.10
C ASP A 443 -21.74 7.94 13.47
N LEU A 444 -20.87 8.28 12.52
CA LEU A 444 -19.81 9.28 12.76
C LEU A 444 -20.33 10.71 12.60
N PHE A 445 -21.30 10.92 11.73
CA PHE A 445 -21.91 12.23 11.53
C PHE A 445 -22.76 12.65 12.73
N THR A 446 -23.36 11.71 13.45
CA THR A 446 -24.06 12.00 14.71
C THR A 446 -23.12 12.53 15.81
N LEU A 447 -21.84 12.15 15.78
CA LEU A 447 -20.81 12.67 16.70
C LEU A 447 -20.36 14.11 16.38
N SER A 448 -20.66 14.60 15.18
CA SER A 448 -20.30 15.96 14.75
C SER A 448 -21.54 16.72 14.26
N PRO A 449 -22.28 17.37 15.17
CA PRO A 449 -23.42 18.21 14.81
C PRO A 449 -23.05 19.29 13.78
N THR A 450 -21.82 19.82 13.85
CA THR A 450 -21.29 20.78 12.88
C THR A 450 -21.20 20.19 11.48
N ALA A 451 -20.63 18.98 11.32
CA ALA A 451 -20.56 18.33 10.02
C ALA A 451 -21.96 18.03 9.47
N SER A 452 -22.85 17.47 10.30
CA SER A 452 -24.24 17.18 9.92
C SER A 452 -25.02 18.42 9.51
N SER A 453 -24.81 19.55 10.19
CA SER A 453 -25.38 20.85 9.82
C SER A 453 -24.87 21.32 8.46
N VAL A 454 -23.57 21.18 8.18
CA VAL A 454 -22.98 21.52 6.88
C VAL A 454 -23.58 20.65 5.77
N VAL A 455 -23.75 19.34 5.99
CA VAL A 455 -24.39 18.44 5.02
C VAL A 455 -25.83 18.90 4.72
N THR A 456 -26.61 19.19 5.77
CA THR A 456 -27.99 19.67 5.63
C THR A 456 -28.07 20.98 4.86
N VAL A 457 -27.28 22.00 5.26
CA VAL A 457 -27.26 23.31 4.59
C VAL A 457 -26.87 23.17 3.12
N PHE A 458 -25.84 22.38 2.84
CA PHE A 458 -25.41 22.13 1.47
C PHE A 458 -26.49 21.40 0.65
N GLY A 459 -27.16 20.42 1.25
CA GLY A 459 -28.28 19.71 0.63
C GLY A 459 -29.44 20.65 0.29
N VAL A 460 -29.81 21.56 1.21
CA VAL A 460 -30.82 22.61 1.00
C VAL A 460 -30.43 23.54 -0.14
N VAL A 461 -29.20 24.09 -0.09
CA VAL A 461 -28.69 25.01 -1.13
C VAL A 461 -28.65 24.32 -2.49
N SER A 462 -28.13 23.09 -2.55
CA SER A 462 -28.07 22.29 -3.78
C SER A 462 -29.46 22.03 -4.34
N THR A 463 -30.41 21.65 -3.48
CA THR A 463 -31.81 21.38 -3.88
C THR A 463 -32.48 22.64 -4.42
N ALA A 464 -32.36 23.76 -3.70
CA ALA A 464 -32.98 25.03 -4.09
C ALA A 464 -32.40 25.56 -5.41
N LEU A 465 -31.07 25.61 -5.55
CA LEU A 465 -30.41 26.08 -6.76
C LEU A 465 -30.71 25.19 -7.97
N ALA A 466 -30.73 23.86 -7.76
CA ALA A 466 -31.04 22.92 -8.83
C ALA A 466 -32.52 23.00 -9.23
N ALA A 467 -33.45 23.13 -8.29
CA ALA A 467 -34.86 23.33 -8.58
C ALA A 467 -35.10 24.64 -9.36
N LEU A 468 -34.47 25.75 -8.95
CA LEU A 468 -34.55 27.03 -9.65
C LEU A 468 -34.00 26.92 -11.08
N ARG A 469 -32.82 26.32 -11.26
CA ARG A 469 -32.25 26.08 -12.60
C ARG A 469 -33.14 25.16 -13.45
N ALA A 470 -33.74 24.12 -12.86
CA ALA A 470 -34.68 23.25 -13.57
C ALA A 470 -35.97 23.97 -14.00
N ALA A 471 -36.40 25.00 -13.26
CA ALA A 471 -37.55 25.80 -13.62
C ALA A 471 -37.26 26.74 -14.80
N LEU A 472 -36.04 27.28 -14.87
CA LEU A 472 -35.60 28.22 -15.91
C LEU A 472 -35.04 27.53 -17.16
N GLU A 473 -34.71 26.25 -17.11
CA GLU A 473 -34.07 25.52 -18.22
C GLU A 473 -35.08 25.02 -19.25
N HIS A 474 -34.90 25.45 -20.50
CA HIS A 474 -35.76 25.08 -21.62
C HIS A 474 -35.32 23.80 -22.32
N ARG A 475 -34.04 23.40 -22.21
CA ARG A 475 -33.55 22.16 -22.82
C ARG A 475 -33.91 20.95 -21.97
N HIS A 476 -34.72 20.05 -22.53
CA HIS A 476 -35.12 18.80 -21.87
C HIS A 476 -33.98 18.05 -21.16
N PRO A 477 -32.84 17.68 -21.80
CA PRO A 477 -31.79 16.90 -21.13
C PRO A 477 -31.14 17.63 -19.95
N HIS A 478 -30.99 18.95 -20.04
CA HIS A 478 -30.45 19.75 -18.94
C HIS A 478 -31.45 19.86 -17.78
N ARG A 479 -32.73 19.99 -18.08
CA ARG A 479 -33.79 20.00 -17.06
C ARG A 479 -33.82 18.70 -16.26
N PHE A 480 -33.65 17.55 -16.91
CA PHE A 480 -33.50 16.24 -16.24
C PHE A 480 -32.28 16.18 -15.32
N VAL A 481 -31.16 16.82 -15.70
CA VAL A 481 -29.95 16.92 -14.88
C VAL A 481 -30.25 17.70 -13.60
N PHE A 482 -30.85 18.88 -13.70
CA PHE A 482 -31.11 19.72 -12.52
C PHE A 482 -32.15 19.10 -11.57
N VAL A 483 -33.20 18.47 -12.08
CA VAL A 483 -34.15 17.73 -11.22
C VAL A 483 -33.45 16.56 -10.50
N THR A 484 -32.47 15.93 -11.14
CA THR A 484 -31.67 14.87 -10.52
C THR A 484 -30.78 15.41 -9.41
N ILE A 485 -30.09 16.53 -9.64
CA ILE A 485 -29.28 17.19 -8.61
C ILE A 485 -30.14 17.59 -7.41
N ALA A 486 -31.38 18.04 -7.64
CA ALA A 486 -32.32 18.35 -6.56
C ALA A 486 -32.71 17.10 -5.75
N ALA A 487 -32.99 15.97 -6.40
CA ALA A 487 -33.30 14.71 -5.70
C ALA A 487 -32.12 14.18 -4.87
N VAL A 488 -30.90 14.28 -5.40
CA VAL A 488 -29.67 13.93 -4.65
C VAL A 488 -29.44 14.91 -3.50
N GLY A 489 -29.74 16.19 -3.68
CA GLY A 489 -29.71 17.20 -2.62
C GLY A 489 -30.67 16.88 -1.45
N LEU A 490 -31.87 16.36 -1.74
CA LEU A 490 -32.80 15.85 -0.72
C LEU A 490 -32.24 14.65 0.04
N ALA A 491 -31.50 13.76 -0.63
CA ALA A 491 -30.81 12.66 0.05
C ALA A 491 -29.73 13.16 1.03
N PHE A 492 -28.97 14.21 0.65
CA PHE A 492 -28.02 14.85 1.58
C PHE A 492 -28.73 15.53 2.76
N ILE A 493 -29.88 16.17 2.55
CA ILE A 493 -30.70 16.71 3.66
C ILE A 493 -31.09 15.59 4.62
N ALA A 494 -31.60 14.47 4.12
CA ALA A 494 -31.98 13.33 4.95
C ALA A 494 -30.79 12.78 5.76
N ILE A 495 -29.60 12.67 5.15
CA ILE A 495 -28.38 12.23 5.85
C ILE A 495 -28.00 13.23 6.96
N GLY A 496 -27.99 14.53 6.67
CA GLY A 496 -27.62 15.54 7.66
C GLY A 496 -28.65 15.73 8.79
N LEU A 497 -29.88 15.24 8.61
CA LEU A 497 -30.93 15.14 9.63
C LEU A 497 -30.95 13.79 10.36
N ASP A 498 -29.94 12.94 10.15
CA ASP A 498 -29.84 11.60 10.74
C ASP A 498 -30.97 10.62 10.32
N GLU A 499 -31.43 10.73 9.07
CA GLU A 499 -32.43 9.85 8.46
C GLU A 499 -31.84 9.07 7.25
N PRO A 500 -30.82 8.21 7.46
CA PRO A 500 -30.09 7.53 6.38
C PRO A 500 -30.99 6.58 5.56
N ALA A 501 -31.98 5.94 6.19
CA ALA A 501 -32.92 5.06 5.51
C ALA A 501 -33.77 5.84 4.49
N PHE A 502 -34.21 7.05 4.84
CA PHE A 502 -34.97 7.91 3.95
C PHE A 502 -34.12 8.37 2.76
N ALA A 503 -32.83 8.66 2.98
CA ALA A 503 -31.89 9.01 1.91
C ALA A 503 -31.75 7.88 0.87
N VAL A 504 -31.61 6.62 1.31
CA VAL A 504 -31.54 5.45 0.41
C VAL A 504 -32.82 5.27 -0.39
N VAL A 505 -33.99 5.46 0.24
CA VAL A 505 -35.29 5.39 -0.43
C VAL A 505 -35.41 6.49 -1.49
N LEU A 506 -35.02 7.73 -1.18
CA LEU A 506 -35.04 8.85 -2.13
C LEU A 506 -34.17 8.58 -3.35
N VAL A 507 -32.93 8.12 -3.15
CA VAL A 507 -32.00 7.80 -4.25
C VAL A 507 -32.54 6.64 -5.10
N SER A 508 -33.08 5.60 -4.45
CA SER A 508 -33.63 4.42 -5.13
C SER A 508 -34.90 4.75 -5.93
N LEU A 509 -35.83 5.51 -5.34
CA LEU A 509 -37.05 5.97 -6.01
C LEU A 509 -36.72 6.87 -7.21
N HIS A 510 -35.76 7.79 -7.04
CA HIS A 510 -35.27 8.62 -8.12
C HIS A 510 -34.70 7.78 -9.28
N ALA A 511 -33.88 6.77 -8.98
CA ALA A 511 -33.34 5.87 -9.99
C ALA A 511 -34.44 5.12 -10.77
N LEU A 512 -35.46 4.61 -10.07
CA LEU A 512 -36.61 3.95 -10.69
C LEU A 512 -37.42 4.90 -11.56
N VAL A 513 -37.69 6.12 -11.09
CA VAL A 513 -38.42 7.14 -11.87
C VAL A 513 -37.65 7.49 -13.14
N ARG A 514 -36.32 7.63 -13.06
CA ARG A 514 -35.48 7.86 -14.26
C ARG A 514 -35.53 6.68 -15.22
N ALA A 515 -35.39 5.44 -14.72
CA ALA A 515 -35.51 4.24 -15.56
C ALA A 515 -36.88 4.12 -16.24
N ALA A 516 -37.97 4.42 -15.52
CA ALA A 516 -39.32 4.38 -16.06
C ALA A 516 -39.53 5.38 -17.21
N THR A 517 -38.88 6.55 -17.17
CA THR A 517 -38.95 7.50 -18.30
C THR A 517 -38.32 6.97 -19.59
N CYS A 518 -37.42 5.98 -19.51
CA CYS A 518 -36.83 5.33 -20.68
C CYS A 518 -37.78 4.39 -21.43
N LEU A 519 -38.79 3.84 -20.75
CA LEU A 519 -39.76 2.92 -21.34
C LEU A 519 -40.79 3.63 -22.24
N ARG A 520 -40.85 4.97 -22.24
CA ARG A 520 -41.74 5.77 -23.09
C ARG A 520 -41.15 6.01 -24.48
N THR A 521 -41.99 5.96 -25.52
CA THR A 521 -41.59 6.24 -26.92
C THR A 521 -41.25 7.73 -27.13
N PRO A 522 -40.45 8.08 -28.16
CA PRO A 522 -40.08 9.48 -28.46
C PRO A 522 -41.30 10.40 -28.60
N GLU A 523 -42.34 9.98 -29.34
CA GLU A 523 -43.59 10.74 -29.51
C GLU A 523 -44.37 10.97 -28.21
N GLN A 524 -44.28 10.05 -27.25
CA GLN A 524 -44.92 10.19 -25.94
C GLN A 524 -44.17 11.16 -25.01
N ARG A 525 -42.89 11.45 -25.28
CA ARG A 525 -42.07 12.39 -24.48
C ARG A 525 -42.33 13.85 -24.85
N GLU A 526 -42.69 14.14 -26.10
CA GLU A 526 -43.03 15.50 -26.55
C GLU A 526 -44.47 15.91 -26.20
N LYS A 527 -45.43 14.97 -26.19
CA LYS A 527 -46.86 15.29 -26.07
C LYS A 527 -47.40 15.47 -24.64
N ARG A 528 -46.64 15.16 -23.57
CA ARG A 528 -47.11 15.30 -22.18
C ARG A 528 -46.00 15.82 -21.23
N PRO A 529 -45.90 17.13 -20.97
CA PRO A 529 -45.09 17.61 -19.84
C PRO A 529 -45.68 17.09 -18.52
N ALA A 530 -44.81 16.76 -17.57
CA ALA A 530 -45.13 16.13 -16.28
C ALA A 530 -45.91 17.06 -15.34
N LYS A 531 -47.14 17.44 -15.70
CA LYS A 531 -48.04 18.21 -14.82
C LYS A 531 -48.82 17.35 -13.84
N ASN A 532 -49.03 16.06 -14.11
CA ASN A 532 -49.84 15.18 -13.26
C ASN A 532 -49.14 13.83 -13.01
N LEU A 533 -48.15 13.82 -12.12
CA LEU A 533 -47.70 12.59 -11.45
C LEU A 533 -48.25 12.65 -10.01
N SER A 534 -49.57 12.46 -9.87
CA SER A 534 -50.14 12.09 -8.59
C SER A 534 -49.83 10.61 -8.38
N PHE A 535 -49.06 10.28 -7.33
CA PHE A 535 -48.85 8.91 -6.88
C PHE A 535 -50.13 8.42 -6.18
N PRO A 536 -50.96 7.57 -6.80
CA PRO A 536 -52.12 6.99 -6.13
C PRO A 536 -51.59 5.76 -5.39
N GLY A 537 -51.14 5.97 -4.15
CA GLY A 537 -50.60 4.88 -3.33
C GLY A 537 -49.82 5.33 -2.10
N ALA A 538 -49.29 6.57 -2.09
CA ALA A 538 -48.57 7.08 -0.92
C ALA A 538 -49.47 7.34 0.30
N ARG A 539 -50.78 7.47 0.09
CA ARG A 539 -51.75 7.71 1.16
C ARG A 539 -51.96 6.48 2.06
N ALA A 540 -51.67 5.27 1.56
CA ALA A 540 -51.79 4.03 2.34
C ALA A 540 -50.56 3.75 3.23
N LEU A 541 -49.45 4.48 3.05
CA LEU A 541 -48.29 4.43 3.96
C LEU A 541 -48.42 5.41 5.14
N LEU A 542 -49.51 6.19 5.21
CA LEU A 542 -49.75 7.21 6.23
C LEU A 542 -50.54 6.70 7.45
N ASP A 543 -51.01 5.45 7.45
CA ASP A 543 -51.83 4.90 8.54
C ASP A 543 -51.00 4.16 9.61
N GLY A 544 -49.68 4.43 9.69
CA GLY A 544 -48.81 3.99 10.78
C GLY A 544 -48.75 5.04 11.91
N PRO A 545 -48.46 4.63 13.16
CA PRO A 545 -48.41 5.53 14.31
C PRO A 545 -47.17 6.46 14.22
N GLY A 546 -47.30 7.52 13.42
CA GLY A 546 -46.26 8.52 13.11
C GLY A 546 -46.71 9.64 12.16
N ALA A 547 -48.00 9.66 11.77
CA ALA A 547 -48.57 10.54 10.74
C ALA A 547 -48.41 12.06 11.00
N LYS A 548 -48.14 12.49 12.24
CA LYS A 548 -48.05 13.92 12.58
C LYS A 548 -46.71 14.58 12.25
N LEU A 549 -45.62 13.82 12.05
CA LEU A 549 -44.29 14.38 11.71
C LEU A 549 -44.11 14.59 10.20
N GLY A 550 -44.80 13.81 9.37
CA GLY A 550 -44.77 13.95 7.89
C GLY A 550 -45.53 15.17 7.37
N GLU A 551 -46.64 15.53 8.01
CA GLU A 551 -47.32 16.82 7.78
C GLU A 551 -46.52 17.97 8.39
N ALA A 552 -45.96 17.77 9.59
CA ALA A 552 -45.15 18.79 10.26
C ALA A 552 -43.82 19.09 9.55
N LEU A 553 -43.14 18.18 8.86
CA LEU A 553 -41.91 18.49 8.10
C LEU A 553 -42.20 19.26 6.80
N PHE A 554 -43.38 19.03 6.23
CA PHE A 554 -43.88 19.77 5.08
C PHE A 554 -44.33 21.21 5.48
N GLU A 555 -44.87 21.40 6.69
CA GLU A 555 -45.20 22.71 7.27
C GLU A 555 -44.04 23.40 8.03
N ALA A 556 -43.07 22.65 8.56
CA ALA A 556 -41.91 23.15 9.30
C ALA A 556 -40.87 23.77 8.38
N ALA A 557 -40.70 23.26 7.16
CA ALA A 557 -39.95 23.97 6.12
C ALA A 557 -40.52 25.39 5.87
N ASN A 558 -41.82 25.58 6.07
CA ASN A 558 -42.53 26.86 5.95
C ASN A 558 -42.57 27.70 7.25
N THR A 559 -42.16 27.14 8.39
CA THR A 559 -42.28 27.74 9.74
C THR A 559 -40.92 28.05 10.39
N ILE A 560 -39.87 27.30 10.06
CA ILE A 560 -38.47 27.53 10.50
C ILE A 560 -37.92 28.87 9.98
N ALA A 561 -38.43 29.34 8.83
CA ALA A 561 -38.20 30.68 8.30
C ALA A 561 -38.71 31.82 9.22
N ARG A 562 -39.52 31.52 10.25
CA ARG A 562 -40.13 32.54 11.14
C ARG A 562 -39.67 32.49 12.61
N ALA A 563 -38.89 31.49 13.05
CA ALA A 563 -38.66 31.25 14.49
C ALA A 563 -37.20 31.41 14.99
N ALA A 564 -36.18 31.44 14.13
CA ALA A 564 -34.78 31.58 14.58
C ALA A 564 -34.43 32.99 15.10
N SER A 565 -35.33 33.96 14.95
CA SER A 565 -35.20 35.33 15.47
C SER A 565 -35.44 35.47 16.98
N LYS A 566 -35.61 34.37 17.73
CA LYS A 566 -36.05 34.39 19.15
C LYS A 566 -35.12 33.67 20.15
N LEU A 567 -33.99 33.14 19.70
CA LEU A 567 -33.03 32.42 20.57
C LEU A 567 -31.80 33.27 20.96
N VAL A 568 -31.77 34.53 20.49
CA VAL A 568 -30.79 35.56 20.85
C VAL A 568 -31.11 36.19 22.22
N SER A 569 -32.20 35.82 22.89
CA SER A 569 -32.70 36.56 24.06
C SER A 569 -32.75 35.76 25.37
N THR A 570 -31.96 34.70 25.54
CA THR A 570 -31.96 33.95 26.81
C THR A 570 -30.63 33.26 27.01
N ILE A 571 -30.06 33.36 28.21
CA ILE A 571 -28.71 32.94 28.62
C ILE A 571 -27.67 34.07 28.45
N ASP A 572 -28.12 35.23 28.93
CA ASP A 572 -27.32 36.32 29.50
C ASP A 572 -27.00 36.07 31.00
N ASP A 573 -27.37 34.90 31.57
CA ASP A 573 -27.34 34.69 33.02
C ASP A 573 -26.45 33.50 33.40
N LEU A 574 -25.27 33.81 34.00
CA LEU A 574 -24.48 33.05 35.01
C LEU A 574 -22.96 33.13 34.70
N VAL A 575 -22.25 34.25 34.93
CA VAL A 575 -21.82 34.82 36.23
C VAL A 575 -20.65 34.07 36.92
N LEU A 576 -19.43 34.64 36.73
CA LEU A 576 -18.32 34.91 37.69
C LEU A 576 -17.40 33.82 38.32
N GLY A 577 -16.08 34.12 38.37
CA GLY A 577 -15.31 34.12 39.64
C GLY A 577 -13.98 33.34 39.76
N LEU A 578 -12.84 34.04 39.60
CA LEU A 578 -11.46 33.72 40.06
C LEU A 578 -11.35 33.62 41.62
N PRO A 579 -10.22 33.23 42.30
CA PRO A 579 -8.80 33.37 41.91
C PRO A 579 -7.76 32.31 42.40
N ALA A 580 -6.50 32.53 41.97
CA ALA A 580 -5.25 31.90 42.42
C ALA A 580 -4.80 32.32 43.83
N ARG A 581 -3.82 31.56 44.38
CA ARG A 581 -3.03 31.75 45.63
C ARG A 581 -3.41 30.82 46.79
N LEU A 582 -3.15 29.55 46.61
CA LEU A 582 -2.69 28.72 47.70
C LEU A 582 -1.54 27.88 47.13
N PHE A 583 -0.42 27.82 47.84
CA PHE A 583 0.68 26.89 47.59
C PHE A 583 1.84 27.30 46.68
N GLU A 584 2.10 28.60 46.61
CA GLU A 584 3.46 29.15 46.60
C GLU A 584 4.22 28.86 47.93
N ARG A 585 3.87 27.78 48.67
CA ARG A 585 4.28 27.60 50.08
C ARG A 585 4.66 26.19 50.52
N LEU A 586 4.68 25.19 49.64
CA LEU A 586 5.36 23.94 49.93
C LEU A 586 6.22 23.59 48.71
N PHE A 587 7.52 23.39 48.76
CA PHE A 587 8.42 23.34 49.90
C PHE A 587 9.81 23.11 49.31
N SER A 588 10.47 24.22 48.99
CA SER A 588 11.89 24.46 49.12
C SER A 588 12.48 23.99 50.48
N LEU A 589 12.20 22.76 50.91
CA LEU A 589 12.60 22.19 52.20
C LEU A 589 12.67 20.66 52.09
N PHE A 590 13.43 20.21 51.10
CA PHE A 590 14.18 18.95 51.21
C PHE A 590 15.37 19.03 50.24
N ALA A 591 16.13 20.13 50.30
CA ALA A 591 17.33 20.14 51.14
C ALA A 591 18.15 18.86 50.85
N ALA A 592 19.23 18.97 50.07
CA ALA A 592 20.52 19.29 50.66
C ALA A 592 20.84 18.34 51.82
N LEU A 593 21.93 17.58 51.67
CA LEU A 593 22.33 16.36 52.40
C LEU A 593 21.62 15.14 51.79
N VAL A 594 22.28 14.35 50.95
CA VAL A 594 23.47 13.54 51.27
C VAL A 594 24.30 13.41 49.98
N ILE A 595 25.33 14.18 49.67
CA ILE A 595 26.67 14.29 50.26
C ILE A 595 27.32 12.93 50.64
N LEU A 596 28.28 12.53 49.78
CA LEU A 596 29.52 11.77 49.99
C LEU A 596 29.59 10.25 49.70
N GLY A 597 30.59 9.88 48.86
CA GLY A 597 31.15 8.54 48.70
C GLY A 597 32.25 8.48 47.62
N LEU A 598 33.52 8.56 48.03
CA LEU A 598 34.75 8.90 47.27
C LEU A 598 35.45 7.77 46.45
N ALA A 599 36.20 8.18 45.40
CA ALA A 599 37.58 7.82 44.92
C ALA A 599 38.08 6.34 44.89
N ALA A 600 39.01 5.83 44.05
CA ALA A 600 39.78 6.18 42.83
C ALA A 600 40.52 4.86 42.35
N PRO A 601 41.72 4.85 41.71
CA PRO A 601 42.05 4.44 40.33
C PRO A 601 42.87 3.12 40.18
N ALA A 602 43.24 2.67 38.96
CA ALA A 602 44.23 1.57 38.80
C ALA A 602 45.07 1.59 37.50
N PHE A 603 46.31 1.10 37.65
CA PHE A 603 47.50 1.12 36.77
C PHE A 603 47.66 -0.13 35.85
N ALA A 604 48.70 -0.10 35.01
CA ALA A 604 49.14 -1.05 33.97
C ALA A 604 49.81 -2.37 34.47
N ASP A 605 49.81 -3.44 33.63
CA ASP A 605 50.98 -4.15 33.02
C ASP A 605 50.80 -5.68 32.69
N GLU A 606 51.60 -6.14 31.70
CA GLU A 606 52.17 -7.50 31.39
C GLU A 606 51.45 -8.60 30.52
N PRO A 607 52.21 -9.49 29.81
CA PRO A 607 51.82 -10.19 28.56
C PRO A 607 51.37 -11.67 28.69
N ALA A 608 50.70 -12.19 27.65
CA ALA A 608 50.00 -13.48 27.59
C ALA A 608 50.18 -14.28 26.25
N GLY A 609 49.81 -15.59 26.23
CA GLY A 609 50.01 -16.57 25.14
C GLY A 609 49.25 -16.40 23.80
N ARG A 610 49.44 -17.33 22.82
CA ARG A 610 49.04 -17.20 21.40
C ARG A 610 48.28 -18.44 20.87
N ALA A 611 47.13 -18.26 20.20
CA ALA A 611 46.26 -19.35 19.71
C ALA A 611 46.01 -19.32 18.18
N ALA A 612 45.80 -20.49 17.56
CA ALA A 612 45.52 -20.64 16.12
C ALA A 612 44.32 -21.60 15.84
N LEU A 613 43.49 -21.29 14.84
CA LEU A 613 42.29 -22.06 14.45
C LEU A 613 42.50 -22.78 13.10
N ARG A 614 42.06 -24.04 12.96
CA ARG A 614 42.16 -24.82 11.69
C ARG A 614 40.91 -25.69 11.39
N PRO A 615 40.26 -25.60 10.22
CA PRO A 615 39.15 -26.49 9.85
C PRO A 615 39.56 -27.97 9.72
N GLU A 616 38.64 -28.90 9.98
CA GLU A 616 38.90 -30.35 9.88
C GLU A 616 39.20 -30.84 8.46
N PHE A 617 38.50 -30.30 7.45
CA PHE A 617 38.58 -30.79 6.06
C PHE A 617 39.48 -29.93 5.14
N GLY A 618 40.23 -28.98 5.70
CA GLY A 618 41.05 -28.03 4.94
C GLY A 618 40.24 -26.92 4.24
N GLY A 619 40.72 -25.68 4.30
CA GLY A 619 40.02 -24.49 3.77
C GLY A 619 40.13 -23.30 4.72
N ASP A 620 39.45 -22.20 4.39
CA ASP A 620 39.42 -20.97 5.20
C ASP A 620 38.16 -20.84 6.07
N HIS A 621 37.19 -21.74 5.91
CA HIS A 621 35.92 -21.76 6.65
C HIS A 621 35.49 -23.21 6.91
N VAL A 622 34.54 -23.40 7.84
CA VAL A 622 33.93 -24.70 8.13
C VAL A 622 32.66 -24.85 7.30
N GLU A 623 32.69 -25.75 6.31
CA GLU A 623 31.47 -26.18 5.60
C GLU A 623 30.68 -27.16 6.47
N LEU A 624 29.38 -26.88 6.69
CA LEU A 624 28.50 -27.84 7.34
C LEU A 624 27.93 -28.81 6.28
N SER A 625 27.99 -30.10 6.56
CA SER A 625 27.41 -31.15 5.71
C SER A 625 26.08 -31.64 6.29
N LEU A 626 25.14 -32.01 5.41
CA LEU A 626 23.84 -32.56 5.83
C LEU A 626 24.05 -33.93 6.48
N SER A 627 23.54 -34.10 7.70
CA SER A 627 23.57 -35.37 8.43
C SER A 627 22.75 -36.44 7.69
N PRO A 628 23.09 -37.73 7.81
CA PRO A 628 22.35 -38.83 7.19
C PRO A 628 20.87 -38.92 7.61
N ASP A 629 20.53 -38.41 8.80
CA ASP A 629 19.14 -38.28 9.28
C ASP A 629 18.33 -37.26 8.48
N GLY A 630 19.00 -36.39 7.72
CA GLY A 630 18.38 -35.32 6.97
C GLY A 630 17.79 -34.23 7.87
N GLU A 631 18.06 -34.17 9.18
CA GLU A 631 17.46 -33.24 10.16
C GLU A 631 18.45 -32.17 10.68
N HIS A 632 19.76 -32.41 10.56
CA HIS A 632 20.80 -31.50 11.06
C HIS A 632 21.95 -31.30 10.07
N MET A 633 22.67 -30.18 10.19
CA MET A 633 23.94 -29.97 9.49
C MET A 633 25.10 -29.92 10.49
N THR A 634 26.24 -30.53 10.17
CA THR A 634 27.39 -30.68 11.07
C THR A 634 28.73 -30.37 10.39
N GLY A 635 29.65 -29.76 11.14
CA GLY A 635 31.04 -29.52 10.75
C GLY A 635 31.92 -29.24 11.97
N ALA A 636 33.25 -29.24 11.82
CA ALA A 636 34.18 -29.08 12.94
C ALA A 636 35.51 -28.40 12.57
N PHE A 637 36.20 -27.88 13.59
CA PHE A 637 37.54 -27.27 13.51
C PHE A 637 38.35 -27.52 14.79
N PHE A 638 39.65 -27.21 14.76
CA PHE A 638 40.60 -27.38 15.86
C PHE A 638 41.13 -26.04 16.38
N ILE A 639 41.31 -25.93 17.70
CA ILE A 639 41.99 -24.82 18.40
C ILE A 639 43.35 -25.32 18.89
N ARG A 640 44.46 -24.67 18.51
CA ARG A 640 45.84 -25.04 18.92
C ARG A 640 46.51 -23.91 19.69
N ASN A 641 47.19 -24.22 20.81
CA ASN A 641 48.02 -23.26 21.55
C ASN A 641 49.46 -23.24 20.98
N GLU A 642 49.87 -22.10 20.41
CA GLU A 642 51.19 -21.87 19.81
C GLU A 642 52.11 -21.00 20.68
N GLY A 643 51.63 -20.47 21.81
CA GLY A 643 52.39 -19.60 22.72
C GLY A 643 53.13 -20.32 23.86
N PRO A 644 54.04 -19.63 24.57
CA PRO A 644 54.85 -20.23 25.64
C PRO A 644 54.10 -20.46 26.96
N GLY A 645 52.92 -19.85 27.14
CA GLY A 645 52.07 -19.97 28.34
C GLY A 645 50.81 -20.82 28.11
N PRO A 646 50.15 -21.32 29.18
CA PRO A 646 48.89 -22.05 29.07
C PRO A 646 47.77 -21.13 28.55
N LEU A 647 47.00 -21.61 27.55
CA LEU A 647 45.87 -20.89 26.98
C LEU A 647 44.59 -21.26 27.74
N GLU A 648 44.01 -20.30 28.46
CA GLU A 648 42.72 -20.48 29.12
C GLU A 648 41.60 -19.96 28.22
N LEU A 649 40.77 -20.86 27.70
CA LEU A 649 39.60 -20.50 26.89
C LEU A 649 38.48 -20.00 27.80
N SER A 650 38.14 -18.72 27.74
CA SER A 650 37.05 -18.16 28.54
C SER A 650 35.68 -18.38 27.89
N ARG A 651 35.62 -18.43 26.55
CA ARG A 651 34.38 -18.68 25.81
C ARG A 651 34.65 -19.24 24.41
N VAL A 652 33.90 -20.26 24.00
CA VAL A 652 33.80 -20.72 22.59
C VAL A 652 32.33 -20.76 22.22
N ASP A 653 31.90 -19.87 21.33
CA ASP A 653 30.48 -19.70 21.02
C ASP A 653 30.29 -19.18 19.60
N ALA A 654 29.15 -19.47 18.98
CA ALA A 654 28.80 -18.78 17.74
C ALA A 654 28.62 -17.28 18.07
N ARG A 655 29.05 -16.37 17.19
CA ARG A 655 29.02 -14.91 17.44
C ARG A 655 27.65 -14.53 18.02
N THR A 656 27.67 -14.15 19.31
CA THR A 656 26.52 -13.74 20.13
C THR A 656 25.34 -14.74 20.18
N SER A 657 25.43 -15.75 21.06
CA SER A 657 24.39 -16.74 21.32
C SER A 657 22.99 -16.19 21.60
N ALA A 658 21.98 -16.97 21.17
CA ALA A 658 20.53 -16.89 21.44
C ALA A 658 19.77 -15.62 21.00
N THR A 659 20.43 -14.49 20.74
CA THR A 659 19.75 -13.21 20.42
C THR A 659 20.35 -12.40 19.24
N ASP A 660 21.37 -12.90 18.52
CA ASP A 660 21.94 -12.19 17.35
C ASP A 660 21.22 -12.49 16.02
N PRO A 661 20.75 -11.47 15.28
CA PRO A 661 20.10 -11.63 13.98
C PRO A 661 21.02 -12.10 12.82
N LEU A 662 22.34 -12.22 13.02
CA LEU A 662 23.24 -12.79 11.99
C LEU A 662 23.02 -14.29 11.80
N LEU A 663 22.77 -15.00 12.90
CA LEU A 663 22.75 -16.45 12.91
C LEU A 663 21.32 -16.97 12.98
N PRO A 664 20.89 -17.83 12.04
CA PRO A 664 19.69 -18.63 12.18
C PRO A 664 19.61 -19.31 13.56
N PRO A 665 18.42 -19.38 14.17
CA PRO A 665 18.25 -20.05 15.46
C PRO A 665 18.60 -21.54 15.35
N GLY A 666 18.98 -22.14 16.48
CA GLY A 666 19.27 -23.59 16.58
C GLY A 666 20.71 -24.01 16.25
N ILE A 667 21.66 -23.08 16.25
CA ILE A 667 23.10 -23.38 16.17
C ILE A 667 23.62 -23.74 17.57
N THR A 668 24.39 -24.81 17.65
CA THR A 668 25.06 -25.26 18.87
C THR A 668 26.54 -25.50 18.59
N VAL A 669 27.40 -24.99 19.47
CA VAL A 669 28.85 -25.16 19.42
C VAL A 669 29.27 -25.92 20.68
N THR A 670 30.07 -26.98 20.53
CA THR A 670 30.52 -27.84 21.65
C THR A 670 32.00 -28.16 21.51
N VAL A 671 32.74 -28.22 22.64
CA VAL A 671 34.17 -28.55 22.70
C VAL A 671 34.30 -29.92 23.40
N GLU A 672 34.85 -30.93 22.72
CA GLU A 672 35.02 -32.31 23.25
C GLU A 672 33.82 -32.90 24.03
N GLY A 673 32.58 -32.56 23.63
CA GLY A 673 31.36 -33.12 24.24
C GLY A 673 30.87 -32.44 25.53
N SER A 674 31.52 -31.36 26.00
CA SER A 674 31.07 -30.56 27.16
C SER A 674 31.04 -29.06 26.84
N ARG A 675 30.20 -28.29 27.54
CA ARG A 675 30.17 -26.81 27.47
C ARG A 675 31.27 -26.14 28.31
N ALA A 676 32.08 -26.92 29.04
CA ALA A 676 33.00 -26.40 30.04
C ALA A 676 34.36 -25.96 29.46
N VAL A 677 34.71 -24.71 29.78
CA VAL A 677 36.02 -24.05 29.69
C VAL A 677 37.17 -25.04 29.89
N THR A 678 38.09 -25.09 28.92
CA THR A 678 39.21 -26.03 28.91
C THR A 678 40.54 -25.28 28.83
N ARG A 679 41.48 -25.62 29.71
CA ARG A 679 42.87 -25.16 29.66
C ARG A 679 43.61 -25.95 28.57
N ILE A 680 44.23 -25.27 27.61
CA ILE A 680 45.02 -25.89 26.53
C ILE A 680 46.52 -25.70 26.83
N PRO A 681 47.25 -26.77 27.21
CA PRO A 681 48.70 -26.71 27.41
C PRO A 681 49.44 -26.29 26.12
N PRO A 682 50.63 -25.67 26.23
CA PRO A 682 51.46 -25.34 25.06
C PRO A 682 51.64 -26.55 24.13
N GLY A 683 51.36 -26.37 22.83
CA GLY A 683 51.54 -27.39 21.80
C GLY A 683 50.39 -28.38 21.59
N GLN A 684 49.35 -28.39 22.43
CA GLN A 684 48.17 -29.26 22.28
C GLN A 684 47.04 -28.62 21.46
N GLU A 685 46.10 -29.46 20.96
CA GLU A 685 44.91 -29.04 20.20
C GLU A 685 43.61 -29.63 20.78
N ARG A 686 42.48 -28.92 20.57
CA ARG A 686 41.13 -29.34 20.98
C ARG A 686 40.15 -29.24 19.80
N ARG A 687 39.24 -30.21 19.65
CA ARG A 687 38.22 -30.24 18.58
C ARG A 687 36.93 -29.53 19.01
N VAL A 688 36.43 -28.67 18.14
CA VAL A 688 35.16 -27.95 18.28
C VAL A 688 34.18 -28.44 17.22
N THR A 689 32.99 -28.90 17.65
CA THR A 689 31.93 -29.39 16.76
C THR A 689 30.77 -28.39 16.72
N ILE A 690 30.32 -28.07 15.51
CA ILE A 690 29.21 -27.17 15.21
C ILE A 690 28.04 -28.01 14.67
N ARG A 691 26.87 -27.86 15.27
CA ARG A 691 25.62 -28.50 14.81
C ARG A 691 24.53 -27.45 14.65
N TRP A 692 23.89 -27.41 13.48
CA TRP A 692 22.75 -26.56 13.19
C TRP A 692 21.49 -27.42 12.98
N ARG A 693 20.45 -27.21 13.81
CA ARG A 693 19.14 -27.84 13.66
C ARG A 693 18.26 -26.98 12.76
N TYR A 694 18.16 -27.36 11.49
CA TYR A 694 17.54 -26.51 10.49
C TYR A 694 16.00 -26.57 10.50
N GLU A 695 15.34 -27.63 10.99
CA GLU A 695 13.87 -27.66 11.06
C GLU A 695 13.28 -26.55 11.94
N ALA A 696 14.06 -26.02 12.88
CA ALA A 696 13.66 -24.90 13.73
C ALA A 696 13.86 -23.52 13.06
N ALA A 697 14.54 -23.44 11.91
CA ALA A 697 14.90 -22.21 11.23
C ALA A 697 14.35 -22.15 9.80
N ARG A 698 13.86 -20.98 9.36
CA ARG A 698 13.40 -20.77 7.97
C ARG A 698 14.56 -20.57 6.98
N ALA A 699 15.75 -20.25 7.50
CA ALA A 699 16.95 -20.00 6.69
C ALA A 699 17.42 -21.26 5.96
N ARG A 700 17.72 -21.12 4.66
CA ARG A 700 18.30 -22.20 3.82
C ARG A 700 19.81 -22.11 3.66
N GLU A 701 20.35 -20.96 4.04
CA GLU A 701 21.74 -20.56 3.93
C GLU A 701 22.18 -20.02 5.29
N LEU A 702 23.42 -20.28 5.67
CA LEU A 702 24.03 -19.82 6.90
C LEU A 702 25.40 -19.27 6.55
N TYR A 703 25.60 -17.97 6.79
CA TYR A 703 26.91 -17.35 6.79
C TYR A 703 27.16 -16.75 8.17
N GLY A 704 28.09 -17.34 8.92
CA GLY A 704 28.29 -17.02 10.32
C GLY A 704 29.74 -17.15 10.76
N GLN A 705 29.98 -16.91 12.04
CA GLN A 705 31.30 -17.06 12.67
C GLN A 705 31.17 -17.68 14.05
N VAL A 706 32.18 -18.47 14.44
CA VAL A 706 32.39 -18.95 15.81
C VAL A 706 33.55 -18.17 16.42
N LEU A 707 33.28 -17.53 17.56
CA LEU A 707 34.24 -16.76 18.33
C LEU A 707 34.88 -17.62 19.42
N VAL A 708 36.18 -17.41 19.62
CA VAL A 708 37.02 -18.07 20.62
C VAL A 708 37.70 -16.97 21.44
N GLU A 709 37.25 -16.77 22.67
CA GLU A 709 37.81 -15.82 23.63
C GLU A 709 38.78 -16.53 24.59
N SER A 710 39.87 -15.85 24.93
CA SER A 710 40.84 -16.34 25.90
C SER A 710 41.38 -15.18 26.74
N ASN A 711 41.56 -15.44 28.04
CA ASN A 711 42.07 -14.47 29.01
C ASN A 711 43.56 -14.18 28.82
N SER A 712 44.24 -14.96 27.99
CA SER A 712 45.69 -14.96 27.89
C SER A 712 46.18 -14.62 26.48
N LEU A 713 45.58 -13.67 25.76
CA LEU A 713 46.04 -13.26 24.43
C LEU A 713 46.87 -11.96 24.51
N SER A 714 48.19 -12.05 24.30
CA SER A 714 48.99 -10.90 23.89
C SER A 714 49.93 -11.27 22.73
N ASP A 715 49.81 -10.49 21.68
CA ASP A 715 50.60 -10.48 20.43
C ASP A 715 50.35 -11.56 19.37
N GLY A 716 49.64 -11.09 18.34
CA GLY A 716 49.09 -11.79 17.19
C GLY A 716 47.68 -11.29 16.85
N GLY A 717 46.93 -10.89 17.89
CA GLY A 717 45.71 -10.09 17.87
C GLY A 717 45.74 -9.10 19.04
N GLU A 718 45.04 -7.97 18.94
CA GLU A 718 44.97 -6.97 20.03
C GLU A 718 44.49 -7.62 21.34
N PRO A 719 45.07 -7.29 22.51
CA PRO A 719 44.65 -7.84 23.80
C PRO A 719 43.15 -7.66 24.02
N GLY A 720 42.43 -8.75 24.31
CA GLY A 720 40.99 -8.72 24.57
C GLY A 720 40.06 -8.88 23.36
N ARG A 721 40.57 -9.20 22.15
CA ARG A 721 39.71 -9.55 21.00
C ARG A 721 39.61 -11.06 20.74
N PRO A 722 38.40 -11.62 20.50
CA PRO A 722 38.22 -13.03 20.16
C PRO A 722 38.90 -13.41 18.84
N LEU A 723 39.33 -14.67 18.71
CA LEU A 723 39.63 -15.29 17.42
C LEU A 723 38.32 -15.75 16.78
N ALA A 724 38.18 -15.64 15.45
CA ALA A 724 36.97 -16.06 14.75
C ALA A 724 37.29 -17.12 13.68
N ILE A 725 36.39 -18.09 13.49
CA ILE A 725 36.38 -18.98 12.34
C ILE A 725 35.02 -18.92 11.65
N ALA A 726 35.03 -18.83 10.33
CA ALA A 726 33.81 -18.77 9.54
C ALA A 726 33.08 -20.11 9.47
N ILE A 727 31.76 -20.05 9.42
CA ILE A 727 30.86 -21.17 9.15
C ILE A 727 30.01 -20.85 7.92
N HIS A 728 29.93 -21.82 7.01
CA HIS A 728 29.10 -21.75 5.81
C HIS A 728 28.25 -23.01 5.69
N ALA A 729 26.96 -22.84 5.43
CA ALA A 729 26.08 -23.94 5.05
C ALA A 729 25.07 -23.47 4.02
N GLU A 730 24.88 -24.25 2.96
CA GLU A 730 23.90 -23.96 1.91
C GLU A 730 23.20 -25.24 1.48
N ARG A 731 21.86 -25.21 1.44
CA ARG A 731 21.10 -26.28 0.80
C ARG A 731 20.93 -25.99 -0.68
N PRO A 732 21.33 -26.89 -1.59
CA PRO A 732 21.22 -26.64 -3.02
C PRO A 732 19.77 -26.47 -3.46
N LEU A 733 19.49 -25.45 -4.28
CA LEU A 733 18.16 -25.16 -4.84
C LEU A 733 17.70 -26.15 -5.93
N GLY A 734 18.43 -27.24 -6.18
CA GLY A 734 18.08 -28.30 -7.13
C GLY A 734 18.42 -28.02 -8.61
N LEU A 735 19.12 -26.93 -8.92
CA LEU A 735 19.53 -26.54 -10.29
C LEU A 735 21.05 -26.60 -10.54
N GLY A 736 21.80 -27.32 -9.70
CA GLY A 736 23.27 -27.40 -9.82
C GLY A 736 23.93 -26.02 -9.69
N PHE A 737 24.80 -25.66 -10.65
CA PHE A 737 25.52 -24.38 -10.65
C PHE A 737 24.58 -23.16 -10.62
N LEU A 738 23.45 -23.22 -11.34
CA LEU A 738 22.48 -22.11 -11.39
C LEU A 738 21.83 -21.84 -10.03
N GLY A 739 21.66 -22.89 -9.23
CA GLY A 739 21.10 -22.81 -7.89
C GLY A 739 22.10 -22.28 -6.85
N LYS A 740 23.41 -22.49 -7.06
CA LYS A 740 24.47 -22.03 -6.15
C LYS A 740 24.88 -20.57 -6.38
N ASN A 741 24.67 -20.05 -7.58
CA ASN A 741 25.07 -18.68 -7.95
C ASN A 741 23.92 -17.89 -8.61
N PRO A 742 22.71 -17.87 -8.02
CA PRO A 742 21.53 -17.27 -8.65
C PRO A 742 21.67 -15.76 -8.90
N LEU A 743 22.27 -14.99 -7.98
CA LEU A 743 22.43 -13.55 -8.09
C LEU A 743 23.56 -13.16 -9.03
N SER A 744 24.69 -13.87 -9.02
CA SER A 744 25.74 -13.68 -10.03
C SER A 744 25.18 -13.85 -11.44
N ILE A 745 24.31 -14.83 -11.66
CA ILE A 745 23.61 -15.02 -12.94
C ILE A 745 22.71 -13.83 -13.22
N VAL A 746 21.87 -13.41 -12.26
CA VAL A 746 20.99 -12.25 -12.47
C VAL A 746 21.78 -11.01 -12.87
N VAL A 747 22.91 -10.74 -12.23
CA VAL A 747 23.74 -9.55 -12.50
C VAL A 747 24.44 -9.65 -13.84
N PHE A 748 25.15 -10.75 -14.12
CA PHE A 748 26.07 -10.81 -15.26
C PHE A 748 25.49 -11.44 -16.52
N PHE A 749 24.36 -12.14 -16.45
CA PHE A 749 23.72 -12.73 -17.63
C PHE A 749 23.35 -11.71 -18.73
N PRO A 750 22.96 -10.45 -18.43
CA PRO A 750 22.80 -9.42 -19.45
C PRO A 750 24.07 -9.13 -20.26
N LEU A 751 25.28 -9.37 -19.72
CA LEU A 751 26.54 -9.23 -20.47
C LEU A 751 26.66 -10.26 -21.59
N LEU A 752 25.98 -11.41 -21.51
CA LEU A 752 25.87 -12.33 -22.64
C LEU A 752 25.19 -11.66 -23.83
N GLY A 753 24.15 -10.86 -23.58
CA GLY A 753 23.51 -10.03 -24.61
C GLY A 753 24.48 -9.01 -25.21
N THR A 754 25.31 -8.39 -24.38
CA THR A 754 26.38 -7.49 -24.82
C THR A 754 27.40 -8.19 -25.71
N LEU A 755 27.91 -9.35 -25.28
CA LEU A 755 28.89 -10.13 -26.02
C LEU A 755 28.33 -10.61 -27.37
N LEU A 756 27.10 -11.13 -27.38
CA LEU A 756 26.44 -11.57 -28.61
C LEU A 756 26.21 -10.41 -29.59
N ALA A 757 25.82 -9.24 -29.10
CA ALA A 757 25.67 -8.05 -29.94
C ALA A 757 27.01 -7.63 -30.59
N LEU A 758 28.10 -7.65 -29.83
CA LEU A 758 29.45 -7.36 -30.33
C LEU A 758 29.93 -8.44 -31.31
N LEU A 759 29.70 -9.71 -31.02
CA LEU A 759 30.05 -10.82 -31.92
C LEU A 759 29.29 -10.73 -33.24
N LEU A 760 28.00 -10.45 -33.21
CA LEU A 760 27.18 -10.23 -34.41
C LEU A 760 27.70 -9.03 -35.21
N ARG A 761 28.19 -7.97 -34.54
CA ARG A 761 28.85 -6.83 -35.20
C ARG A 761 30.16 -7.22 -35.87
N VAL A 762 31.03 -7.95 -35.17
CA VAL A 762 32.32 -8.41 -35.71
C VAL A 762 32.13 -9.36 -36.90
N THR A 763 31.12 -10.23 -36.83
CA THR A 763 30.77 -11.17 -37.90
C THR A 763 29.91 -10.56 -39.01
N ARG A 764 29.63 -9.24 -38.96
CA ARG A 764 28.79 -8.50 -39.92
C ARG A 764 27.37 -9.07 -40.10
N ARG A 765 26.82 -9.68 -39.03
CA ARG A 765 25.45 -10.22 -38.94
C ARG A 765 24.57 -9.40 -37.99
N ASP A 766 24.93 -8.14 -37.75
CA ASP A 766 24.28 -7.22 -36.81
C ASP A 766 23.01 -6.57 -37.35
N HIS A 767 22.21 -7.34 -38.11
CA HIS A 767 20.90 -6.86 -38.53
C HIS A 767 20.05 -6.50 -37.31
N PRO A 768 19.38 -5.33 -37.30
CA PRO A 768 18.60 -4.87 -36.14
C PRO A 768 17.60 -5.89 -35.60
N ARG A 769 16.95 -6.64 -36.49
CA ARG A 769 16.00 -7.69 -36.11
C ARG A 769 16.69 -8.83 -35.36
N VAL A 770 17.86 -9.27 -35.83
CA VAL A 770 18.63 -10.36 -35.22
C VAL A 770 19.15 -9.93 -33.85
N LEU A 771 19.68 -8.71 -33.73
CA LEU A 771 20.11 -8.16 -32.44
C LEU A 771 18.96 -8.06 -31.45
N ALA A 772 17.82 -7.52 -31.87
CA ALA A 772 16.62 -7.40 -31.05
C ALA A 772 16.10 -8.77 -30.59
N THR A 773 15.99 -9.75 -31.49
CA THR A 773 15.57 -11.10 -31.13
C THR A 773 16.55 -11.77 -30.16
N THR A 774 17.85 -11.63 -30.39
CA THR A 774 18.88 -12.22 -29.53
C THR A 774 18.83 -11.61 -28.13
N SER A 775 18.78 -10.27 -28.01
CA SER A 775 18.64 -9.62 -26.70
C SER A 775 17.29 -9.93 -26.03
N ALA A 776 16.20 -10.03 -26.79
CA ALA A 776 14.90 -10.41 -26.23
C ALA A 776 14.92 -11.86 -25.68
N LEU A 777 15.63 -12.79 -26.32
CA LEU A 777 15.82 -14.16 -25.80
C LEU A 777 16.66 -14.16 -24.52
N VAL A 778 17.74 -13.39 -24.46
CA VAL A 778 18.59 -13.25 -23.26
C VAL A 778 17.78 -12.64 -22.10
N HIS A 779 17.16 -11.48 -22.30
CA HIS A 779 16.40 -10.84 -21.22
C HIS A 779 15.10 -11.60 -20.88
N GLY A 780 14.48 -12.29 -21.84
CA GLY A 780 13.29 -13.11 -21.62
C GLY A 780 13.59 -14.37 -20.80
N SER A 781 14.71 -15.05 -21.08
CA SER A 781 15.15 -16.18 -20.25
C SER A 781 15.54 -15.74 -18.84
N LEU A 782 16.19 -14.58 -18.70
CA LEU A 782 16.44 -13.97 -17.40
C LEU A 782 15.15 -13.63 -16.66
N LEU A 783 14.13 -13.11 -17.35
CA LEU A 783 12.82 -12.81 -16.76
C LEU A 783 12.15 -14.07 -16.20
N VAL A 784 12.22 -15.19 -16.92
CA VAL A 784 11.72 -16.48 -16.45
C VAL A 784 12.50 -16.95 -15.22
N PHE A 785 13.83 -16.78 -15.21
CA PHE A 785 14.67 -17.14 -14.06
C PHE A 785 14.35 -16.28 -12.82
N VAL A 786 14.19 -14.97 -12.98
CA VAL A 786 13.78 -14.07 -11.89
C VAL A 786 12.36 -14.39 -11.41
N ALA A 787 11.43 -14.71 -12.30
CA ALA A 787 10.10 -15.17 -11.91
C ALA A 787 10.16 -16.46 -11.07
N TRP A 788 11.05 -17.39 -11.42
CA TRP A 788 11.32 -18.59 -10.62
C TRP A 788 11.89 -18.24 -9.24
N LEU A 789 12.82 -17.28 -9.14
CA LEU A 789 13.32 -16.77 -7.86
C LEU A 789 12.20 -16.15 -7.00
N CYS A 790 11.31 -15.34 -7.59
CA CYS A 790 10.16 -14.77 -6.89
C CYS A 790 9.19 -15.82 -6.32
N VAL A 791 9.10 -16.99 -6.96
CA VAL A 791 8.31 -18.13 -6.47
C VAL A 791 9.04 -18.90 -5.36
N ARG A 792 10.37 -18.93 -5.38
CA ARG A 792 11.21 -19.62 -4.37
C ARG A 792 11.52 -18.77 -3.14
N PHE A 793 11.39 -17.45 -3.24
CA PHE A 793 11.61 -16.48 -2.17
C PHE A 793 10.62 -16.68 -1.02
N ASP A 794 11.13 -16.77 0.22
CA ASP A 794 10.27 -16.83 1.40
C ASP A 794 9.88 -15.40 1.80
N ARG A 795 8.60 -15.08 1.60
CA ARG A 795 8.02 -13.76 1.87
C ARG A 795 7.93 -13.41 3.35
N ALA A 796 7.98 -14.41 4.23
CA ALA A 796 7.85 -14.23 5.67
C ALA A 796 9.22 -14.17 6.38
N PHE A 797 10.32 -14.34 5.65
CA PHE A 797 11.67 -14.25 6.19
C PHE A 797 11.99 -12.82 6.65
N SER A 798 12.53 -12.69 7.84
CA SER A 798 12.82 -11.42 8.50
C SER A 798 14.22 -11.44 9.13
N ARG A 799 14.65 -10.31 9.71
CA ARG A 799 15.90 -10.25 10.49
C ARG A 799 15.93 -11.22 11.69
N ALA A 800 14.77 -11.62 12.21
CA ALA A 800 14.70 -12.57 13.32
C ALA A 800 15.01 -14.01 12.89
N ASP A 801 14.93 -14.33 11.60
CA ASP A 801 15.18 -15.66 11.06
C ASP A 801 16.66 -15.92 10.73
N GLY A 802 17.52 -14.88 10.81
CA GLY A 802 18.96 -14.93 10.51
C GLY A 802 19.36 -14.11 9.28
N ASN A 803 20.67 -14.07 8.97
CA ASN A 803 21.23 -13.46 7.75
C ASN A 803 20.83 -11.98 7.51
N ASP A 804 20.56 -11.20 8.57
CA ASP A 804 20.07 -9.80 8.47
C ASP A 804 18.81 -9.62 7.60
N GLY A 805 18.04 -10.70 7.39
CA GLY A 805 16.83 -10.70 6.56
C GLY A 805 17.07 -10.85 5.05
N PHE A 806 18.29 -11.19 4.62
CA PHE A 806 18.62 -11.42 3.21
C PHE A 806 18.58 -12.92 2.84
N GLN A 807 18.24 -13.19 1.59
CA GLN A 807 18.18 -14.52 0.96
C GLN A 807 19.03 -14.56 -0.31
N PHE A 808 19.33 -15.78 -0.78
CA PHE A 808 20.14 -16.03 -1.98
C PHE A 808 21.52 -15.38 -1.87
N LEU A 809 22.19 -15.59 -0.74
CA LEU A 809 23.45 -14.97 -0.40
C LEU A 809 24.61 -15.60 -1.17
N GLU A 810 25.39 -14.74 -1.82
CA GLU A 810 26.67 -15.12 -2.43
C GLU A 810 27.76 -14.26 -1.81
N ARG A 811 28.72 -14.89 -1.12
CA ARG A 811 29.79 -14.17 -0.41
C ARG A 811 31.16 -14.76 -0.70
N ALA A 812 32.08 -13.94 -1.18
CA ALA A 812 33.47 -14.32 -1.43
C ALA A 812 34.45 -13.17 -1.12
N ARG A 813 35.72 -13.50 -0.90
CA ARG A 813 36.80 -12.50 -0.71
C ARG A 813 37.08 -11.78 -2.02
N LEU A 814 37.11 -10.44 -1.98
CA LEU A 814 37.50 -9.62 -3.13
C LEU A 814 38.82 -8.88 -2.87
N LEU A 815 38.87 -8.03 -1.84
CA LEU A 815 40.10 -7.35 -1.40
C LEU A 815 40.18 -7.38 0.15
N PRO A 816 40.65 -8.50 0.73
CA PRO A 816 40.65 -8.70 2.19
C PRO A 816 41.43 -7.62 2.97
N SER A 817 42.55 -7.13 2.42
CA SER A 817 43.36 -6.07 3.02
C SER A 817 42.61 -4.75 3.21
N LEU A 818 41.56 -4.52 2.42
CA LEU A 818 40.66 -3.36 2.51
C LEU A 818 39.31 -3.73 3.15
N GLY A 819 39.12 -4.99 3.54
CA GLY A 819 37.87 -5.51 4.07
C GLY A 819 36.70 -5.48 3.08
N VAL A 820 37.01 -5.65 1.78
CA VAL A 820 36.02 -5.65 0.68
C VAL A 820 35.66 -7.07 0.29
N GLU A 821 34.37 -7.34 0.17
CA GLU A 821 33.82 -8.64 -0.17
C GLU A 821 33.00 -8.57 -1.46
N TYR A 822 33.03 -9.66 -2.23
CA TYR A 822 31.98 -9.91 -3.21
C TYR A 822 30.76 -10.42 -2.44
N PHE A 823 29.92 -9.49 -1.97
CA PHE A 823 28.76 -9.81 -1.14
C PHE A 823 27.48 -9.39 -1.86
N LEU A 824 26.74 -10.39 -2.35
CA LEU A 824 25.41 -10.23 -2.94
C LEU A 824 24.35 -10.86 -2.04
N GLY A 825 23.17 -10.25 -2.03
CA GLY A 825 22.00 -10.77 -1.36
C GLY A 825 20.76 -9.98 -1.74
N VAL A 826 19.59 -10.59 -1.60
CA VAL A 826 18.31 -9.93 -1.86
C VAL A 826 17.34 -10.11 -0.71
N ASP A 827 16.60 -9.05 -0.42
CA ASP A 827 15.35 -9.13 0.34
C ASP A 827 14.17 -8.79 -0.59
N GLY A 828 13.00 -8.55 0.01
CA GLY A 828 11.79 -8.14 -0.69
C GLY A 828 11.94 -6.90 -1.58
N ILE A 829 12.65 -5.89 -1.10
CA ILE A 829 12.85 -4.61 -1.81
C ILE A 829 13.72 -4.85 -3.03
N SER A 830 14.86 -5.52 -2.86
CA SER A 830 15.79 -5.83 -3.95
C SER A 830 15.10 -6.65 -5.05
N LEU A 831 14.42 -7.74 -4.67
CA LEU A 831 13.84 -8.67 -5.63
C LEU A 831 12.67 -8.04 -6.43
N ALA A 832 11.84 -7.21 -5.79
CA ALA A 832 10.77 -6.48 -6.46
C ALA A 832 11.32 -5.52 -7.56
N LEU A 833 12.40 -4.79 -7.25
CA LEU A 833 13.02 -3.85 -8.19
C LEU A 833 13.80 -4.57 -9.29
N VAL A 834 14.46 -5.70 -8.99
CA VAL A 834 15.11 -6.57 -9.99
C VAL A 834 14.08 -7.09 -10.99
N ALA A 835 12.95 -7.60 -10.53
CA ALA A 835 11.89 -8.10 -11.41
C ALA A 835 11.35 -7.00 -12.35
N ALA A 836 11.13 -5.79 -11.82
CA ALA A 836 10.70 -4.66 -12.63
C ALA A 836 11.76 -4.26 -13.68
N ALA A 837 13.05 -4.19 -13.32
CA ALA A 837 14.14 -3.83 -14.22
C ALA A 837 14.30 -4.83 -15.37
N VAL A 838 14.26 -6.14 -15.09
CA VAL A 838 14.38 -7.20 -16.11
C VAL A 838 13.17 -7.20 -17.05
N LEU A 839 11.96 -6.99 -16.54
CA LEU A 839 10.75 -6.86 -17.36
C LEU A 839 10.89 -5.70 -18.37
N LEU A 840 11.39 -4.55 -17.93
CA LEU A 840 11.60 -3.40 -18.82
C LEU A 840 12.70 -3.65 -19.86
N ALA A 841 13.79 -4.30 -19.49
CA ALA A 841 14.83 -4.66 -20.44
C ALA A 841 14.34 -5.63 -21.53
N PHE A 842 13.50 -6.59 -21.15
CA PHE A 842 12.85 -7.49 -22.09
C PHE A 842 11.96 -6.71 -23.09
N VAL A 843 11.10 -5.82 -22.60
CA VAL A 843 10.24 -5.00 -23.45
C VAL A 843 11.04 -4.04 -24.33
N ALA A 844 12.07 -3.40 -23.79
CA ALA A 844 12.97 -2.52 -24.55
C ALA A 844 13.67 -3.27 -25.69
N SER A 845 14.05 -4.53 -25.47
CA SER A 845 14.68 -5.37 -26.50
C SER A 845 13.73 -5.76 -27.63
N ILE A 846 12.44 -5.94 -27.34
CA ILE A 846 11.42 -6.15 -28.38
C ILE A 846 11.20 -4.86 -29.17
N ALA A 847 11.13 -3.73 -28.48
CA ALA A 847 10.93 -2.42 -29.08
C ALA A 847 12.12 -1.97 -29.96
N SER A 848 13.33 -2.45 -29.67
CA SER A 848 14.57 -2.04 -30.37
C SER A 848 14.70 -2.56 -31.80
N ALA A 849 13.84 -3.48 -32.24
CA ALA A 849 13.86 -4.03 -33.59
C ALA A 849 13.61 -2.99 -34.70
N THR A 850 13.28 -1.74 -34.36
CA THR A 850 13.16 -0.60 -35.28
C THR A 850 14.43 0.25 -35.39
N LEU A 851 15.40 0.08 -34.49
CA LEU A 851 16.65 0.85 -34.49
C LEU A 851 17.51 0.46 -35.70
N ARG A 852 17.72 1.38 -36.64
CA ARG A 852 18.56 1.12 -37.82
C ARG A 852 20.02 1.47 -37.57
N ASP A 853 20.25 2.61 -36.94
CA ASP A 853 21.59 3.14 -36.72
C ASP A 853 22.19 2.63 -35.42
N ARG A 854 23.44 2.16 -35.46
CA ARG A 854 24.23 1.74 -34.28
C ARG A 854 23.52 0.72 -33.37
N ALA A 855 22.67 -0.13 -33.94
CA ALA A 855 21.87 -1.11 -33.19
C ALA A 855 22.74 -2.03 -32.31
N ALA A 856 23.88 -2.52 -32.84
CA ALA A 856 24.79 -3.35 -32.05
C ALA A 856 25.33 -2.63 -30.81
N THR A 857 25.67 -1.34 -30.95
CA THR A 857 26.14 -0.50 -29.85
C THR A 857 25.03 -0.26 -28.82
N TYR A 858 23.79 -0.04 -29.27
CA TYR A 858 22.64 0.06 -28.36
C TYR A 858 22.49 -1.21 -27.52
N HIS A 859 22.47 -2.39 -28.14
CA HIS A 859 22.30 -3.66 -27.43
C HIS A 859 23.46 -3.97 -26.48
N ALA A 860 24.69 -3.62 -26.87
CA ALA A 860 25.86 -3.73 -26.01
C ALA A 860 25.75 -2.84 -24.76
N LEU A 861 25.38 -1.58 -24.94
CA LEU A 861 25.22 -0.62 -23.84
C LEU A 861 23.99 -0.93 -22.97
N ALA A 862 22.90 -1.45 -23.55
CA ALA A 862 21.70 -1.83 -22.83
C ALA A 862 21.97 -3.01 -21.87
N GLY A 863 22.70 -4.04 -22.33
CA GLY A 863 23.11 -5.16 -21.46
C GLY A 863 24.07 -4.72 -20.35
N LEU A 864 25.00 -3.80 -20.66
CA LEU A 864 25.92 -3.23 -19.66
C LEU A 864 25.19 -2.36 -18.62
N PHE A 865 24.24 -1.53 -19.08
CA PHE A 865 23.39 -0.73 -18.19
C PHE A 865 22.54 -1.62 -17.27
N LEU A 866 21.96 -2.69 -17.81
CA LEU A 866 21.16 -3.63 -17.03
C LEU A 866 22.04 -4.33 -15.99
N THR A 867 23.21 -4.82 -16.37
CA THR A 867 24.20 -5.41 -15.46
C THR A 867 24.52 -4.48 -14.29
N ALA A 868 24.83 -3.22 -14.60
CA ALA A 868 25.11 -2.22 -13.59
C ALA A 868 23.92 -1.96 -12.66
N SER A 869 22.71 -1.82 -13.22
CA SER A 869 21.51 -1.55 -12.44
C SER A 869 21.13 -2.72 -11.54
N LEU A 870 21.21 -3.95 -12.04
CA LEU A 870 20.96 -5.16 -11.25
C LEU A 870 22.02 -5.33 -10.17
N GLY A 871 23.29 -5.09 -10.48
CA GLY A 871 24.39 -5.10 -9.51
C GLY A 871 24.16 -4.15 -8.34
N VAL A 872 23.71 -2.91 -8.60
CA VAL A 872 23.34 -1.96 -7.52
C VAL A 872 22.24 -2.53 -6.62
N LEU A 873 21.21 -3.17 -7.20
CA LEU A 873 20.04 -3.66 -6.45
C LEU A 873 20.32 -4.90 -5.58
N VAL A 874 21.40 -5.64 -5.86
CA VAL A 874 21.74 -6.88 -5.13
C VAL A 874 23.05 -6.78 -4.33
N SER A 875 23.83 -5.71 -4.47
CA SER A 875 25.09 -5.56 -3.74
C SER A 875 24.86 -5.20 -2.27
N LEU A 876 25.54 -5.93 -1.39
CA LEU A 876 25.58 -5.71 0.07
C LEU A 876 26.98 -5.30 0.57
N ASP A 877 27.93 -5.07 -0.33
CA ASP A 877 29.22 -4.42 -0.03
C ASP A 877 29.22 -3.00 -0.60
N LEU A 878 29.71 -2.03 0.17
CA LEU A 878 29.65 -0.61 -0.16
C LEU A 878 30.53 -0.23 -1.36
N PHE A 879 31.72 -0.83 -1.51
CA PHE A 879 32.57 -0.56 -2.67
C PHE A 879 32.04 -1.25 -3.92
N LEU A 880 31.51 -2.46 -3.78
CA LEU A 880 30.84 -3.16 -4.88
C LEU A 880 29.61 -2.38 -5.36
N PHE A 881 28.81 -1.85 -4.42
CA PHE A 881 27.69 -0.97 -4.70
C PHE A 881 28.14 0.29 -5.47
N CYS A 882 29.22 0.96 -5.03
CA CYS A 882 29.79 2.10 -5.73
C CYS A 882 30.29 1.74 -7.13
N ALA A 883 30.92 0.57 -7.30
CA ALA A 883 31.44 0.11 -8.57
C ALA A 883 30.32 -0.11 -9.59
N PHE A 884 29.23 -0.79 -9.22
CA PHE A 884 28.07 -0.96 -10.10
C PHE A 884 27.34 0.37 -10.36
N PHE A 885 27.24 1.24 -9.35
CA PHE A 885 26.66 2.57 -9.52
C PHE A 885 27.43 3.38 -10.58
N LEU A 886 28.77 3.42 -10.46
CA LEU A 886 29.66 4.09 -11.41
C LEU A 886 29.63 3.44 -12.80
N LEU A 887 29.61 2.10 -12.86
CA LEU A 887 29.49 1.35 -14.11
C LEU A 887 28.22 1.74 -14.88
N GLY A 888 27.13 2.04 -14.18
CA GLY A 888 25.86 2.45 -14.79
C GLY A 888 25.85 3.88 -15.35
N VAL A 889 26.75 4.75 -14.89
CA VAL A 889 26.80 6.17 -15.32
C VAL A 889 27.11 6.29 -16.81
N LEU A 890 28.17 5.64 -17.26
CA LEU A 890 28.65 5.78 -18.64
C LEU A 890 27.62 5.24 -19.67
N PRO A 891 27.10 4.00 -19.54
CA PRO A 891 26.09 3.47 -20.45
C PRO A 891 24.82 4.33 -20.51
N THR A 892 24.36 4.88 -19.39
CA THR A 892 23.19 5.78 -19.36
C THR A 892 23.40 6.98 -20.29
N SER A 893 24.54 7.67 -20.14
CA SER A 893 24.84 8.85 -20.96
C SER A 893 25.06 8.50 -22.44
N LEU A 894 25.76 7.39 -22.72
CA LEU A 894 26.06 6.96 -24.08
C LEU A 894 24.81 6.52 -24.84
N LEU A 895 23.89 5.80 -24.17
CA LEU A 895 22.61 5.40 -24.75
C LEU A 895 21.78 6.61 -25.23
N VAL A 896 21.86 7.75 -24.52
CA VAL A 896 21.23 9.01 -24.93
C VAL A 896 21.98 9.62 -26.12
N ALA A 897 23.32 9.58 -26.11
CA ALA A 897 24.15 10.16 -27.17
C ALA A 897 24.08 9.40 -28.52
N LEU A 898 23.56 8.16 -28.54
CA LEU A 898 23.57 7.29 -29.73
C LEU A 898 22.86 7.89 -30.94
N ARG A 899 21.72 8.58 -30.72
CA ARG A 899 20.87 9.17 -31.77
C ARG A 899 21.59 10.21 -32.64
N GLY A 900 22.71 10.78 -32.16
CA GLY A 900 23.51 11.76 -32.90
C GLY A 900 22.88 13.16 -32.94
N GLY A 901 23.69 14.17 -33.28
CA GLY A 901 23.26 15.58 -33.31
C GLY A 901 23.53 16.38 -32.02
N PRO A 902 23.33 17.72 -32.04
CA PRO A 902 23.68 18.60 -30.92
C PRO A 902 22.75 18.48 -29.71
N GLY A 903 21.46 18.19 -29.91
CA GLY A 903 20.48 17.98 -28.83
C GLY A 903 20.83 16.78 -27.94
N PRO A 904 20.89 15.55 -28.50
CA PRO A 904 21.25 14.35 -27.74
C PRO A 904 22.61 14.44 -27.03
N ARG A 905 23.61 15.10 -27.65
CA ARG A 905 24.92 15.34 -27.00
C ARG A 905 24.81 16.22 -25.76
N ARG A 906 24.02 17.31 -25.81
CA ARG A 906 23.78 18.18 -24.65
C ARG A 906 23.01 17.45 -23.55
N ALA A 907 21.99 16.68 -23.91
CA ALA A 907 21.23 15.87 -22.95
C ALA A 907 22.13 14.81 -22.29
N ALA A 908 22.90 14.06 -23.08
CA ALA A 908 23.87 13.09 -22.58
C ALA A 908 24.91 13.72 -21.63
N ALA A 909 25.42 14.91 -21.96
CA ALA A 909 26.35 15.64 -21.10
C ALA A 909 25.71 16.04 -19.76
N ARG A 910 24.47 16.55 -19.75
CA ARG A 910 23.75 16.86 -18.49
C ARG A 910 23.57 15.61 -17.63
N VAL A 911 23.15 14.51 -18.24
CA VAL A 911 22.98 13.21 -17.56
C VAL A 911 24.31 12.72 -16.98
N LEU A 912 25.39 12.79 -17.76
CA LEU A 912 26.72 12.40 -17.32
C LEU A 912 27.19 13.24 -16.13
N VAL A 913 27.11 14.57 -16.23
CA VAL A 913 27.53 15.49 -15.17
C VAL A 913 26.73 15.26 -13.89
N SER A 914 25.40 15.21 -13.97
CA SER A 914 24.54 14.96 -12.81
C SER A 914 24.83 13.60 -12.15
N SER A 915 25.06 12.57 -12.97
CA SER A 915 25.38 11.23 -12.49
C SER A 915 26.78 11.13 -11.89
N LEU A 916 27.77 11.83 -12.44
CA LEU A 916 29.14 11.88 -11.90
C LEU A 916 29.19 12.64 -10.57
N ILE A 917 28.44 13.73 -10.43
CA ILE A 917 28.31 14.44 -9.13
C ILE A 917 27.72 13.48 -8.09
N GLY A 918 26.65 12.77 -8.43
CA GLY A 918 26.06 11.78 -7.52
C GLY A 918 27.04 10.65 -7.17
N ALA A 919 27.74 10.10 -8.16
CA ALA A 919 28.74 9.05 -7.93
C ALA A 919 29.90 9.54 -7.05
N ALA A 920 30.38 10.77 -7.25
CA ALA A 920 31.45 11.36 -6.44
C ALA A 920 31.04 11.55 -4.99
N LEU A 921 29.82 12.06 -4.75
CA LEU A 921 29.27 12.19 -3.39
C LEU A 921 29.08 10.84 -2.71
N LEU A 922 28.56 9.84 -3.42
CA LEU A 922 28.43 8.48 -2.94
C LEU A 922 29.79 7.87 -2.58
N CYS A 923 30.79 7.99 -3.45
CA CYS A 923 32.14 7.47 -3.21
C CYS A 923 32.83 8.18 -2.04
N ALA A 924 32.69 9.50 -1.93
CA ALA A 924 33.28 10.28 -0.84
C ALA A 924 32.66 9.92 0.52
N ALA A 925 31.32 9.83 0.58
CA ALA A 925 30.64 9.39 1.80
C ALA A 925 30.99 7.95 2.16
N SER A 926 31.06 7.07 1.15
CA SER A 926 31.41 5.66 1.34
C SER A 926 32.83 5.48 1.85
N TRP A 927 33.78 6.23 1.30
CA TRP A 927 35.16 6.27 1.77
C TRP A 927 35.26 6.73 3.22
N PHE A 928 34.52 7.77 3.61
CA PHE A 928 34.51 8.25 4.99
C PHE A 928 33.92 7.22 5.95
N LEU A 929 32.78 6.60 5.59
CA LEU A 929 32.18 5.52 6.38
C LEU A 929 33.17 4.37 6.55
N TRP A 930 33.78 3.89 5.46
CA TRP A 930 34.77 2.82 5.53
C TRP A 930 35.98 3.17 6.43
N GLN A 931 36.54 4.38 6.30
CA GLN A 931 37.68 4.83 7.12
C GLN A 931 37.39 4.84 8.63
N ASN A 932 36.13 5.06 8.98
CA ASN A 932 35.62 5.16 10.35
C ASN A 932 34.78 3.95 10.76
N ALA A 933 34.77 2.88 9.97
CA ALA A 933 34.11 1.64 10.33
C ALA A 933 34.81 0.98 11.52
N ASP A 934 34.05 0.24 12.33
CA ASP A 934 34.63 -0.54 13.42
C ASP A 934 35.34 -1.79 12.89
N PRO A 935 36.38 -2.27 13.61
CA PRO A 935 36.98 -3.57 13.34
C PRO A 935 35.94 -4.67 13.46
N THR A 936 35.97 -5.60 12.51
CA THR A 936 35.05 -6.74 12.46
C THR A 936 35.74 -7.90 11.73
N TYR A 937 35.00 -8.95 11.42
CA TYR A 937 35.52 -10.12 10.72
C TYR A 937 34.81 -10.30 9.38
N LEU A 938 35.57 -10.69 8.35
CA LEU A 938 35.00 -11.06 7.05
C LEU A 938 34.19 -12.35 7.16
N ALA A 939 33.38 -12.67 6.15
CA ALA A 939 32.68 -13.96 6.08
C ALA A 939 33.61 -15.17 6.15
N THR A 940 34.92 -14.99 5.92
CA THR A 940 35.94 -16.04 6.05
C THR A 940 36.56 -16.12 7.45
N GLY A 941 36.07 -15.34 8.42
CA GLY A 941 36.57 -15.33 9.80
C GLY A 941 37.85 -14.52 10.00
N GLU A 942 38.40 -13.97 8.91
CA GLU A 942 39.56 -13.09 8.94
C GLU A 942 39.22 -11.77 9.64
N SER A 943 39.99 -11.41 10.66
CA SER A 943 39.84 -10.12 11.32
C SER A 943 40.32 -9.00 10.41
N VAL A 944 39.44 -8.03 10.16
CA VAL A 944 39.77 -6.83 9.40
C VAL A 944 39.59 -5.59 10.25
N ARG A 945 40.47 -4.62 10.04
CA ARG A 945 40.40 -3.35 10.76
C ARG A 945 39.12 -2.58 10.43
N ARG A 946 38.57 -2.77 9.24
CA ARG A 946 37.40 -2.07 8.69
C ARG A 946 36.70 -3.01 7.70
N ALA A 947 35.38 -3.10 7.76
CA ALA A 947 34.60 -3.79 6.72
C ALA A 947 33.85 -2.80 5.83
N ALA A 948 33.67 -3.20 4.57
CA ALA A 948 32.82 -2.49 3.61
C ALA A 948 31.41 -3.09 3.49
N ALA A 949 31.13 -4.22 4.15
CA ALA A 949 29.82 -4.84 4.17
C ALA A 949 28.76 -3.88 4.76
N ILE A 950 27.72 -3.59 4.00
CA ILE A 950 26.61 -2.70 4.38
C ILE A 950 25.92 -3.17 5.68
N PRO A 951 25.65 -4.48 5.89
CA PRO A 951 25.07 -4.94 7.15
C PRO A 951 25.97 -4.68 8.37
N GLU A 952 27.29 -4.76 8.23
CA GLU A 952 28.24 -4.43 9.31
C GLU A 952 28.27 -2.92 9.57
N LEU A 953 28.28 -2.09 8.51
CA LEU A 953 28.21 -0.63 8.63
C LEU A 953 26.91 -0.14 9.28
N ALA A 954 25.81 -0.87 9.12
CA ALA A 954 24.54 -0.56 9.74
C ALA A 954 24.52 -0.82 11.26
N ARG A 955 25.49 -1.56 11.81
CA ARG A 955 25.63 -1.81 13.25
C ARG A 955 26.48 -0.77 13.97
N VAL A 956 27.24 0.04 13.22
CA VAL A 956 28.09 1.08 13.80
C VAL A 956 27.21 2.19 14.40
N ALA A 957 27.44 2.51 15.67
CA ALA A 957 26.79 3.62 16.36
C ALA A 957 27.39 4.97 15.92
N TRP A 958 27.12 5.39 14.69
CA TRP A 958 27.75 6.56 14.05
C TRP A 958 27.64 7.88 14.84
N VAL A 959 26.54 8.06 15.59
CA VAL A 959 26.33 9.25 16.43
C VAL A 959 27.25 9.25 17.66
N GLU A 960 27.46 8.09 18.29
CA GLU A 960 28.28 7.95 19.50
C GLU A 960 29.77 8.22 19.23
N LYS A 961 30.22 8.01 17.99
CA LYS A 961 31.59 8.34 17.58
C LYS A 961 31.90 9.84 17.60
N GLY A 962 30.90 10.71 17.71
CA GLY A 962 31.09 12.17 17.84
C GLY A 962 31.85 12.82 16.66
N LEU A 963 31.89 12.15 15.50
CA LEU A 963 32.69 12.58 14.36
C LEU A 963 32.17 13.90 13.77
N THR A 964 33.09 14.77 13.34
CA THR A 964 32.75 16.03 12.68
C THR A 964 33.47 16.18 11.34
N VAL A 965 32.82 16.86 10.39
CA VAL A 965 33.38 17.25 9.09
C VAL A 965 33.20 18.75 8.94
N GLY A 966 34.30 19.49 8.90
CA GLY A 966 34.25 20.97 8.81
C GLY A 966 33.51 21.64 9.98
N GLY A 967 33.56 21.04 11.18
CA GLY A 967 32.86 21.54 12.39
C GLY A 967 31.40 21.12 12.52
N TYR A 968 30.82 20.43 11.53
CA TYR A 968 29.45 19.91 11.58
C TYR A 968 29.43 18.40 11.88
N SER A 969 28.34 17.90 12.44
CA SER A 969 28.15 16.45 12.67
C SER A 969 28.34 15.64 11.38
N ALA A 970 29.28 14.69 11.39
CA ALA A 970 29.59 13.86 10.23
C ALA A 970 28.36 13.07 9.75
N VAL A 971 27.55 12.54 10.67
CA VAL A 971 26.31 11.81 10.34
C VAL A 971 25.40 12.64 9.44
N LYS A 972 25.17 13.92 9.77
CA LYS A 972 24.30 14.80 8.98
C LYS A 972 24.90 15.14 7.62
N VAL A 973 26.22 15.37 7.56
CA VAL A 973 26.93 15.70 6.31
C VAL A 973 26.94 14.50 5.36
N LEU A 974 27.32 13.32 5.85
CA LEU A 974 27.36 12.08 5.07
C LEU A 974 25.96 11.68 4.60
N TRP A 975 24.98 11.76 5.49
CA TRP A 975 23.59 11.49 5.15
C TRP A 975 23.12 12.43 4.02
N THR A 976 23.43 13.73 4.11
CA THR A 976 23.06 14.71 3.07
C THR A 976 23.77 14.40 1.75
N ALA A 977 25.05 14.06 1.77
CA ALA A 977 25.81 13.69 0.56
C ALA A 977 25.21 12.46 -0.14
N LEU A 978 24.89 11.40 0.64
CA LEU A 978 24.22 10.21 0.13
C LEU A 978 22.82 10.52 -0.40
N PHE A 979 22.04 11.32 0.33
CA PHE A 979 20.70 11.72 -0.10
C PHE A 979 20.75 12.47 -1.42
N VAL A 980 21.66 13.44 -1.58
CA VAL A 980 21.82 14.19 -2.83
C VAL A 980 22.28 13.27 -3.97
N ALA A 981 23.18 12.32 -3.71
CA ALA A 981 23.61 11.35 -4.71
C ALA A 981 22.43 10.52 -5.27
N PHE A 982 21.56 10.02 -4.39
CA PHE A 982 20.41 9.23 -4.80
C PHE A 982 19.25 10.07 -5.33
N ALA A 983 19.02 11.27 -4.79
CA ALA A 983 18.03 12.23 -5.30
C ALA A 983 18.38 12.67 -6.73
N LEU A 984 19.66 12.89 -7.04
CA LEU A 984 20.15 13.11 -8.40
C LEU A 984 19.86 11.90 -9.28
N ARG A 985 20.14 10.68 -8.82
CA ARG A 985 19.92 9.44 -9.59
C ARG A 985 18.45 9.22 -9.94
N MET A 986 17.53 9.38 -8.97
CA MET A 986 16.10 9.22 -9.21
C MET A 986 15.41 10.47 -9.78
N SER A 987 16.16 11.57 -10.01
CA SER A 987 15.62 12.85 -10.47
C SER A 987 14.56 13.47 -9.56
N ALA A 988 14.69 13.30 -8.24
CA ALA A 988 13.76 13.88 -7.28
C ALA A 988 13.95 15.41 -7.17
N PHE A 989 12.89 16.12 -6.75
CA PHE A 989 12.96 17.56 -6.49
C PHE A 989 14.03 17.90 -5.45
N PRO A 990 14.90 18.92 -5.69
CA PRO A 990 14.83 19.96 -6.73
C PRO A 990 15.61 19.66 -8.03
N PHE A 991 16.00 18.40 -8.29
CA PHE A 991 16.89 18.03 -9.40
C PHE A 991 16.24 17.36 -10.64
N PRO A 992 14.94 17.52 -10.98
CA PRO A 992 14.35 16.81 -12.13
C PRO A 992 14.76 17.38 -13.50
N GLY A 993 15.57 18.44 -13.53
CA GLY A 993 15.82 19.25 -14.72
C GLY A 993 16.37 18.49 -15.92
N TYR A 994 17.26 17.52 -15.71
CA TYR A 994 17.89 16.77 -16.80
C TYR A 994 16.99 15.65 -17.36
N LEU A 995 16.00 15.16 -16.58
CA LEU A 995 15.21 13.98 -16.93
C LEU A 995 14.34 14.22 -18.16
N ALA A 996 13.76 15.42 -18.27
CA ALA A 996 12.95 15.80 -19.42
C ALA A 996 13.77 15.84 -20.71
N ASP A 997 15.00 16.36 -20.65
CA ASP A 997 15.90 16.39 -21.81
C ASP A 997 16.38 14.99 -22.16
N LEU A 998 16.72 14.16 -21.17
CA LEU A 998 17.12 12.76 -21.35
C LEU A 998 16.07 12.01 -22.18
N HIS A 999 14.81 12.02 -21.75
CA HIS A 999 13.76 11.26 -22.44
C HIS A 999 13.35 11.90 -23.77
N ALA A 1000 13.39 13.22 -23.89
CA ALA A 1000 13.07 13.89 -25.15
C ALA A 1000 14.05 13.52 -26.27
N GLU A 1001 15.33 13.32 -25.93
CA GLU A 1001 16.37 13.03 -26.91
C GLU A 1001 16.58 11.52 -27.11
N ALA A 1002 16.37 10.71 -26.06
CA ALA A 1002 16.53 9.27 -26.13
C ALA A 1002 15.56 8.60 -27.11
N ASP A 1003 16.10 7.59 -27.80
CA ASP A 1003 15.28 6.65 -28.57
C ASP A 1003 14.30 5.92 -27.63
N ALA A 1004 13.19 5.44 -28.18
CA ALA A 1004 12.16 4.86 -27.34
C ALA A 1004 12.60 3.61 -26.54
N PRO A 1005 13.33 2.64 -27.12
CA PRO A 1005 13.86 1.51 -26.35
C PRO A 1005 14.76 1.96 -25.19
N THR A 1006 15.54 3.02 -25.40
CA THR A 1006 16.35 3.65 -24.35
C THR A 1006 15.46 4.27 -23.27
N SER A 1007 14.43 5.02 -23.64
CA SER A 1007 13.49 5.63 -22.68
C SER A 1007 12.76 4.60 -21.82
N VAL A 1008 12.35 3.47 -22.41
CA VAL A 1008 11.73 2.35 -21.68
C VAL A 1008 12.70 1.72 -20.68
N LEU A 1009 13.95 1.50 -21.09
CA LEU A 1009 14.97 0.90 -20.23
C LEU A 1009 15.35 1.81 -19.05
N LEU A 1010 15.49 3.12 -19.30
CA LEU A 1010 15.96 4.08 -18.30
C LEU A 1010 14.87 4.50 -17.30
N SER A 1011 13.59 4.57 -17.71
CA SER A 1011 12.51 5.15 -16.90
C SER A 1011 12.29 4.45 -15.55
N GLY A 1012 12.35 3.11 -15.51
CA GLY A 1012 12.21 2.37 -14.25
C GLY A 1012 13.50 2.25 -13.44
N ALA A 1013 14.64 2.06 -14.12
CA ALA A 1013 15.91 1.74 -13.46
C ALA A 1013 16.50 2.93 -12.66
N LEU A 1014 16.37 4.16 -13.17
CA LEU A 1014 16.87 5.36 -12.49
C LEU A 1014 16.15 5.61 -11.16
N LEU A 1015 14.80 5.57 -11.17
CA LEU A 1015 13.99 5.72 -9.97
C LEU A 1015 14.24 4.58 -8.97
N SER A 1016 14.28 3.34 -9.46
CA SER A 1016 14.51 2.15 -8.63
C SER A 1016 15.85 2.19 -7.89
N THR A 1017 16.93 2.50 -8.60
CA THR A 1017 18.28 2.54 -7.98
C THR A 1017 18.43 3.68 -6.98
N GLY A 1018 17.76 4.83 -7.19
CA GLY A 1018 17.78 5.93 -6.23
C GLY A 1018 16.95 5.64 -4.97
N VAL A 1019 15.72 5.13 -5.10
CA VAL A 1019 14.89 4.73 -3.94
C VAL A 1019 15.61 3.64 -3.14
N TYR A 1020 16.16 2.64 -3.82
CA TYR A 1020 16.93 1.56 -3.20
C TYR A 1020 18.12 2.10 -2.39
N GLY A 1021 18.90 3.01 -2.97
CA GLY A 1021 20.05 3.62 -2.30
C GLY A 1021 19.68 4.39 -1.04
N ILE A 1022 18.58 5.16 -1.05
CA ILE A 1022 18.09 5.87 0.14
C ILE A 1022 17.68 4.86 1.22
N LEU A 1023 16.88 3.84 0.88
CA LEU A 1023 16.43 2.84 1.86
C LEU A 1023 17.60 2.04 2.44
N ARG A 1024 18.63 1.72 1.65
CA ARG A 1024 19.79 0.95 2.11
C ARG A 1024 20.79 1.75 2.93
N LEU A 1025 21.23 2.89 2.42
CA LEU A 1025 22.32 3.65 3.04
C LEU A 1025 21.79 4.76 3.95
N ASN A 1026 20.84 5.57 3.49
CA ASN A 1026 20.31 6.66 4.32
C ASN A 1026 19.44 6.16 5.47
N VAL A 1027 18.59 5.15 5.26
CA VAL A 1027 17.75 4.56 6.33
C VAL A 1027 18.48 3.44 7.06
N GLY A 1028 19.06 2.49 6.31
CA GLY A 1028 19.71 1.31 6.89
C GLY A 1028 21.02 1.58 7.62
N VAL A 1029 21.94 2.35 7.02
CA VAL A 1029 23.28 2.62 7.61
C VAL A 1029 23.28 3.85 8.51
N LEU A 1030 22.52 4.90 8.16
CA LEU A 1030 22.48 6.17 8.89
C LEU A 1030 21.07 6.52 9.43
N PRO A 1031 20.42 5.65 10.23
CA PRO A 1031 19.05 5.85 10.69
C PRO A 1031 18.85 7.15 11.50
N ASP A 1032 19.85 7.59 12.26
CA ASP A 1032 19.82 8.88 12.97
C ASP A 1032 19.79 10.09 12.05
N GLY A 1033 20.54 10.03 10.94
CA GLY A 1033 20.48 11.06 9.91
C GLY A 1033 19.10 11.11 9.25
N MET A 1034 18.49 9.94 9.02
CA MET A 1034 17.14 9.84 8.48
C MET A 1034 16.09 10.43 9.43
N ARG A 1035 16.19 10.14 10.75
CA ARG A 1035 15.33 10.75 11.77
C ARG A 1035 15.40 12.27 11.77
N TRP A 1036 16.61 12.82 11.63
CA TRP A 1036 16.82 14.27 11.57
C TRP A 1036 16.24 14.89 10.30
N ALA A 1037 16.36 14.22 9.15
CA ALA A 1037 15.97 14.77 7.84
C ALA A 1037 14.53 14.42 7.41
N ALA A 1038 13.80 13.58 8.15
CA ALA A 1038 12.49 13.05 7.78
C ALA A 1038 11.47 14.12 7.38
N LEU A 1039 11.34 15.20 8.18
CA LEU A 1039 10.46 16.32 7.88
C LEU A 1039 10.85 17.00 6.56
N THR A 1040 12.15 17.26 6.36
CA THR A 1040 12.68 17.88 5.14
C THR A 1040 12.40 17.01 3.92
N ILE A 1041 12.61 15.69 4.00
CA ILE A 1041 12.29 14.77 2.90
C ILE A 1041 10.79 14.81 2.59
N SER A 1042 9.93 14.82 3.60
CA SER A 1042 8.48 14.89 3.41
C SER A 1042 8.07 16.18 2.69
N ILE A 1043 8.67 17.32 3.07
CA ILE A 1043 8.48 18.62 2.39
C ILE A 1043 8.94 18.54 0.92
N LEU A 1044 10.14 18.01 0.68
CA LEU A 1044 10.68 17.85 -0.68
C LEU A 1044 9.82 16.90 -1.53
N GLY A 1045 9.27 15.86 -0.91
CA GLY A 1045 8.32 14.94 -1.53
C GLY A 1045 7.04 15.64 -1.97
N ALA A 1046 6.33 16.29 -1.04
CA ALA A 1046 5.09 17.02 -1.33
C ALA A 1046 5.31 18.15 -2.36
N ALA A 1047 6.39 18.92 -2.22
CA ALA A 1047 6.78 19.94 -3.20
C ALA A 1047 7.11 19.33 -4.56
N GLY A 1048 7.81 18.19 -4.59
CA GLY A 1048 8.17 17.47 -5.81
C GLY A 1048 6.97 16.97 -6.60
N ILE A 1049 5.91 16.51 -5.91
CA ILE A 1049 4.64 16.14 -6.55
C ILE A 1049 4.01 17.37 -7.22
N LEU A 1050 3.82 18.45 -6.46
CA LEU A 1050 3.14 19.66 -6.93
C LEU A 1050 3.90 20.37 -8.06
N VAL A 1051 5.20 20.63 -7.87
CA VAL A 1051 6.04 21.32 -8.85
C VAL A 1051 6.14 20.52 -10.14
N SER A 1052 6.27 19.19 -10.06
CA SER A 1052 6.34 18.35 -11.25
C SER A 1052 5.01 18.31 -12.03
N ALA A 1053 3.87 18.28 -11.33
CA ALA A 1053 2.57 18.39 -11.95
C ALA A 1053 2.38 19.73 -12.68
N LEU A 1054 2.75 20.85 -12.04
CA LEU A 1054 2.69 22.18 -12.65
C LEU A 1054 3.65 22.31 -13.85
N ALA A 1055 4.88 21.77 -13.74
CA ALA A 1055 5.86 21.78 -14.81
C ALA A 1055 5.43 20.94 -16.02
N ALA A 1056 4.63 19.89 -15.82
CA ALA A 1056 4.08 19.06 -16.88
C ALA A 1056 3.05 19.83 -17.74
N ILE A 1057 2.26 20.74 -17.15
CA ILE A 1057 1.29 21.59 -17.88
C ILE A 1057 1.99 22.44 -18.94
N ALA A 1058 3.21 22.90 -18.66
CA ALA A 1058 3.99 23.75 -19.57
C ALA A 1058 4.66 22.96 -20.70
N GLN A 1059 4.51 21.64 -20.80
CA GLN A 1059 5.16 20.82 -21.83
C GLN A 1059 4.24 20.58 -23.03
N ASN A 1060 4.72 20.93 -24.23
CA ASN A 1060 4.09 20.57 -25.49
C ASN A 1060 4.65 19.27 -26.09
N ASP A 1061 5.87 18.86 -25.71
CA ASP A 1061 6.44 17.59 -26.16
C ASP A 1061 5.97 16.43 -25.28
N LEU A 1062 5.40 15.39 -25.90
CA LEU A 1062 4.80 14.26 -25.21
C LEU A 1062 5.81 13.44 -24.36
N LYS A 1063 7.08 13.30 -24.80
CA LYS A 1063 8.10 12.61 -24.00
C LYS A 1063 8.55 13.46 -22.80
N ARG A 1064 8.70 14.79 -22.98
CA ARG A 1064 8.99 15.72 -21.88
C ARG A 1064 7.86 15.76 -20.86
N PHE A 1065 6.61 15.77 -21.33
CA PHE A 1065 5.43 15.71 -20.50
C PHE A 1065 5.45 14.47 -19.59
N LEU A 1066 5.65 13.28 -20.16
CA LEU A 1066 5.75 12.04 -19.39
C LEU A 1066 6.94 12.04 -18.41
N ALA A 1067 8.08 12.61 -18.81
CA ALA A 1067 9.24 12.75 -17.93
C ALA A 1067 8.99 13.70 -16.75
N ARG A 1068 8.20 14.77 -16.92
CA ARG A 1068 7.78 15.64 -15.80
C ARG A 1068 6.84 14.91 -14.85
N ILE A 1069 5.91 14.10 -15.37
CA ILE A 1069 5.06 13.23 -14.54
C ILE A 1069 5.90 12.21 -13.75
N ALA A 1070 6.97 11.68 -14.32
CA ALA A 1070 7.89 10.79 -13.61
C ALA A 1070 8.56 11.47 -12.40
N GLY A 1071 8.88 12.75 -12.50
CA GLY A 1071 9.35 13.55 -11.36
C GLY A 1071 8.35 13.61 -10.20
N ALA A 1072 7.04 13.64 -10.49
CA ALA A 1072 6.00 13.61 -9.46
C ALA A 1072 5.97 12.26 -8.72
N HIS A 1073 6.23 11.16 -9.41
CA HIS A 1073 6.34 9.82 -8.79
C HIS A 1073 7.56 9.73 -7.87
N GLY A 1074 8.69 10.32 -8.25
CA GLY A 1074 9.83 10.50 -7.34
C GLY A 1074 9.44 11.29 -6.08
N GLY A 1075 8.60 12.32 -6.23
CA GLY A 1075 8.02 13.06 -5.10
C GLY A 1075 7.14 12.21 -4.19
N ILE A 1076 6.29 11.33 -4.74
CA ILE A 1076 5.48 10.37 -3.96
C ILE A 1076 6.38 9.42 -3.17
N ALA A 1077 7.44 8.90 -3.80
CA ALA A 1077 8.40 8.03 -3.13
C ALA A 1077 9.12 8.74 -1.97
N LEU A 1078 9.57 9.99 -2.16
CA LEU A 1078 10.17 10.78 -1.08
C LEU A 1078 9.17 11.08 0.04
N LEU A 1079 7.91 11.45 -0.27
CA LEU A 1079 6.89 11.67 0.74
C LEU A 1079 6.68 10.42 1.61
N GLY A 1080 6.66 9.24 0.98
CA GLY A 1080 6.61 7.96 1.67
C GLY A 1080 7.81 7.72 2.59
N ILE A 1081 9.04 7.88 2.08
CA ILE A 1081 10.28 7.71 2.87
C ILE A 1081 10.34 8.69 4.04
N GLY A 1082 10.00 9.96 3.81
CA GLY A 1082 10.02 11.01 4.83
C GLY A 1082 9.02 10.78 5.97
N SER A 1083 7.98 9.97 5.76
CA SER A 1083 6.98 9.69 6.79
C SER A 1083 7.48 8.82 7.95
N LEU A 1084 8.58 8.08 7.76
CA LEU A 1084 9.11 7.10 8.72
C LEU A 1084 8.10 6.03 9.17
N THR A 1085 7.16 5.66 8.31
CA THR A 1085 6.18 4.60 8.58
C THR A 1085 6.41 3.38 7.69
N PRO A 1086 6.01 2.17 8.10
CA PRO A 1086 6.08 0.99 7.24
C PRO A 1086 5.33 1.20 5.91
N GLN A 1087 4.13 1.79 5.98
CA GLN A 1087 3.31 2.10 4.81
C GLN A 1087 4.03 3.07 3.87
N GLY A 1088 4.68 4.10 4.41
CA GLY A 1088 5.44 5.06 3.61
C GLY A 1088 6.67 4.46 2.92
N PHE A 1089 7.40 3.58 3.60
CA PHE A 1089 8.52 2.85 2.99
C PHE A 1089 8.04 1.94 1.87
N GLU A 1090 6.98 1.17 2.08
CA GLU A 1090 6.38 0.36 1.02
C GLU A 1090 5.86 1.19 -0.14
N ALA A 1091 5.24 2.34 0.13
CA ALA A 1091 4.80 3.27 -0.91
C ALA A 1091 5.93 3.62 -1.87
N SER A 1092 7.12 3.91 -1.34
CA SER A 1092 8.28 4.27 -2.16
C SER A 1092 8.76 3.13 -3.06
N VAL A 1093 8.73 1.89 -2.56
CA VAL A 1093 9.13 0.69 -3.31
C VAL A 1093 8.09 0.32 -4.36
N VAL A 1094 6.80 0.37 -4.00
CA VAL A 1094 5.68 0.12 -4.92
C VAL A 1094 5.66 1.15 -6.04
N VAL A 1095 5.88 2.43 -5.73
CA VAL A 1095 6.02 3.47 -6.75
C VAL A 1095 7.20 3.16 -7.66
N ALA A 1096 8.38 2.86 -7.13
CA ALA A 1096 9.55 2.54 -7.94
C ALA A 1096 9.33 1.34 -8.88
N ALA A 1097 8.69 0.27 -8.38
CA ALA A 1097 8.40 -0.93 -9.16
C ALA A 1097 7.31 -0.72 -10.22
N THR A 1098 6.18 -0.12 -9.84
CA THR A 1098 5.02 0.05 -10.73
C THR A 1098 5.20 1.19 -11.72
N HIS A 1099 5.93 2.25 -11.36
CA HIS A 1099 6.25 3.38 -12.26
C HIS A 1099 6.95 2.91 -13.53
N GLY A 1100 7.92 2.00 -13.38
CA GLY A 1100 8.61 1.39 -14.51
C GLY A 1100 7.63 0.77 -15.50
N VAL A 1101 6.68 -0.04 -15.02
CA VAL A 1101 5.65 -0.70 -15.84
C VAL A 1101 4.73 0.31 -16.54
N ILE A 1102 4.28 1.32 -15.81
CA ILE A 1102 3.38 2.38 -16.31
C ILE A 1102 4.07 3.18 -17.42
N VAL A 1103 5.22 3.77 -17.12
CA VAL A 1103 5.93 4.66 -18.04
C VAL A 1103 6.59 3.88 -19.18
N GLY A 1104 6.97 2.63 -18.95
CA GLY A 1104 7.39 1.71 -20.01
C GLY A 1104 6.30 1.52 -21.07
N LEU A 1105 5.05 1.28 -20.64
CA LEU A 1105 3.90 1.14 -21.57
C LEU A 1105 3.69 2.44 -22.36
N LEU A 1106 3.69 3.57 -21.65
CA LEU A 1106 3.49 4.88 -22.28
C LEU A 1106 4.60 5.19 -23.29
N PHE A 1107 5.88 4.95 -22.97
CA PHE A 1107 6.97 5.20 -23.92
C PHE A 1107 6.97 4.26 -25.13
N VAL A 1108 6.59 2.99 -24.97
CA VAL A 1108 6.37 2.08 -26.11
C VAL A 1108 5.31 2.66 -27.04
N LEU A 1109 4.19 3.15 -26.50
CA LEU A 1109 3.11 3.71 -27.29
C LEU A 1109 3.51 5.06 -27.93
N VAL A 1110 4.13 5.98 -27.17
CA VAL A 1110 4.67 7.23 -27.72
C VAL A 1110 5.64 6.96 -28.86
N SER A 1111 6.45 5.90 -28.77
CA SER A 1111 7.32 5.47 -29.87
C SER A 1111 6.56 5.09 -31.13
N VAL A 1112 5.45 4.36 -30.98
CA VAL A 1112 4.62 3.98 -32.12
C VAL A 1112 4.12 5.26 -32.79
N LEU A 1113 3.57 6.20 -32.01
CA LEU A 1113 3.07 7.46 -32.55
C LEU A 1113 4.17 8.25 -33.28
N GLU A 1114 5.33 8.44 -32.65
CA GLU A 1114 6.50 9.11 -33.25
C GLU A 1114 6.94 8.41 -34.55
N SER A 1115 6.93 7.07 -34.59
CA SER A 1115 7.32 6.32 -35.79
C SER A 1115 6.39 6.53 -36.99
N ARG A 1116 5.11 6.83 -36.75
CA ARG A 1116 4.11 7.02 -37.81
C ARG A 1116 4.11 8.43 -38.39
N VAL A 1117 4.35 9.46 -37.58
CA VAL A 1117 4.18 10.86 -38.00
C VAL A 1117 5.38 11.77 -37.75
N GLN A 1118 6.46 11.26 -37.16
CA GLN A 1118 7.72 11.98 -36.90
C GLN A 1118 7.54 13.29 -36.10
N THR A 1119 6.48 13.39 -35.30
CA THR A 1119 6.26 14.48 -34.35
C THR A 1119 5.82 13.92 -33.00
N ARG A 1120 6.07 14.72 -31.95
CA ARG A 1120 5.73 14.45 -30.55
C ARG A 1120 4.96 15.61 -29.92
N ASP A 1121 4.59 16.60 -30.73
CA ASP A 1121 3.88 17.79 -30.27
C ASP A 1121 2.43 17.45 -29.93
N LEU A 1122 2.10 17.49 -28.63
CA LEU A 1122 0.77 17.28 -28.07
C LEU A 1122 -0.28 18.16 -28.75
N GLY A 1123 0.07 19.40 -29.13
CA GLY A 1123 -0.86 20.36 -29.72
C GLY A 1123 -1.35 19.97 -31.11
N ARG A 1124 -0.61 19.13 -31.83
CA ARG A 1124 -0.92 18.68 -33.20
C ARG A 1124 -1.78 17.42 -33.26
N PHE A 1125 -1.92 16.74 -32.13
CA PHE A 1125 -2.74 15.54 -32.05
C PHE A 1125 -4.18 15.84 -31.60
N GLY A 1126 -5.09 14.94 -31.97
CA GLY A 1126 -6.51 14.97 -31.66
C GLY A 1126 -7.21 13.77 -32.28
N GLY A 1127 -8.25 13.25 -31.62
CA GLY A 1127 -9.11 12.21 -32.20
C GLY A 1127 -8.48 10.82 -32.42
N LEU A 1128 -7.32 10.51 -31.82
CA LEU A 1128 -6.64 9.22 -32.03
C LEU A 1128 -7.48 8.00 -31.64
N ALA A 1129 -8.47 8.13 -30.74
CA ALA A 1129 -9.36 7.03 -30.36
C ALA A 1129 -10.20 6.48 -31.52
N ARG A 1130 -10.47 7.31 -32.55
CA ARG A 1130 -11.17 6.88 -33.76
C ARG A 1130 -10.21 6.23 -34.77
N GLU A 1131 -9.03 6.80 -34.91
CA GLU A 1131 -8.01 6.36 -35.87
C GLU A 1131 -7.29 5.08 -35.42
N MET A 1132 -6.90 4.99 -34.15
CA MET A 1132 -6.15 3.87 -33.56
C MET A 1132 -6.74 3.39 -32.23
N PRO A 1133 -7.93 2.74 -32.23
CA PRO A 1133 -8.67 2.41 -31.00
C PRO A 1133 -7.91 1.54 -29.99
N LEU A 1134 -7.15 0.55 -30.46
CA LEU A 1134 -6.36 -0.32 -29.57
C LEU A 1134 -5.21 0.44 -28.91
N PHE A 1135 -4.51 1.29 -29.67
CA PHE A 1135 -3.48 2.19 -29.15
C PHE A 1135 -4.06 3.11 -28.08
N SER A 1136 -5.19 3.77 -28.36
CA SER A 1136 -5.82 4.69 -27.42
C SER A 1136 -6.32 3.98 -26.16
N THR A 1137 -6.74 2.72 -26.26
CA THR A 1137 -7.12 1.90 -25.10
C THR A 1137 -5.91 1.63 -24.21
N LEU A 1138 -4.79 1.17 -24.78
CA LEU A 1138 -3.57 0.89 -24.02
C LEU A 1138 -2.93 2.17 -23.47
N PHE A 1139 -2.96 3.27 -24.24
CA PHE A 1139 -2.44 4.56 -23.81
C PHE A 1139 -3.29 5.14 -22.69
N GLY A 1140 -4.62 5.10 -22.84
CA GLY A 1140 -5.56 5.49 -21.80
C GLY A 1140 -5.37 4.67 -20.53
N LEU A 1141 -5.20 3.34 -20.63
CA LEU A 1141 -4.89 2.48 -19.48
C LEU A 1141 -3.60 2.92 -18.76
N GLY A 1142 -2.52 3.19 -19.50
CA GLY A 1142 -1.27 3.70 -18.93
C GLY A 1142 -1.44 5.06 -18.23
N MET A 1143 -2.19 5.98 -18.84
CA MET A 1143 -2.47 7.31 -18.26
C MET A 1143 -3.34 7.21 -17.00
N LEU A 1144 -4.34 6.33 -17.00
CA LEU A 1144 -5.20 6.07 -15.83
C LEU A 1144 -4.44 5.36 -14.71
N ALA A 1145 -3.48 4.48 -15.03
CA ALA A 1145 -2.61 3.89 -14.03
C ALA A 1145 -1.67 4.94 -13.43
N SER A 1146 -1.08 5.79 -14.27
CA SER A 1146 -0.15 6.86 -13.87
C SER A 1146 -0.79 7.93 -12.97
N LEU A 1147 -2.08 8.22 -13.13
CA LEU A 1147 -2.78 9.15 -12.22
C LEU A 1147 -3.17 8.51 -10.88
N GLY A 1148 -3.08 7.18 -10.74
CA GLY A 1148 -3.45 6.44 -9.54
C GLY A 1148 -4.93 6.06 -9.45
N LEU A 1149 -5.60 5.70 -10.56
CA LEU A 1149 -6.99 5.23 -10.51
C LEU A 1149 -7.07 3.91 -9.73
N PRO A 1150 -7.99 3.76 -8.74
CA PRO A 1150 -8.21 2.48 -8.06
C PRO A 1150 -8.52 1.36 -9.05
N LEU A 1151 -8.13 0.12 -8.73
CA LEU A 1151 -8.04 -1.06 -9.62
C LEU A 1151 -6.80 -1.15 -10.51
N LEU A 1152 -5.97 -0.10 -10.61
CA LEU A 1152 -4.72 -0.11 -11.39
C LEU A 1152 -3.50 -0.01 -10.48
N ALA A 1153 -2.36 -0.56 -10.94
CA ALA A 1153 -1.14 -0.70 -10.14
C ALA A 1153 -0.62 0.61 -9.53
N GLY A 1154 -0.80 1.75 -10.22
CA GLY A 1154 -0.35 3.05 -9.74
C GLY A 1154 -1.17 3.66 -8.60
N PHE A 1155 -2.27 3.03 -8.17
CA PHE A 1155 -3.09 3.49 -7.04
C PHE A 1155 -2.41 3.33 -5.68
N TRP A 1156 -1.74 2.19 -5.47
CA TRP A 1156 -1.23 1.79 -4.16
C TRP A 1156 -0.11 2.70 -3.65
N GLY A 1157 0.75 3.20 -4.54
CA GLY A 1157 1.82 4.12 -4.19
C GLY A 1157 1.35 5.43 -3.53
N PRO A 1158 0.57 6.27 -4.23
CA PRO A 1158 0.00 7.49 -3.66
C PRO A 1158 -0.83 7.24 -2.39
N LEU A 1159 -1.63 6.16 -2.36
CA LEU A 1159 -2.44 5.81 -1.20
C LEU A 1159 -1.57 5.59 0.04
N LEU A 1160 -0.58 4.70 -0.05
CA LEU A 1160 0.30 4.35 1.07
C LEU A 1160 1.21 5.51 1.48
N ALA A 1161 1.67 6.33 0.53
CA ALA A 1161 2.48 7.51 0.82
C ALA A 1161 1.69 8.57 1.60
N LEU A 1162 0.43 8.82 1.21
CA LEU A 1162 -0.47 9.67 2.01
C LEU A 1162 -0.78 9.04 3.36
N TRP A 1163 -1.02 7.72 3.40
CA TRP A 1163 -1.29 6.98 4.64
C TRP A 1163 -0.21 7.21 5.69
N GLY A 1164 1.06 7.05 5.29
CA GLY A 1164 2.21 7.32 6.13
C GLY A 1164 2.39 8.80 6.46
N ALA A 1165 2.26 9.69 5.47
CA ALA A 1165 2.45 11.12 5.67
C ALA A 1165 1.45 11.73 6.66
N PHE A 1166 0.16 11.36 6.59
CA PHE A 1166 -0.83 11.85 7.55
C PHE A 1166 -0.64 11.29 8.97
N ALA A 1167 -0.03 10.11 9.11
CA ALA A 1167 0.31 9.52 10.40
C ALA A 1167 1.31 10.38 11.17
N ARG A 1168 2.32 10.89 10.45
CA ARG A 1168 3.46 11.60 11.03
C ARG A 1168 3.33 13.12 10.94
N GLU A 1169 2.96 13.64 9.77
CA GLU A 1169 2.99 15.06 9.41
C GLU A 1169 1.73 15.47 8.62
N ARG A 1170 0.60 15.63 9.34
CA ARG A 1170 -0.75 15.91 8.77
C ARG A 1170 -0.77 17.05 7.74
N VAL A 1171 -0.08 18.15 8.02
CA VAL A 1171 -0.06 19.33 7.13
C VAL A 1171 0.65 19.00 5.81
N ILE A 1172 1.76 18.26 5.87
CA ILE A 1172 2.47 17.84 4.66
C ILE A 1172 1.64 16.83 3.87
N GLY A 1173 0.93 15.94 4.57
CA GLY A 1173 -0.07 15.05 3.95
C GLY A 1173 -1.11 15.82 3.11
N VAL A 1174 -1.62 16.96 3.60
CA VAL A 1174 -2.54 17.83 2.83
C VAL A 1174 -1.88 18.38 1.56
N PHE A 1175 -0.65 18.89 1.64
CA PHE A 1175 0.07 19.37 0.45
C PHE A 1175 0.36 18.25 -0.55
N GLY A 1176 0.69 17.05 -0.05
CA GLY A 1176 0.83 15.84 -0.87
C GLY A 1176 -0.47 15.50 -1.61
N ALA A 1177 -1.62 15.55 -0.93
CA ALA A 1177 -2.93 15.29 -1.52
C ALA A 1177 -3.29 16.32 -2.60
N ILE A 1178 -3.02 17.61 -2.36
CA ILE A 1178 -3.19 18.68 -3.38
C ILE A 1178 -2.31 18.40 -4.60
N GLY A 1179 -1.06 18.01 -4.38
CA GLY A 1179 -0.14 17.63 -5.45
C GLY A 1179 -0.65 16.46 -6.29
N ILE A 1180 -1.21 15.42 -5.66
CA ILE A 1180 -1.78 14.26 -6.36
C ILE A 1180 -3.03 14.66 -7.18
N VAL A 1181 -3.88 15.53 -6.66
CA VAL A 1181 -5.03 16.07 -7.41
C VAL A 1181 -4.56 16.86 -8.63
N ALA A 1182 -3.55 17.72 -8.47
CA ALA A 1182 -2.95 18.46 -9.58
C ALA A 1182 -2.37 17.50 -10.63
N LEU A 1183 -1.65 16.46 -10.19
CA LEU A 1183 -1.12 15.42 -11.07
C LEU A 1183 -2.23 14.72 -11.86
N ALA A 1184 -3.33 14.34 -11.22
CA ALA A 1184 -4.46 13.68 -11.87
C ALA A 1184 -5.14 14.59 -12.92
N ALA A 1185 -5.31 15.88 -12.62
CA ALA A 1185 -5.89 16.84 -13.56
C ALA A 1185 -5.06 16.96 -14.85
N VAL A 1186 -3.74 16.95 -14.73
CA VAL A 1186 -2.81 17.03 -15.86
C VAL A 1186 -2.89 15.79 -16.76
N HIS A 1187 -2.99 14.59 -16.17
CA HIS A 1187 -3.17 13.35 -16.95
C HIS A 1187 -4.46 13.36 -17.76
N ILE A 1188 -5.56 13.76 -17.13
CA ILE A 1188 -6.89 13.79 -17.76
C ILE A 1188 -6.92 14.81 -18.90
N PHE A 1189 -6.33 15.99 -18.68
CA PHE A 1189 -6.22 17.04 -19.70
C PHE A 1189 -5.44 16.55 -20.92
N ALA A 1190 -4.25 15.96 -20.73
CA ALA A 1190 -3.42 15.47 -21.83
C ALA A 1190 -4.10 14.31 -22.59
N MET A 1191 -4.70 13.38 -21.86
CA MET A 1191 -5.46 12.27 -22.46
C MET A 1191 -6.62 12.78 -23.32
N GLY A 1192 -7.33 13.80 -22.85
CA GLY A 1192 -8.44 14.39 -23.59
C GLY A 1192 -8.04 15.09 -24.88
N HIS A 1193 -6.91 15.79 -24.88
CA HIS A 1193 -6.36 16.41 -26.09
C HIS A 1193 -5.84 15.38 -27.10
N LEU A 1194 -5.13 14.36 -26.62
CA LEU A 1194 -4.48 13.37 -27.49
C LEU A 1194 -5.48 12.37 -28.11
N LEU A 1195 -6.40 11.83 -27.29
CA LEU A 1195 -7.22 10.69 -27.70
C LEU A 1195 -8.58 11.09 -28.27
N PHE A 1196 -9.17 12.18 -27.80
CA PHE A 1196 -10.55 12.53 -28.13
C PHE A 1196 -10.64 13.76 -29.05
N GLY A 1197 -11.83 14.03 -29.58
CA GLY A 1197 -12.04 15.06 -30.60
C GLY A 1197 -11.94 14.55 -32.03
N GLU A 1198 -11.79 15.46 -32.98
CA GLU A 1198 -11.59 15.13 -34.39
C GLU A 1198 -10.09 15.07 -34.71
N ALA A 1199 -9.72 14.16 -35.62
CA ALA A 1199 -8.38 14.14 -36.14
C ALA A 1199 -8.13 15.42 -36.93
N ARG A 1200 -6.99 16.08 -36.68
CA ARG A 1200 -6.66 17.32 -37.40
C ARG A 1200 -6.54 17.04 -38.91
N GLU A 1201 -7.09 17.93 -39.72
CA GLU A 1201 -7.11 17.81 -41.19
C GLU A 1201 -5.70 17.67 -41.78
N GLU A 1202 -4.69 18.26 -41.13
CA GLU A 1202 -3.28 18.14 -41.51
C GLU A 1202 -2.79 16.68 -41.61
N TRP A 1203 -3.45 15.74 -40.92
CA TRP A 1203 -3.09 14.32 -40.97
C TRP A 1203 -3.58 13.62 -42.24
N GLN A 1204 -4.70 14.07 -42.81
CA GLN A 1204 -5.29 13.46 -44.01
C GLN A 1204 -4.43 13.69 -45.25
N THR A 1205 -3.74 14.82 -45.31
CA THR A 1205 -2.83 15.21 -46.40
C THR A 1205 -1.36 15.01 -46.03
N SER A 1206 -1.07 14.36 -44.90
CA SER A 1206 0.29 14.15 -44.44
C SER A 1206 1.02 13.14 -45.31
N LYS A 1207 2.20 13.53 -45.81
CA LYS A 1207 3.13 12.65 -46.55
C LYS A 1207 3.47 11.35 -45.79
N TYR A 1208 3.42 11.37 -44.45
CA TYR A 1208 3.72 10.19 -43.64
C TYR A 1208 2.59 9.16 -43.62
N LEU A 1209 1.33 9.61 -43.78
CA LEU A 1209 0.14 8.76 -43.73
C LEU A 1209 -0.46 8.50 -45.12
N GLU A 1210 0.04 9.16 -46.17
CA GLU A 1210 -0.34 8.92 -47.57
C GLU A 1210 -0.31 7.43 -47.96
N PRO A 1211 0.70 6.61 -47.60
CA PRO A 1211 0.71 5.17 -47.91
C PRO A 1211 -0.43 4.37 -47.26
N PHE A 1212 -1.08 4.95 -46.26
CA PHE A 1212 -2.19 4.36 -45.50
C PHE A 1212 -3.51 5.08 -45.77
N GLY A 1213 -3.59 5.86 -46.86
CA GLY A 1213 -4.80 6.60 -47.26
C GLY A 1213 -5.15 7.74 -46.30
N GLY A 1214 -4.15 8.39 -45.71
CA GLY A 1214 -4.33 9.51 -44.78
C GLY A 1214 -4.79 9.11 -43.38
N LYS A 1215 -4.73 7.81 -43.03
CA LYS A 1215 -5.14 7.27 -41.73
C LYS A 1215 -3.98 6.69 -40.95
N PHE A 1216 -4.11 6.67 -39.63
CA PHE A 1216 -3.10 6.03 -38.79
C PHE A 1216 -3.22 4.50 -38.87
N PRO A 1217 -2.13 3.76 -39.16
CA PRO A 1217 -2.20 2.31 -39.21
C PRO A 1217 -2.41 1.72 -37.80
N ALA A 1218 -3.02 0.54 -37.71
CA ALA A 1218 -3.18 -0.17 -36.45
C ALA A 1218 -1.82 -0.57 -35.82
N LEU A 1219 -1.86 -1.02 -34.56
CA LEU A 1219 -0.69 -1.62 -33.90
C LEU A 1219 -0.34 -2.94 -34.59
N ASN A 1220 0.95 -3.15 -34.88
CA ASN A 1220 1.44 -4.43 -35.40
C ASN A 1220 1.65 -5.44 -34.25
N GLY A 1221 1.82 -6.73 -34.61
CA GLY A 1221 1.98 -7.80 -33.63
C GLY A 1221 3.15 -7.60 -32.67
N ARG A 1222 4.27 -7.03 -33.13
CA ARG A 1222 5.44 -6.74 -32.29
C ARG A 1222 5.15 -5.63 -31.26
N GLU A 1223 4.52 -4.54 -31.70
CA GLU A 1223 4.08 -3.44 -30.82
C GLU A 1223 3.13 -3.96 -29.75
N LEU A 1224 2.24 -4.89 -30.12
CA LEU A 1224 1.33 -5.52 -29.18
C LEU A 1224 2.05 -6.43 -28.17
N VAL A 1225 3.01 -7.25 -28.62
CA VAL A 1225 3.83 -8.10 -27.73
C VAL A 1225 4.67 -7.28 -26.75
N ALA A 1226 5.10 -6.06 -27.12
CA ALA A 1226 5.79 -5.14 -26.22
C ALA A 1226 4.84 -4.49 -25.20
N ALA A 1227 3.65 -4.07 -25.62
CA ALA A 1227 2.71 -3.32 -24.78
C ALA A 1227 1.85 -4.20 -23.86
N LEU A 1228 1.41 -5.37 -24.32
CA LEU A 1228 0.41 -6.18 -23.62
C LEU A 1228 0.89 -6.73 -22.27
N PRO A 1229 2.14 -7.22 -22.10
CA PRO A 1229 2.62 -7.67 -20.79
C PRO A 1229 2.59 -6.57 -19.74
N LEU A 1230 2.94 -5.35 -20.12
CA LEU A 1230 2.88 -4.19 -19.22
C LEU A 1230 1.43 -3.86 -18.87
N ALA A 1231 0.54 -3.80 -19.86
CA ALA A 1231 -0.88 -3.54 -19.66
C ALA A 1231 -1.55 -4.57 -18.72
N ILE A 1232 -1.22 -5.87 -18.89
CA ILE A 1232 -1.70 -6.94 -18.00
C ILE A 1232 -1.14 -6.72 -16.59
N GLY A 1233 0.16 -6.43 -16.46
CA GLY A 1233 0.79 -6.13 -15.17
C GLY A 1233 0.12 -4.97 -14.43
N LEU A 1234 -0.28 -3.90 -15.14
CA LEU A 1234 -1.00 -2.76 -14.55
C LEU A 1234 -2.33 -3.14 -13.91
N VAL A 1235 -3.09 -4.05 -14.54
CA VAL A 1235 -4.39 -4.48 -14.02
C VAL A 1235 -4.20 -5.51 -12.90
N VAL A 1236 -3.33 -6.50 -13.10
CA VAL A 1236 -3.12 -7.59 -12.13
C VAL A 1236 -2.56 -7.03 -10.82
N LEU A 1237 -1.52 -6.20 -10.87
CA LEU A 1237 -0.94 -5.60 -9.66
C LEU A 1237 -1.85 -4.53 -9.02
N GLY A 1238 -2.82 -4.00 -9.78
CA GLY A 1238 -3.83 -3.07 -9.25
C GLY A 1238 -4.92 -3.78 -8.45
N VAL A 1239 -5.53 -4.82 -9.03
CA VAL A 1239 -6.61 -5.60 -8.41
C VAL A 1239 -6.08 -6.54 -7.32
N ALA A 1240 -4.90 -7.14 -7.53
CA ALA A 1240 -4.27 -8.07 -6.61
C ALA A 1240 -2.83 -7.61 -6.31
N PRO A 1241 -2.64 -6.62 -5.42
CA PRO A 1241 -1.30 -6.07 -5.13
C PRO A 1241 -0.42 -7.00 -4.28
N ARG A 1242 -1.03 -8.00 -3.63
CA ARG A 1242 -0.37 -8.89 -2.67
C ARG A 1242 0.90 -9.61 -3.17
N PRO A 1243 1.03 -10.02 -4.44
CA PRO A 1243 2.28 -10.59 -4.94
C PRO A 1243 3.46 -9.62 -4.82
N LEU A 1244 3.22 -8.32 -4.97
CA LEU A 1244 4.25 -7.27 -4.83
C LEU A 1244 4.39 -6.83 -3.37
N LEU A 1245 3.28 -6.43 -2.72
CA LEU A 1245 3.29 -5.96 -1.33
C LEU A 1245 3.82 -7.05 -0.38
N GLY A 1246 3.26 -8.25 -0.46
CA GLY A 1246 3.69 -9.37 0.37
C GLY A 1246 5.16 -9.79 0.18
N MET A 1247 5.85 -9.34 -0.87
CA MET A 1247 7.31 -9.51 -0.97
C MET A 1247 8.06 -8.45 -0.15
N VAL A 1248 7.59 -7.20 -0.13
CA VAL A 1248 8.29 -6.05 0.46
C VAL A 1248 7.95 -5.82 1.94
N ASP A 1249 6.79 -6.29 2.43
CA ASP A 1249 6.25 -5.96 3.76
C ASP A 1249 7.27 -6.16 4.89
N GLN A 1250 7.90 -7.34 4.99
CA GLN A 1250 8.83 -7.68 6.07
C GLN A 1250 10.12 -6.86 6.03
N ALA A 1251 10.63 -6.56 4.82
CA ALA A 1251 11.83 -5.76 4.64
C ALA A 1251 11.59 -4.29 5.03
N CYS A 1252 10.46 -3.72 4.61
CA CYS A 1252 10.05 -2.37 4.97
C CYS A 1252 9.78 -2.23 6.48
N LEU A 1253 9.11 -3.22 7.09
CA LEU A 1253 8.90 -3.26 8.54
C LEU A 1253 10.23 -3.33 9.31
N SER A 1254 11.18 -4.14 8.83
CA SER A 1254 12.52 -4.25 9.43
C SER A 1254 13.30 -2.94 9.37
N LEU A 1255 13.20 -2.19 8.25
CA LEU A 1255 13.79 -0.86 8.13
C LEU A 1255 13.11 0.17 9.03
N HIS A 1256 11.78 0.13 9.14
CA HIS A 1256 11.03 1.02 10.03
C HIS A 1256 11.47 0.86 11.50
N ARG A 1257 11.69 -0.39 11.95
CA ARG A 1257 12.19 -0.67 13.32
C ARG A 1257 13.54 -0.03 13.64
N LEU A 1258 14.36 0.32 12.63
CA LEU A 1258 15.63 1.03 12.86
C LEU A 1258 15.45 2.52 13.17
N VAL A 1259 14.39 3.13 12.64
CA VAL A 1259 14.14 4.57 12.75
C VAL A 1259 13.08 4.89 13.80
N ASP A 1260 12.21 3.94 14.14
CA ASP A 1260 11.18 4.13 15.16
C ASP A 1260 11.77 4.18 16.58
N ARG A 1261 11.27 5.08 17.43
CA ARG A 1261 11.64 5.13 18.85
C ARG A 1261 10.54 4.47 19.67
N PRO A 1262 10.86 3.75 20.77
CA PRO A 1262 9.84 3.29 21.69
C PRO A 1262 9.03 4.49 22.19
N GLY A 1263 7.70 4.36 22.17
CA GLY A 1263 6.79 5.39 22.65
C GLY A 1263 6.90 5.58 24.18
N PRO A 1264 6.32 6.65 24.75
CA PRO A 1264 6.36 6.92 26.19
C PRO A 1264 5.90 5.73 27.05
N LEU A 1265 4.90 4.97 26.56
CA LEU A 1265 4.38 3.77 27.21
C LEU A 1265 5.36 2.59 27.20
N GLN A 1266 6.17 2.45 26.15
CA GLN A 1266 7.21 1.41 26.09
C GLN A 1266 8.42 1.77 26.92
N ILE A 1267 8.69 3.07 27.09
CA ILE A 1267 9.70 3.57 28.02
C ILE A 1267 9.24 3.31 29.45
N ALA A 1268 7.99 3.61 29.79
CA ALA A 1268 7.40 3.33 31.10
C ALA A 1268 7.34 1.82 31.41
N ALA A 1269 6.90 0.98 30.47
CA ALA A 1269 6.87 -0.47 30.65
C ALA A 1269 8.29 -1.07 30.77
N ALA A 1270 9.26 -0.57 30.01
CA ALA A 1270 10.66 -1.00 30.13
C ALA A 1270 11.32 -0.50 31.42
N GLU A 1271 10.88 0.62 31.99
CA GLU A 1271 11.29 1.09 33.31
C GLU A 1271 10.67 0.22 34.42
N GLN A 1272 9.41 -0.17 34.28
CA GLN A 1272 8.70 -1.05 35.21
C GLN A 1272 9.26 -2.49 35.19
N ASP A 1273 9.56 -3.04 34.01
CA ASP A 1273 10.26 -4.33 33.87
C ASP A 1273 11.69 -4.27 34.43
N ARG A 1274 12.37 -3.13 34.33
CA ARG A 1274 13.69 -2.92 34.96
C ARG A 1274 13.60 -2.83 36.48
N GLU A 1275 12.51 -2.31 37.03
CA GLU A 1275 12.25 -2.31 38.47
C GLU A 1275 11.90 -3.70 39.00
N ILE A 1276 11.11 -4.50 38.25
CA ILE A 1276 10.79 -5.89 38.60
C ILE A 1276 12.01 -6.80 38.50
N VAL A 1277 12.94 -6.55 37.57
CA VAL A 1277 14.21 -7.30 37.48
C VAL A 1277 15.23 -6.82 38.53
N ARG A 1278 15.04 -5.63 39.12
CA ARG A 1278 15.87 -5.10 40.21
C ARG A 1278 15.36 -5.50 41.60
N ALA A 1279 14.06 -5.75 41.75
CA ALA A 1279 13.44 -6.33 42.93
C ALA A 1279 13.66 -7.86 42.96
#